data_AF-A0A1V9DH90-F1
#
_entry.id   AF-A0A1V9DH90-F1
#
_cell.length_a   1.000
_cell.length_b   1.000
_cell.length_c   1.000
_cell.angle_alpha   90.00
_cell.angle_beta   90.00
_cell.angle_gamma   90.00
#
_symmetry.space_group_name_H-M   'P 1'
#
loop_
_entity.id
_entity.type
_entity.pdbx_description
1 polymer ?
#
loop_
_entity_poly.entity_id
_entity_poly.type
_entity_poly.pdbx_seq_one_letter_code
_entity_poly.pdbx_strand_id
1 'polypeptide(L)'
;SSVALTIDQANDNVGSITGPVANGGLTDDATPELQGTTSPDAVVTVRDAAGTVLGSSTADAQGIWTFQLAELADGEHSFTAEVTSAAGNRSEATFSLNIDTTPPEPVVIQQLQDDVGTVQFTASVAGNVTDDPAPTFSGTAEKGALVTLYDNGVLLATVKADDVDGSWSYTPTTNLLEGTHGITATATDAAGNVSALSDSWNFILDITAPNVGISKNSEESLSGVTEPGVIVVVIDKNGSEYRTTADQQGNWVIAPNPIAAGESGQIYAIDPAGNQGEALAFQGSALASYDLLNESAQVNSTTAGDQLNPSTVRLADGRIVVTWQGAGVSGTEVYMQLYEADGVHKIGTEQQVNQRTSNNQDSPQVIALADGGFLIVYESYNNGLDKDNDGVMARRYGSDGQAVTDEFQVNTTYSGAQNRPGAMATADGGYVISWESQGTSIVQRSYDADNNPTSAEVTVATGSSMGASGGPEMAAFTDAAHAGMYITVWNAASGPGDTSSTGVVGQVFAADGTPLGGSVQINTTTDSAQNYPDVITLSDGSVVVFWDSSDSGANGSDIRAVHYRVDATTGALTLAGSGDFIVNSYTSGKQYKPVGVALEDGGYLLIWGSEGGDGSGSAIYAQRFDANDNRVGREFLVNTTTSGNQGSGGDSVDATHILDAALTADGGVYVTWQSDNVDGSGTGIEGIVIDVDAAFYSEYAVNSTTAGDQTVSSVASLPDGGAVVVWQSASGDGSGSCIRAQLLDAKGEPVGAEFTVNSTTAGDQLTPQVAVLADGTVQVVWSTDSGAHIKGQGLTYSYDAAGNVSGLAASGAEYSVDSSTAASKMRVPVIAALEDGGYLVVWEASLSGSWVVYGRQYDADGTPVTGETVLATTGLNANALIAEWEPLPSVAVLENGQVAVTYAIKATGYDVGVSVYDPSAHLVSSSFVANQTLTGNQASSAVSALDNGNYVVTWDSNDTSGPDQSGYGVWGRIYAAGGTALTDEFLINTATAGDQHMARVVSQADGSFVAVFLSATDTAPGAGTSGIYAQYFDAAGNKVGQQMQINQLTYGEQVEVDATFLAGGQLYVTWTDKGVGDGDGSAIKGRLVDLNETLGLTAETGATHIAYQPAQYDLNGTDGSDILDARGASSVDAKEGDDTIVINSTSFTSINGGSGYDTLVWDSNNDFDIGAVSAKVSGIEAIHMGNNTAQTLIISASDVLDLTSENGEQANTLRITGDVESENLNKTIDTVNIGKSEWSVSSAQTENGVQYDVYVNNDDNTVRLLIQQGMNVI
;
A
#
# COMPACT_ATOMS: atom_id res chain seq x y z
N SER A 1 61.83 59.09 -65.54
CA SER A 1 61.79 57.65 -65.24
C SER A 1 60.34 57.23 -65.22
N SER A 2 60.00 56.14 -65.92
CA SER A 2 58.68 55.52 -65.82
C SER A 2 58.46 55.07 -64.37
N VAL A 3 57.31 55.41 -63.79
CA VAL A 3 56.89 54.86 -62.50
C VAL A 3 56.17 53.55 -62.80
N ALA A 4 56.51 52.47 -62.12
CA ALA A 4 55.74 51.23 -62.18
C ALA A 4 54.69 51.27 -61.07
N LEU A 5 53.51 50.75 -61.36
CA LEU A 5 52.40 50.65 -60.42
C LEU A 5 51.69 49.32 -60.65
N THR A 6 51.41 48.60 -59.58
CA THR A 6 50.55 47.42 -59.59
C THR A 6 49.46 47.57 -58.52
N ILE A 7 48.38 46.82 -58.71
CA ILE A 7 47.49 46.38 -57.64
C ILE A 7 47.68 44.87 -57.60
N ASP A 8 48.24 44.36 -56.50
CA ASP A 8 48.70 42.97 -56.40
C ASP A 8 47.57 42.06 -55.90
N GLN A 9 46.78 42.53 -54.95
CA GLN A 9 45.62 41.82 -54.39
C GLN A 9 44.66 42.80 -53.71
N ALA A 10 43.48 42.29 -53.40
CA ALA A 10 42.63 42.84 -52.37
C ALA A 10 42.70 41.95 -51.14
N ASN A 11 42.71 42.54 -49.95
CA ASN A 11 42.70 41.81 -48.70
C ASN A 11 41.27 41.77 -48.18
N ASP A 12 40.73 40.56 -48.08
CA ASP A 12 39.47 40.24 -47.42
C ASP A 12 39.75 39.90 -45.96
N ASN A 13 39.05 40.56 -45.05
CA ASN A 13 39.09 40.25 -43.61
C ASN A 13 37.71 39.96 -43.00
N VAL A 14 36.71 39.70 -43.84
CA VAL A 14 35.32 39.42 -43.46
C VAL A 14 35.02 37.94 -43.75
N GLY A 15 34.01 37.40 -43.08
CA GLY A 15 33.50 36.07 -43.43
C GLY A 15 34.37 34.87 -43.06
N SER A 16 33.99 33.73 -43.64
CA SER A 16 34.64 32.44 -43.42
C SER A 16 35.87 32.22 -44.32
N ILE A 17 35.98 32.98 -45.41
CA ILE A 17 37.08 32.92 -46.38
C ILE A 17 37.85 34.24 -46.35
N THR A 18 38.82 34.36 -45.46
CA THR A 18 39.67 35.57 -45.34
C THR A 18 41.01 35.41 -46.05
N GLY A 19 41.60 36.53 -46.48
CA GLY A 19 42.94 36.57 -47.05
C GLY A 19 43.04 37.26 -48.42
N PRO A 20 44.10 36.98 -49.20
CA PRO A 20 44.33 37.68 -50.46
C PRO A 20 43.40 37.19 -51.57
N VAL A 21 42.58 38.11 -52.08
CA VAL A 21 41.68 37.92 -53.21
C VAL A 21 42.39 38.41 -54.48
N ALA A 22 42.46 37.52 -55.48
CA ALA A 22 43.11 37.81 -56.75
C ALA A 22 42.23 38.69 -57.66
N ASN A 23 42.84 39.28 -58.70
CA ASN A 23 42.12 40.11 -59.66
C ASN A 23 40.98 39.33 -60.37
N GLY A 24 39.76 39.84 -60.29
CA GLY A 24 38.53 39.20 -60.75
C GLY A 24 37.96 38.17 -59.77
N GLY A 25 38.50 38.10 -58.56
CA GLY A 25 38.03 37.24 -57.48
C GLY A 25 36.73 37.73 -56.84
N LEU A 26 36.14 36.85 -56.04
CA LEU A 26 34.90 37.03 -55.29
C LEU A 26 35.26 37.19 -53.80
N THR A 27 34.54 38.04 -53.08
CA THR A 27 34.77 38.34 -51.66
C THR A 27 33.49 38.86 -51.02
N ASP A 28 33.29 38.57 -49.73
CA ASP A 28 32.21 39.10 -48.91
C ASP A 28 32.59 40.36 -48.11
N ASP A 29 33.83 40.85 -48.25
CA ASP A 29 34.26 42.11 -47.66
C ASP A 29 33.83 43.30 -48.54
N ALA A 30 32.83 44.06 -48.10
CA ALA A 30 32.40 45.31 -48.75
C ALA A 30 33.44 46.44 -48.65
N THR A 31 34.46 46.29 -47.81
CA THR A 31 35.56 47.23 -47.59
C THR A 31 36.91 46.55 -47.75
N PRO A 32 37.23 45.97 -48.92
CA PRO A 32 38.50 45.30 -49.06
C PRO A 32 39.64 46.32 -49.11
N GLU A 33 40.79 45.97 -48.54
CA GLU A 33 41.99 46.80 -48.64
C GLU A 33 42.75 46.44 -49.91
N LEU A 34 42.84 47.36 -50.88
CA LEU A 34 43.70 47.16 -52.03
C LEU A 34 45.16 47.30 -51.60
N GLN A 35 45.98 46.33 -51.98
CA GLN A 35 47.42 46.38 -51.80
C GLN A 35 48.12 46.31 -53.15
N GLY A 36 49.14 47.14 -53.33
CA GLY A 36 49.96 47.10 -54.52
C GLY A 36 51.35 47.66 -54.28
N THR A 37 52.15 47.73 -55.34
CA THR A 37 53.50 48.29 -55.26
C THR A 37 53.72 49.44 -56.23
N THR A 38 54.52 50.41 -55.80
CA THR A 38 55.04 51.48 -56.65
C THR A 38 56.40 51.98 -56.12
N SER A 39 56.89 53.12 -56.61
CA SER A 39 58.12 53.73 -56.08
C SER A 39 57.89 54.20 -54.63
N PRO A 40 58.84 53.98 -53.70
CA PRO A 40 58.73 54.47 -52.32
C PRO A 40 58.38 55.95 -52.23
N ASP A 41 57.58 56.30 -51.22
CA ASP A 41 57.06 57.64 -50.95
C ASP A 41 56.18 58.24 -52.07
N ALA A 42 55.83 57.48 -53.12
CA ALA A 42 54.97 57.96 -54.19
C ALA A 42 53.49 57.96 -53.75
N VAL A 43 52.77 59.01 -54.16
CA VAL A 43 51.32 59.15 -53.89
C VAL A 43 50.54 58.46 -55.02
N VAL A 44 49.87 57.37 -54.66
CA VAL A 44 48.96 56.62 -55.54
C VAL A 44 47.56 57.18 -55.36
N THR A 45 46.91 57.57 -56.46
CA THR A 45 45.51 58.00 -56.47
C THR A 45 44.64 56.87 -56.98
N VAL A 46 43.65 56.44 -56.20
CA VAL A 46 42.72 55.35 -56.58
C VAL A 46 41.42 55.96 -57.08
N ARG A 47 40.92 55.41 -58.20
CA ARG A 47 39.69 55.83 -58.87
C ARG A 47 38.74 54.65 -59.09
N ASP A 48 37.44 54.93 -59.11
CA ASP A 48 36.42 53.98 -59.55
C ASP A 48 36.37 53.85 -61.09
N ALA A 49 35.52 52.96 -61.59
CA ALA A 49 35.30 52.74 -63.02
C ALA A 49 34.75 53.97 -63.79
N ALA A 50 34.11 54.92 -63.09
CA ALA A 50 33.64 56.18 -63.67
C ALA A 50 34.74 57.26 -63.74
N GLY A 51 35.92 56.98 -63.16
CA GLY A 51 37.07 57.88 -63.08
C GLY A 51 37.04 58.85 -61.89
N THR A 52 36.08 58.71 -60.98
CA THR A 52 35.98 59.49 -59.74
C THR A 52 37.15 59.15 -58.83
N VAL A 53 37.79 60.15 -58.22
CA VAL A 53 38.84 59.90 -57.22
C VAL A 53 38.22 59.43 -55.93
N LEU A 54 38.55 58.21 -55.51
CA LEU A 54 38.16 57.64 -54.23
C LEU A 54 39.07 58.12 -53.11
N GLY A 55 40.36 58.30 -53.41
CA GLY A 55 41.33 58.85 -52.49
C GLY A 55 42.75 58.65 -52.96
N SER A 56 43.70 58.83 -52.05
CA SER A 56 45.10 58.58 -52.33
C SER A 56 45.81 57.99 -51.12
N SER A 57 46.77 57.10 -51.37
CA SER A 57 47.68 56.57 -50.36
C SER A 57 49.13 56.85 -50.76
N THR A 58 50.03 56.87 -49.78
CA THR A 58 51.47 57.04 -50.04
C THR A 58 52.15 55.69 -49.83
N ALA A 59 52.91 55.24 -50.82
CA ALA A 59 53.71 54.02 -50.69
C ALA A 59 54.77 54.18 -49.59
N ASP A 60 54.96 53.14 -48.80
CA ASP A 60 55.95 53.11 -47.73
C ASP A 60 57.40 53.05 -48.27
N ALA A 61 58.37 52.93 -47.37
CA ALA A 61 59.79 52.87 -47.72
C ALA A 61 60.17 51.63 -48.55
N GLN A 62 59.33 50.58 -48.53
CA GLN A 62 59.46 49.35 -49.30
C GLN A 62 58.73 49.44 -50.65
N GLY A 63 57.97 50.52 -50.88
CA GLY A 63 57.19 50.75 -52.09
C GLY A 63 55.81 50.09 -52.06
N ILE A 64 55.39 49.54 -50.92
CA ILE A 64 54.05 48.97 -50.75
C ILE A 64 53.09 50.11 -50.41
N TRP A 65 51.97 50.16 -51.12
CA TRP A 65 50.87 51.03 -50.76
C TRP A 65 49.66 50.17 -50.46
N THR A 66 48.90 50.57 -49.45
CA THR A 66 47.57 50.03 -49.20
C THR A 66 46.54 51.14 -49.27
N PHE A 67 45.34 50.80 -49.73
CA PHE A 67 44.23 51.71 -49.81
C PHE A 67 42.96 51.00 -49.39
N GLN A 68 42.48 51.36 -48.21
CA GLN A 68 41.20 50.94 -47.68
C GLN A 68 40.08 51.50 -48.56
N LEU A 69 39.33 50.63 -49.23
CA LEU A 69 38.17 51.07 -49.99
C LEU A 69 37.06 51.49 -49.03
N ALA A 70 36.29 52.51 -49.44
CA ALA A 70 35.01 52.79 -48.82
C ALA A 70 34.02 51.67 -49.18
N GLU A 71 32.98 51.52 -48.36
CA GLU A 71 31.95 50.49 -48.52
C GLU A 71 31.40 50.44 -49.96
N LEU A 72 31.54 49.27 -50.57
CA LEU A 72 31.09 48.94 -51.91
C LEU A 72 29.76 48.19 -51.85
N ALA A 73 28.88 48.45 -52.80
CA ALA A 73 27.66 47.65 -52.96
C ALA A 73 27.97 46.30 -53.64
N ASP A 74 27.06 45.34 -53.60
CA ASP A 74 27.24 44.07 -54.32
C ASP A 74 27.36 44.26 -55.84
N GLY A 75 28.11 43.34 -56.46
CA GLY A 75 28.38 43.26 -57.89
C GLY A 75 29.83 43.54 -58.28
N GLU A 76 30.08 43.61 -59.58
CA GLU A 76 31.43 43.81 -60.12
C GLU A 76 31.88 45.28 -59.97
N HIS A 77 33.02 45.48 -59.31
CA HIS A 77 33.71 46.76 -59.19
C HIS A 77 35.04 46.71 -59.89
N SER A 78 35.43 47.83 -60.48
CA SER A 78 36.76 48.01 -61.06
C SER A 78 37.40 49.28 -60.56
N PHE A 79 38.65 49.16 -60.14
CA PHE A 79 39.47 50.23 -59.61
C PHE A 79 40.64 50.49 -60.53
N THR A 80 40.96 51.77 -60.72
CA THR A 80 42.19 52.19 -61.40
C THR A 80 43.05 52.98 -60.41
N ALA A 81 44.22 52.46 -60.10
CA ALA A 81 45.24 53.20 -59.38
C ALA A 81 46.11 53.96 -60.38
N GLU A 82 46.37 55.24 -60.14
CA GLU A 82 47.23 56.11 -60.96
C GLU A 82 48.33 56.72 -60.08
N VAL A 83 49.57 56.71 -60.57
CA VAL A 83 50.70 57.38 -59.92
C VAL A 83 51.41 58.29 -60.92
N THR A 84 51.78 59.50 -60.47
CA THR A 84 52.56 60.45 -61.27
C THR A 84 53.92 60.70 -60.60
N SER A 85 55.01 60.45 -61.32
CA SER A 85 56.36 60.83 -60.84
C SER A 85 56.50 62.36 -60.69
N ALA A 86 57.47 62.79 -59.88
CA ALA A 86 57.91 64.18 -59.81
C ALA A 86 58.32 64.78 -61.19
N ALA A 87 58.68 63.93 -62.16
CA ALA A 87 59.00 64.34 -63.54
C ALA A 87 57.78 64.38 -64.49
N GLY A 88 56.57 64.11 -63.98
CA GLY A 88 55.31 64.18 -64.72
C GLY A 88 54.90 62.91 -65.50
N ASN A 89 55.66 61.81 -65.42
CA ASN A 89 55.28 60.54 -66.06
C ASN A 89 54.21 59.82 -65.23
N ARG A 90 53.17 59.30 -65.89
CA ARG A 90 52.02 58.60 -65.30
C ARG A 90 52.07 57.09 -65.57
N SER A 91 51.56 56.30 -64.64
CA SER A 91 51.28 54.86 -64.82
C SER A 91 49.97 54.51 -64.13
N GLU A 92 49.26 53.54 -64.70
CA GLU A 92 47.95 53.08 -64.22
C GLU A 92 47.94 51.55 -64.10
N ALA A 93 47.20 51.05 -63.12
CA ALA A 93 46.90 49.63 -62.94
C ALA A 93 45.42 49.45 -62.61
N THR A 94 44.81 48.42 -63.17
CA THR A 94 43.39 48.12 -62.99
C THR A 94 43.21 46.83 -62.19
N PHE A 95 42.23 46.81 -61.29
CA PHE A 95 41.86 45.65 -60.50
C PHE A 95 40.35 45.56 -60.43
N SER A 96 39.80 44.37 -60.63
CA SER A 96 38.38 44.09 -60.50
C SER A 96 38.12 43.14 -59.33
N LEU A 97 37.01 43.36 -58.64
CA LEU A 97 36.46 42.50 -57.60
C LEU A 97 34.99 42.30 -57.87
N ASN A 98 34.49 41.12 -57.60
CA ASN A 98 33.05 40.94 -57.42
C ASN A 98 32.78 40.94 -55.92
N ILE A 99 32.04 41.94 -55.45
CA ILE A 99 31.61 42.01 -54.06
C ILE A 99 30.29 41.25 -53.97
N ASP A 100 30.25 40.25 -53.11
CA ASP A 100 29.03 39.53 -52.82
C ASP A 100 28.92 39.42 -51.30
N THR A 101 28.25 40.39 -50.70
CA THR A 101 28.03 40.45 -49.26
C THR A 101 26.67 39.87 -48.87
N THR A 102 25.93 39.30 -49.83
CA THR A 102 24.60 38.76 -49.61
C THR A 102 24.73 37.28 -49.24
N PRO A 103 24.38 36.88 -48.00
CA PRO A 103 24.40 35.48 -47.65
C PRO A 103 23.37 34.65 -48.41
N PRO A 104 23.66 33.35 -48.65
CA PRO A 104 22.66 32.42 -49.14
C PRO A 104 21.42 32.43 -48.24
N GLU A 105 20.26 32.15 -48.83
CA GLU A 105 19.07 31.82 -48.06
C GLU A 105 19.35 30.59 -47.16
N PRO A 106 18.72 30.50 -45.97
CA PRO A 106 18.89 29.36 -45.08
C PRO A 106 18.61 28.03 -45.78
N VAL A 107 19.38 27.01 -45.41
CA VAL A 107 19.17 25.64 -45.91
C VAL A 107 17.77 25.18 -45.55
N VAL A 108 17.09 24.51 -46.48
CA VAL A 108 15.79 23.88 -46.22
C VAL A 108 16.01 22.38 -46.13
N ILE A 109 15.86 21.81 -44.93
CA ILE A 109 15.76 20.37 -44.73
C ILE A 109 14.32 19.98 -45.08
N GLN A 110 14.14 19.01 -45.98
CA GLN A 110 12.82 18.65 -46.52
C GLN A 110 12.34 17.28 -46.11
N GLN A 111 13.25 16.32 -45.88
CA GLN A 111 12.87 14.93 -45.61
C GLN A 111 13.82 14.24 -44.65
N LEU A 112 13.24 13.34 -43.85
CA LEU A 112 13.90 12.26 -43.11
C LEU A 112 13.36 10.92 -43.62
N GLN A 113 14.24 9.97 -43.89
CA GLN A 113 13.91 8.61 -44.29
C GLN A 113 14.47 7.61 -43.29
N ASP A 114 13.60 6.69 -42.86
CA ASP A 114 13.87 5.51 -42.05
C ASP A 114 13.74 4.27 -42.95
N ASP A 115 14.77 3.42 -42.98
CA ASP A 115 14.76 2.13 -43.69
C ASP A 115 15.08 0.90 -42.82
N VAL A 116 15.01 1.05 -41.49
CA VAL A 116 15.28 0.00 -40.49
C VAL A 116 13.96 -0.43 -39.82
N GLY A 117 13.97 -1.52 -39.06
CA GLY A 117 12.80 -1.85 -38.24
C GLY A 117 11.56 -2.37 -38.95
N THR A 118 10.49 -2.45 -38.17
CA THR A 118 9.15 -2.85 -38.65
C THR A 118 8.32 -1.66 -39.13
N VAL A 119 8.65 -0.44 -38.73
CA VAL A 119 7.94 0.82 -39.05
C VAL A 119 8.83 1.72 -39.91
N GLN A 120 8.90 1.42 -41.22
CA GLN A 120 9.69 2.21 -42.17
C GLN A 120 8.89 3.35 -42.80
N PHE A 121 9.50 4.51 -42.99
CA PHE A 121 8.83 5.66 -43.59
C PHE A 121 9.75 6.68 -44.29
N THR A 122 9.14 7.57 -45.06
CA THR A 122 9.79 8.79 -45.56
C THR A 122 8.88 9.96 -45.19
N ALA A 123 9.34 10.83 -44.30
CA ALA A 123 8.58 11.94 -43.79
C ALA A 123 9.03 13.25 -44.41
N SER A 124 8.07 14.08 -44.83
CA SER A 124 8.31 15.45 -45.30
C SER A 124 7.95 16.52 -44.27
N VAL A 125 7.80 16.12 -43.00
CA VAL A 125 7.47 16.98 -41.86
C VAL A 125 8.33 16.51 -40.68
N ALA A 126 8.85 17.43 -39.87
CA ALA A 126 9.62 17.09 -38.68
C ALA A 126 8.73 16.59 -37.52
N GLY A 127 9.35 15.96 -36.53
CA GLY A 127 8.71 15.43 -35.31
C GLY A 127 8.48 13.92 -35.32
N ASN A 128 9.10 13.18 -36.23
CA ASN A 128 9.00 11.72 -36.28
C ASN A 128 9.78 11.04 -35.15
N VAL A 129 9.36 9.82 -34.83
CA VAL A 129 10.12 8.85 -34.02
C VAL A 129 10.58 7.75 -34.98
N THR A 130 11.82 7.26 -34.84
CA THR A 130 12.44 6.27 -35.72
C THR A 130 13.33 5.32 -34.92
N ASP A 131 13.41 4.05 -35.32
CA ASP A 131 14.35 3.06 -34.81
C ASP A 131 15.61 2.90 -35.69
N ASP A 132 15.74 3.72 -36.74
CA ASP A 132 16.91 3.76 -37.61
C ASP A 132 17.99 4.65 -37.00
N PRO A 133 19.11 4.07 -36.51
CA PRO A 133 20.19 4.85 -35.94
C PRO A 133 21.01 5.62 -36.98
N ALA A 134 20.75 5.44 -38.28
CA ALA A 134 21.43 6.17 -39.36
C ALA A 134 20.41 6.71 -40.41
N PRO A 135 19.47 7.57 -40.00
CA PRO A 135 18.39 8.01 -40.89
C PRO A 135 18.92 8.94 -41.99
N THR A 136 18.31 8.89 -43.17
CA THR A 136 18.75 9.69 -44.33
C THR A 136 18.02 11.04 -44.40
N PHE A 137 18.79 12.12 -44.38
CA PHE A 137 18.30 13.50 -44.52
C PHE A 137 18.45 13.99 -45.96
N SER A 138 17.49 14.78 -46.44
CA SER A 138 17.63 15.50 -47.71
C SER A 138 16.95 16.85 -47.73
N GLY A 139 17.41 17.74 -48.61
CA GLY A 139 16.93 19.12 -48.66
C GLY A 139 17.44 19.91 -49.85
N THR A 140 17.31 21.23 -49.77
CA THR A 140 17.80 22.18 -50.77
C THR A 140 18.60 23.32 -50.14
N ALA A 141 19.60 23.81 -50.87
CA ALA A 141 20.37 25.00 -50.54
C ALA A 141 20.70 25.76 -51.82
N GLU A 142 21.45 26.86 -51.71
CA GLU A 142 22.01 27.52 -52.89
C GLU A 142 22.88 26.55 -53.71
N LYS A 143 22.78 26.64 -55.04
CA LYS A 143 23.43 25.71 -55.96
C LYS A 143 24.95 25.75 -55.81
N GLY A 144 25.54 24.59 -55.60
CA GLY A 144 26.98 24.46 -55.43
C GLY A 144 27.53 24.91 -54.07
N ALA A 145 26.68 25.42 -53.16
CA ALA A 145 27.06 25.80 -51.80
C ALA A 145 27.45 24.57 -50.96
N LEU A 146 28.26 24.78 -49.93
CA LEU A 146 28.58 23.77 -48.93
C LEU A 146 27.54 23.81 -47.81
N VAL A 147 26.80 22.71 -47.65
CA VAL A 147 25.82 22.51 -46.58
C VAL A 147 26.52 21.84 -45.41
N THR A 148 26.59 22.54 -44.28
CA THR A 148 27.16 22.00 -43.05
C THR A 148 26.03 21.63 -42.11
N LEU A 149 25.89 20.34 -41.80
CA LEU A 149 24.86 19.80 -40.94
C LEU A 149 25.35 19.64 -39.51
N TYR A 150 24.47 19.97 -38.57
CA TYR A 150 24.69 19.84 -37.14
C TYR A 150 23.54 19.06 -36.52
N ASP A 151 23.86 18.20 -35.56
CA ASP A 151 22.89 17.59 -34.65
C ASP A 151 23.06 18.21 -33.29
N ASN A 152 22.02 18.89 -32.80
CA ASN A 152 22.05 19.60 -31.52
C ASN A 152 23.26 20.55 -31.38
N GLY A 153 23.71 21.14 -32.50
CA GLY A 153 24.86 22.04 -32.58
C GLY A 153 26.22 21.36 -32.73
N VAL A 154 26.30 20.03 -32.67
CA VAL A 154 27.52 19.26 -32.96
C VAL A 154 27.61 18.97 -34.45
N LEU A 155 28.76 19.25 -35.06
CA LEU A 155 28.99 19.01 -36.48
C LEU A 155 28.83 17.51 -36.81
N LEU A 156 27.89 17.20 -37.70
CA LEU A 156 27.72 15.86 -38.26
C LEU A 156 28.56 15.69 -39.53
N ALA A 157 28.35 16.57 -40.51
CA ALA A 157 28.98 16.48 -41.82
C ALA A 157 28.91 17.79 -42.59
N THR A 158 29.77 17.91 -43.60
CA THR A 158 29.64 18.92 -44.65
C THR A 158 29.43 18.21 -45.99
N VAL A 159 28.33 18.52 -46.68
CA VAL A 159 27.98 17.98 -47.99
C VAL A 159 27.84 19.11 -49.01
N LYS A 160 28.08 18.83 -50.28
CA LYS A 160 27.95 19.84 -51.35
C LYS A 160 26.54 19.75 -51.96
N ALA A 161 25.85 20.88 -52.07
CA ALA A 161 24.60 20.97 -52.82
C ALA A 161 24.85 20.86 -54.34
N ASP A 162 23.92 20.23 -55.06
CA ASP A 162 24.04 20.04 -56.50
C ASP A 162 24.13 21.38 -57.26
N ASP A 163 25.03 21.45 -58.24
CA ASP A 163 25.33 22.69 -58.99
C ASP A 163 24.19 23.08 -59.96
N VAL A 164 23.18 22.22 -60.18
CA VAL A 164 22.08 22.43 -61.14
C VAL A 164 20.77 22.74 -60.44
N ASP A 165 20.39 21.99 -59.40
CA ASP A 165 19.10 22.14 -58.72
C ASP A 165 19.20 22.48 -57.22
N GLY A 166 20.40 22.45 -56.64
CA GLY A 166 20.63 22.82 -55.23
C GLY A 166 20.20 21.74 -54.24
N SER A 167 19.85 20.54 -54.71
CA SER A 167 19.50 19.42 -53.83
C SER A 167 20.72 18.86 -53.10
N TRP A 168 20.51 18.32 -51.90
CA TRP A 168 21.53 17.61 -51.13
C TRP A 168 20.91 16.45 -50.35
N SER A 169 21.71 15.43 -50.03
CA SER A 169 21.31 14.30 -49.18
C SER A 169 22.50 13.82 -48.35
N TYR A 170 22.21 13.35 -47.15
CA TYR A 170 23.21 12.85 -46.20
C TYR A 170 22.62 11.71 -45.35
N THR A 171 23.35 10.59 -45.30
CA THR A 171 23.10 9.48 -44.38
C THR A 171 24.29 9.41 -43.42
N PRO A 172 24.09 9.42 -42.10
CA PRO A 172 25.16 9.26 -41.12
C PRO A 172 25.99 7.99 -41.38
N THR A 173 27.32 8.12 -41.36
CA THR A 173 28.22 6.95 -41.49
C THR A 173 28.51 6.27 -40.16
N THR A 174 28.15 6.93 -39.06
CA THR A 174 28.18 6.43 -37.70
C THR A 174 26.79 6.59 -37.14
N ASN A 175 26.30 5.58 -36.45
CA ASN A 175 25.01 5.61 -35.78
C ASN A 175 24.92 6.83 -34.85
N LEU A 176 23.80 7.52 -34.95
CA LEU A 176 23.36 8.48 -33.95
C LEU A 176 23.01 7.72 -32.66
N LEU A 177 23.10 8.42 -31.53
CA LEU A 177 22.80 7.86 -30.22
C LEU A 177 21.31 8.05 -29.92
N GLU A 178 20.73 7.17 -29.13
CA GLU A 178 19.35 7.29 -28.69
C GLU A 178 19.01 8.64 -28.05
N GLY A 179 17.80 9.14 -28.31
CA GLY A 179 17.25 10.35 -27.74
C GLY A 179 16.75 11.39 -28.77
N THR A 180 16.56 12.63 -28.30
CA THR A 180 16.04 13.71 -29.13
C THR A 180 17.14 14.36 -29.97
N HIS A 181 16.90 14.50 -31.26
CA HIS A 181 17.79 15.11 -32.23
C HIS A 181 17.17 16.34 -32.86
N GLY A 182 18.02 17.31 -33.16
CA GLY A 182 17.66 18.57 -33.80
C GLY A 182 18.65 18.87 -34.91
N ILE A 183 18.29 18.50 -36.14
CA ILE A 183 19.17 18.69 -37.29
C ILE A 183 19.02 20.11 -37.81
N THR A 184 20.12 20.85 -37.81
CA THR A 184 20.20 22.19 -38.39
C THR A 184 21.29 22.23 -39.43
N ALA A 185 21.20 23.18 -40.35
CA ALA A 185 22.21 23.34 -41.39
C ALA A 185 22.47 24.80 -41.74
N THR A 186 23.70 25.10 -42.13
CA THR A 186 24.08 26.36 -42.79
C THR A 186 24.57 26.07 -44.19
N ALA A 187 24.38 27.03 -45.10
CA ALA A 187 25.00 27.05 -46.42
C ALA A 187 26.13 28.06 -46.41
N THR A 188 27.29 27.69 -46.94
CA THR A 188 28.37 28.64 -47.29
C THR A 188 28.47 28.72 -48.80
N ASP A 189 28.29 29.92 -49.34
CA ASP A 189 28.39 30.17 -50.78
C ASP A 189 29.86 30.18 -51.26
N ALA A 190 30.08 30.53 -52.52
CA ALA A 190 31.42 30.59 -53.10
C ALA A 190 32.24 31.82 -52.66
N ALA A 191 31.59 32.89 -52.18
CA ALA A 191 32.23 34.11 -51.67
C ALA A 191 32.72 33.93 -50.23
N GLY A 192 32.11 33.01 -49.48
CA GLY A 192 32.38 32.78 -48.07
C GLY A 192 31.27 33.28 -47.14
N ASN A 193 30.18 33.82 -47.69
CA ASN A 193 29.02 34.19 -46.88
C ASN A 193 28.35 32.93 -46.34
N VAL A 194 27.99 32.98 -45.06
CA VAL A 194 27.28 31.90 -44.39
C VAL A 194 25.83 32.31 -44.19
N SER A 195 24.90 31.47 -44.63
CA SER A 195 23.47 31.68 -44.39
C SER A 195 23.19 31.78 -42.90
N ALA A 196 22.01 32.31 -42.56
CA ALA A 196 21.47 32.02 -41.24
C ALA A 196 21.28 30.50 -41.07
N LEU A 197 21.31 30.04 -39.83
CA LEU A 197 21.03 28.63 -39.49
C LEU A 197 19.60 28.29 -39.93
N SER A 198 19.42 27.10 -40.50
CA SER A 198 18.08 26.59 -40.84
C SER A 198 17.20 26.47 -39.60
N ASP A 199 15.89 26.35 -39.83
CA ASP A 199 15.01 25.78 -38.83
C ASP A 199 15.48 24.36 -38.47
N SER A 200 15.28 23.96 -37.21
CA SER A 200 15.66 22.64 -36.72
C SER A 200 14.67 21.58 -37.20
N TRP A 201 15.18 20.53 -37.85
CA TRP A 201 14.43 19.31 -38.12
C TRP A 201 14.53 18.39 -36.91
N ASN A 202 13.54 18.47 -36.04
CA ASN A 202 13.50 17.67 -34.81
C ASN A 202 12.98 16.26 -35.09
N PHE A 203 13.58 15.25 -34.48
CA PHE A 203 13.08 13.88 -34.45
C PHE A 203 13.58 13.18 -33.18
N ILE A 204 12.99 12.04 -32.83
CA ILE A 204 13.44 11.20 -31.72
C ILE A 204 13.96 9.90 -32.31
N LEU A 205 15.20 9.56 -31.97
CA LEU A 205 15.77 8.24 -32.23
C LEU A 205 15.51 7.37 -31.01
N ASP A 206 14.79 6.29 -31.21
CA ASP A 206 14.38 5.36 -30.17
C ASP A 206 14.67 3.93 -30.66
N ILE A 207 15.73 3.34 -30.13
CA ILE A 207 16.26 2.02 -30.53
C ILE A 207 16.11 0.99 -29.40
N THR A 208 15.55 1.39 -28.26
CA THR A 208 15.33 0.56 -27.08
C THR A 208 13.94 -0.04 -27.13
N ALA A 209 13.84 -1.35 -26.93
CA ALA A 209 12.55 -2.01 -26.88
C ALA A 209 11.82 -1.73 -25.55
N PRO A 210 10.49 -1.51 -25.56
CA PRO A 210 9.73 -1.23 -24.34
C PRO A 210 9.49 -2.50 -23.52
N ASN A 211 9.48 -2.34 -22.20
CA ASN A 211 9.09 -3.41 -21.26
C ASN A 211 7.59 -3.34 -20.94
N VAL A 212 6.96 -4.47 -20.63
CA VAL A 212 5.55 -4.53 -20.21
C VAL A 212 5.42 -5.13 -18.82
N GLY A 213 4.85 -4.38 -17.88
CA GLY A 213 4.49 -4.86 -16.54
C GLY A 213 2.99 -5.11 -16.44
N ILE A 214 2.57 -6.08 -15.63
CA ILE A 214 1.16 -6.38 -15.31
C ILE A 214 0.92 -5.92 -13.88
N SER A 215 -0.03 -5.02 -13.66
CA SER A 215 -0.42 -4.51 -12.34
C SER A 215 -1.76 -5.07 -11.85
N LYS A 216 -2.54 -5.69 -12.74
CA LYS A 216 -3.81 -6.37 -12.40
C LYS A 216 -4.06 -7.52 -13.37
N ASN A 217 -4.49 -8.67 -12.86
CA ASN A 217 -4.83 -9.85 -13.66
C ASN A 217 -6.03 -10.58 -13.03
N SER A 218 -7.23 -10.04 -13.23
CA SER A 218 -8.50 -10.58 -12.74
C SER A 218 -9.33 -11.19 -13.87
N GLU A 219 -10.46 -11.83 -13.59
CA GLU A 219 -11.35 -12.33 -14.66
C GLU A 219 -11.86 -11.17 -15.53
N GLU A 220 -12.06 -10.00 -14.93
CA GLU A 220 -12.63 -8.80 -15.53
C GLU A 220 -11.62 -7.95 -16.30
N SER A 221 -10.34 -7.98 -15.94
CA SER A 221 -9.36 -7.11 -16.58
C SER A 221 -7.92 -7.61 -16.41
N LEU A 222 -7.14 -7.44 -17.47
CA LEU A 222 -5.69 -7.50 -17.43
C LEU A 222 -5.18 -6.08 -17.64
N SER A 223 -4.48 -5.52 -16.66
CA SER A 223 -3.91 -4.18 -16.73
C SER A 223 -2.48 -4.15 -16.25
N GLY A 224 -1.80 -3.06 -16.52
CA GLY A 224 -0.41 -2.91 -16.19
C GLY A 224 0.14 -1.53 -16.46
N VAL A 225 1.46 -1.43 -16.32
CA VAL A 225 2.22 -0.22 -16.62
C VAL A 225 3.31 -0.56 -17.63
N THR A 226 3.54 0.35 -18.55
CA THR A 226 4.60 0.31 -19.56
C THR A 226 4.92 1.76 -19.94
N GLU A 227 5.75 1.97 -20.96
CA GLU A 227 6.04 3.32 -21.43
C GLU A 227 4.78 4.00 -22.01
N PRO A 228 4.57 5.31 -21.75
CA PRO A 228 3.43 6.03 -22.29
C PRO A 228 3.29 5.93 -23.81
N GLY A 229 2.09 5.60 -24.30
CA GLY A 229 1.79 5.55 -25.72
C GLY A 229 2.26 4.29 -26.47
N VAL A 230 2.89 3.32 -25.83
CA VAL A 230 3.24 2.03 -26.45
C VAL A 230 2.01 1.13 -26.59
N ILE A 231 2.07 0.21 -27.53
CA ILE A 231 1.02 -0.79 -27.80
C ILE A 231 1.35 -2.07 -27.04
N VAL A 232 0.50 -2.45 -26.11
CA VAL A 232 0.58 -3.75 -25.41
C VAL A 232 -0.17 -4.80 -26.22
N VAL A 233 0.47 -5.94 -26.45
CA VAL A 233 -0.08 -7.08 -27.20
C VAL A 233 -0.12 -8.31 -26.29
N VAL A 234 -1.30 -8.91 -26.17
CA VAL A 234 -1.54 -10.16 -25.44
C VAL A 234 -1.96 -11.25 -26.42
N ILE A 235 -1.36 -12.43 -26.29
CA ILE A 235 -1.63 -13.62 -27.10
C ILE A 235 -2.20 -14.72 -26.21
N ASP A 236 -3.40 -15.21 -26.53
CA ASP A 236 -4.01 -16.34 -25.83
C ASP A 236 -3.42 -17.71 -26.24
N LYS A 237 -3.79 -18.80 -25.55
CA LYS A 237 -3.29 -20.16 -25.87
C LYS A 237 -3.62 -20.60 -27.30
N ASN A 238 -4.65 -20.01 -27.90
CA ASN A 238 -5.12 -20.32 -29.26
C ASN A 238 -4.39 -19.47 -30.32
N GLY A 239 -3.54 -18.53 -29.89
CA GLY A 239 -2.81 -17.60 -30.75
C GLY A 239 -3.60 -16.35 -31.15
N SER A 240 -4.71 -16.03 -30.47
CA SER A 240 -5.48 -14.80 -30.74
C SER A 240 -4.79 -13.60 -30.09
N GLU A 241 -4.66 -12.51 -30.83
CA GLU A 241 -4.05 -11.27 -30.33
C GLU A 241 -5.09 -10.27 -29.82
N TYR A 242 -4.79 -9.67 -28.68
CA TYR A 242 -5.53 -8.58 -28.04
C TYR A 242 -4.57 -7.41 -27.84
N ARG A 243 -5.03 -6.19 -28.13
CA ARG A 243 -4.17 -5.00 -28.15
C ARG A 243 -4.80 -3.86 -27.38
N THR A 244 -3.97 -3.12 -26.65
CA THR A 244 -4.33 -1.85 -26.04
C THR A 244 -3.16 -0.88 -26.13
N THR A 245 -3.40 0.40 -25.90
CA THR A 245 -2.36 1.43 -25.90
C THR A 245 -2.25 2.00 -24.49
N ALA A 246 -1.04 2.10 -23.98
CA ALA A 246 -0.78 2.73 -22.70
C ALA A 246 -1.11 4.23 -22.75
N ASP A 247 -1.73 4.74 -21.69
CA ASP A 247 -2.08 6.15 -21.55
C ASP A 247 -0.83 7.03 -21.37
N GLN A 248 -1.02 8.34 -21.14
CA GLN A 248 0.08 9.28 -20.96
C GLN A 248 0.86 9.08 -19.65
N GLN A 249 0.33 8.26 -18.75
CA GLN A 249 0.95 7.87 -17.49
C GLN A 249 1.58 6.47 -17.59
N GLY A 250 1.46 5.79 -18.74
CA GLY A 250 1.99 4.45 -18.96
C GLY A 250 1.03 3.33 -18.57
N ASN A 251 -0.18 3.64 -18.10
CA ASN A 251 -1.15 2.63 -17.69
C ASN A 251 -1.87 2.05 -18.90
N TRP A 252 -2.05 0.74 -18.92
CA TRP A 252 -2.78 0.04 -19.97
C TRP A 252 -3.78 -0.93 -19.36
N VAL A 253 -4.91 -1.13 -20.04
CA VAL A 253 -5.97 -2.06 -19.61
C VAL A 253 -6.51 -2.80 -20.83
N ILE A 254 -6.74 -4.10 -20.68
CA ILE A 254 -7.53 -4.95 -21.57
C ILE A 254 -8.66 -5.54 -20.71
N ALA A 255 -9.89 -5.13 -20.99
CA ALA A 255 -11.09 -5.63 -20.33
C ALA A 255 -12.10 -6.11 -21.40
N PRO A 256 -12.62 -7.35 -21.31
CA PRO A 256 -12.32 -8.36 -20.29
C PRO A 256 -10.89 -8.92 -20.41
N ASN A 257 -10.40 -9.58 -19.35
CA ASN A 257 -9.13 -10.29 -19.42
C ASN A 257 -9.20 -11.34 -20.54
N PRO A 258 -8.32 -11.27 -21.55
CA PRO A 258 -8.38 -12.18 -22.69
C PRO A 258 -7.94 -13.61 -22.36
N ILE A 259 -7.29 -13.81 -21.21
CA ILE A 259 -6.81 -15.12 -20.76
C ILE A 259 -7.69 -15.62 -19.61
N ALA A 260 -8.36 -16.75 -19.84
CA ALA A 260 -9.20 -17.38 -18.82
C ALA A 260 -8.39 -17.87 -17.62
N ALA A 261 -9.04 -18.06 -16.47
CA ALA A 261 -8.40 -18.51 -15.24
C ALA A 261 -7.54 -19.78 -15.43
N GLY A 262 -6.25 -19.71 -15.08
CA GLY A 262 -5.27 -20.80 -15.21
C GLY A 262 -4.86 -21.14 -16.66
N GLU A 263 -5.33 -20.39 -17.65
CA GLU A 263 -4.92 -20.54 -19.06
C GLU A 263 -3.60 -19.80 -19.29
N SER A 264 -2.65 -20.37 -20.04
CA SER A 264 -1.40 -19.67 -20.36
C SER A 264 -1.56 -18.72 -21.55
N GLY A 265 -0.98 -17.52 -21.43
CA GLY A 265 -0.87 -16.51 -22.49
C GLY A 265 0.54 -15.93 -22.59
N GLN A 266 0.76 -15.08 -23.59
CA GLN A 266 1.99 -14.29 -23.76
C GLN A 266 1.67 -12.81 -23.86
N ILE A 267 2.53 -11.93 -23.35
CA ILE A 267 2.37 -10.48 -23.43
C ILE A 267 3.70 -9.82 -23.82
N TYR A 268 3.64 -8.79 -24.66
CA TYR A 268 4.78 -7.92 -25.00
C TYR A 268 4.29 -6.51 -25.37
N ALA A 269 5.18 -5.52 -25.39
CA ALA A 269 4.88 -4.17 -25.84
C ALA A 269 5.61 -3.82 -27.16
N ILE A 270 5.06 -2.88 -27.90
CA ILE A 270 5.64 -2.29 -29.12
C ILE A 270 5.57 -0.77 -29.01
N ASP A 271 6.69 -0.08 -29.14
CA ASP A 271 6.74 1.38 -29.03
C ASP A 271 6.32 2.09 -30.35
N PRO A 272 6.24 3.44 -30.38
CA PRO A 272 5.95 4.18 -31.60
C PRO A 272 7.03 4.09 -32.70
N ALA A 273 8.27 3.74 -32.36
CA ALA A 273 9.37 3.53 -33.31
C ALA A 273 9.30 2.15 -33.98
N GLY A 274 8.57 1.21 -33.38
CA GLY A 274 8.40 -0.16 -33.85
C GLY A 274 9.33 -1.17 -33.16
N ASN A 275 10.03 -0.81 -32.08
CA ASN A 275 10.78 -1.77 -31.28
C ASN A 275 9.80 -2.65 -30.48
N GLN A 276 10.08 -3.95 -30.45
CA GLN A 276 9.23 -4.93 -29.78
C GLN A 276 9.97 -5.54 -28.57
N GLY A 277 9.34 -5.49 -27.39
CA GLY A 277 9.83 -6.15 -26.18
C GLY A 277 9.77 -7.68 -26.26
N GLU A 278 10.50 -8.37 -25.38
CA GLU A 278 10.40 -9.82 -25.27
C GLU A 278 9.02 -10.27 -24.79
N ALA A 279 8.55 -11.42 -25.29
CA ALA A 279 7.25 -11.96 -24.91
C ALA A 279 7.32 -12.66 -23.54
N LEU A 280 6.62 -12.11 -22.55
CA LEU A 280 6.47 -12.67 -21.21
C LEU A 280 5.33 -13.68 -21.19
N ALA A 281 5.57 -14.86 -20.62
CA ALA A 281 4.51 -15.83 -20.38
C ALA A 281 3.77 -15.50 -19.08
N PHE A 282 2.44 -15.61 -19.08
CA PHE A 282 1.61 -15.42 -17.89
C PHE A 282 0.44 -16.40 -17.90
N GLN A 283 -0.28 -16.53 -16.79
CA GLN A 283 -1.55 -17.25 -16.73
C GLN A 283 -2.70 -16.30 -16.42
N GLY A 284 -3.88 -16.56 -16.99
CA GLY A 284 -5.09 -15.81 -16.65
C GLY A 284 -5.47 -16.01 -15.20
N SER A 285 -6.21 -15.04 -14.65
CA SER A 285 -6.50 -14.88 -13.22
C SER A 285 -6.64 -16.20 -12.46
N ALA A 286 -5.83 -16.41 -11.42
CA ALA A 286 -6.16 -17.45 -10.44
C ALA A 286 -7.56 -17.12 -9.86
N LEU A 287 -8.37 -18.15 -9.55
CA LEU A 287 -9.66 -17.96 -8.90
C LEU A 287 -9.51 -16.90 -7.79
N ALA A 288 -10.18 -15.75 -7.93
CA ALA A 288 -10.25 -14.75 -6.89
C ALA A 288 -11.16 -15.32 -5.78
N SER A 289 -10.57 -16.17 -4.95
CA SER A 289 -11.15 -16.71 -3.74
C SER A 289 -10.20 -16.38 -2.59
N TYR A 290 -10.44 -15.21 -2.00
CA TYR A 290 -9.99 -14.76 -0.68
C TYR A 290 -8.48 -14.60 -0.46
N ASP A 291 -8.21 -13.77 0.54
CA ASP A 291 -6.99 -13.71 1.34
C ASP A 291 -5.94 -12.69 0.88
N LEU A 292 -5.16 -12.14 1.84
CA LEU A 292 -3.81 -11.57 1.72
C LEU A 292 -3.49 -10.32 2.55
N LEU A 293 -4.38 -9.81 3.39
CA LEU A 293 -3.95 -8.88 4.44
C LEU A 293 -3.66 -9.55 5.79
N ASN A 294 -3.79 -10.87 5.93
CA ASN A 294 -3.51 -11.56 7.20
C ASN A 294 -3.20 -13.07 7.10
N GLU A 295 -2.77 -13.59 5.95
CA GLU A 295 -2.29 -14.98 5.87
C GLU A 295 -0.90 -15.06 5.25
N SER A 296 -0.06 -15.87 5.87
CA SER A 296 1.29 -16.12 5.40
C SER A 296 1.26 -16.98 4.14
N ALA A 297 2.01 -16.58 3.12
CA ALA A 297 2.14 -17.30 1.87
C ALA A 297 3.48 -18.02 1.80
N GLN A 298 3.45 -19.27 1.34
CA GLN A 298 4.66 -20.03 1.05
C GLN A 298 5.46 -19.37 -0.09
N VAL A 299 6.69 -18.93 0.21
CA VAL A 299 7.57 -18.26 -0.75
C VAL A 299 8.18 -19.25 -1.74
N ASN A 300 8.64 -20.39 -1.24
CA ASN A 300 9.27 -21.45 -2.02
C ASN A 300 8.26 -22.54 -2.41
N SER A 301 8.26 -23.04 -3.62
CA SER A 301 7.19 -23.89 -4.20
C SER A 301 7.75 -25.05 -5.02
N THR A 302 9.04 -25.03 -5.35
CA THR A 302 9.67 -26.04 -6.21
C THR A 302 10.77 -26.86 -5.54
N THR A 303 11.34 -26.37 -4.44
CA THR A 303 12.45 -27.02 -3.72
C THR A 303 11.94 -27.77 -2.48
N ALA A 304 12.29 -29.05 -2.35
CA ALA A 304 11.93 -29.90 -1.21
C ALA A 304 13.11 -30.07 -0.23
N GLY A 305 12.82 -30.10 1.07
CA GLY A 305 13.81 -30.22 2.15
C GLY A 305 14.12 -28.86 2.79
N ASP A 306 15.06 -28.86 3.75
CA ASP A 306 15.34 -27.69 4.58
C ASP A 306 15.78 -26.45 3.78
N GLN A 307 15.07 -25.36 4.00
CA GLN A 307 15.25 -24.05 3.39
C GLN A 307 15.41 -23.02 4.48
N LEU A 308 16.50 -22.26 4.42
CA LEU A 308 17.00 -21.43 5.51
C LEU A 308 17.50 -20.07 4.98
N ASN A 309 17.83 -19.16 5.90
CA ASN A 309 18.37 -17.83 5.63
C ASN A 309 17.60 -17.04 4.56
N PRO A 310 16.30 -16.79 4.76
CA PRO A 310 15.61 -15.83 3.92
C PRO A 310 16.23 -14.43 4.09
N SER A 311 16.36 -13.71 2.98
CA SER A 311 16.68 -12.29 2.96
C SER A 311 15.82 -11.60 1.91
N THR A 312 15.38 -10.38 2.18
CA THR A 312 14.32 -9.72 1.43
C THR A 312 14.57 -8.23 1.25
N VAL A 313 14.29 -7.71 0.05
CA VAL A 313 14.41 -6.27 -0.22
C VAL A 313 13.31 -5.76 -1.15
N ARG A 314 12.97 -4.47 -1.00
CA ARG A 314 12.12 -3.72 -1.94
C ARG A 314 12.96 -3.00 -2.99
N LEU A 315 12.62 -3.19 -4.27
CA LEU A 315 13.19 -2.49 -5.41
C LEU A 315 12.61 -1.06 -5.55
N ALA A 316 13.28 -0.24 -6.36
CA ALA A 316 12.86 1.15 -6.58
C ALA A 316 11.44 1.30 -7.16
N ASP A 317 10.98 0.31 -7.91
CA ASP A 317 9.63 0.26 -8.51
C ASP A 317 8.57 -0.38 -7.60
N GLY A 318 8.94 -0.70 -6.36
CA GLY A 318 8.04 -1.28 -5.36
C GLY A 318 8.06 -2.80 -5.29
N ARG A 319 8.57 -3.51 -6.32
CA ARG A 319 8.65 -4.97 -6.33
C ARG A 319 9.51 -5.50 -5.20
N ILE A 320 9.25 -6.73 -4.78
CA ILE A 320 9.97 -7.37 -3.69
C ILE A 320 10.78 -8.55 -4.22
N VAL A 321 12.00 -8.72 -3.71
CA VAL A 321 12.87 -9.86 -4.00
C VAL A 321 13.15 -10.60 -2.70
N VAL A 322 12.90 -11.91 -2.70
CA VAL A 322 13.25 -12.81 -1.60
C VAL A 322 14.31 -13.79 -2.07
N THR A 323 15.40 -13.94 -1.33
CA THR A 323 16.44 -14.95 -1.54
C THR A 323 16.52 -15.89 -0.35
N TRP A 324 16.87 -17.16 -0.56
CA TRP A 324 17.08 -18.15 0.51
C TRP A 324 18.06 -19.24 0.07
N GLN A 325 18.54 -20.03 1.01
CA GLN A 325 19.28 -21.26 0.69
C GLN A 325 18.36 -22.48 0.77
N GLY A 326 18.53 -23.44 -0.13
CA GLY A 326 17.72 -24.66 -0.16
C GLY A 326 18.48 -25.87 -0.71
N ALA A 327 17.87 -27.06 -0.67
CA ALA A 327 18.50 -28.28 -1.15
C ALA A 327 18.86 -28.22 -2.64
N GLY A 328 20.04 -28.75 -3.00
CA GLY A 328 20.57 -28.78 -4.36
C GLY A 328 21.18 -30.10 -4.80
N VAL A 329 22.03 -30.03 -5.83
CA VAL A 329 22.59 -31.23 -6.49
C VAL A 329 23.61 -31.94 -5.61
N SER A 330 24.42 -31.20 -4.85
CA SER A 330 25.48 -31.77 -4.00
C SER A 330 25.67 -31.08 -2.64
N GLY A 331 24.77 -30.17 -2.27
CA GLY A 331 24.77 -29.38 -1.05
C GLY A 331 23.55 -28.46 -0.99
N THR A 332 23.63 -27.36 -0.25
CA THR A 332 22.69 -26.24 -0.34
C THR A 332 23.02 -25.35 -1.54
N GLU A 333 22.02 -24.69 -2.12
CA GLU A 333 22.15 -23.75 -3.24
C GLU A 333 21.33 -22.50 -2.92
N VAL A 334 21.60 -21.39 -3.59
CA VAL A 334 20.87 -20.13 -3.37
C VAL A 334 19.78 -19.97 -4.41
N TYR A 335 18.58 -19.65 -3.95
CA TYR A 335 17.39 -19.42 -4.77
C TYR A 335 16.82 -18.04 -4.52
N MET A 336 16.10 -17.51 -5.50
CA MET A 336 15.34 -16.27 -5.38
C MET A 336 13.95 -16.37 -6.00
N GLN A 337 13.04 -15.53 -5.50
CA GLN A 337 11.71 -15.31 -6.03
C GLN A 337 11.39 -13.81 -6.03
N LEU A 338 10.82 -13.32 -7.12
CA LEU A 338 10.34 -11.95 -7.24
C LEU A 338 8.84 -11.89 -6.93
N TYR A 339 8.40 -10.76 -6.42
CA TYR A 339 7.01 -10.46 -6.13
C TYR A 339 6.64 -9.09 -6.70
N GLU A 340 5.37 -8.93 -7.04
CA GLU A 340 4.79 -7.61 -7.28
C GLU A 340 4.90 -6.75 -6.01
N ALA A 341 4.61 -5.45 -6.15
CA ALA A 341 4.72 -4.50 -5.05
C ALA A 341 3.80 -4.82 -3.86
N ASP A 342 2.78 -5.65 -4.08
CA ASP A 342 1.90 -6.18 -3.04
C ASP A 342 2.52 -7.27 -2.17
N GLY A 343 3.75 -7.71 -2.45
CA GLY A 343 4.45 -8.74 -1.67
C GLY A 343 3.86 -10.13 -1.77
N VAL A 344 2.83 -10.34 -2.59
CA VAL A 344 2.13 -11.63 -2.66
C VAL A 344 2.20 -12.26 -4.03
N HIS A 345 1.94 -11.50 -5.07
CA HIS A 345 1.88 -12.06 -6.40
C HIS A 345 3.28 -12.34 -6.90
N LYS A 346 3.62 -13.63 -7.05
CA LYS A 346 4.91 -14.08 -7.56
C LYS A 346 5.11 -13.67 -9.01
N ILE A 347 6.26 -13.07 -9.30
CA ILE A 347 6.73 -12.77 -10.65
C ILE A 347 7.66 -13.90 -11.11
N GLY A 348 7.28 -14.55 -12.22
CA GLY A 348 8.07 -15.64 -12.79
C GLY A 348 8.15 -16.87 -11.89
N THR A 349 9.14 -17.72 -12.15
CA THR A 349 9.42 -18.92 -11.37
C THR A 349 10.63 -18.71 -10.49
N GLU A 350 10.76 -19.55 -9.47
CA GLU A 350 11.96 -19.63 -8.63
C GLU A 350 13.22 -19.79 -9.47
N GLN A 351 14.22 -18.96 -9.16
CA GLN A 351 15.47 -18.91 -9.91
C GLN A 351 16.62 -19.33 -9.01
N GLN A 352 17.43 -20.27 -9.49
CA GLN A 352 18.71 -20.56 -8.85
C GLN A 352 19.70 -19.41 -9.14
N VAL A 353 20.24 -18.82 -8.08
CA VAL A 353 21.11 -17.65 -8.14
C VAL A 353 22.53 -18.05 -8.54
N ASN A 354 23.07 -19.07 -7.88
CA ASN A 354 24.43 -19.51 -8.10
C ASN A 354 24.53 -20.37 -9.37
N GLN A 355 25.60 -20.19 -10.16
CA GLN A 355 25.84 -20.97 -11.39
C GLN A 355 26.65 -22.24 -11.09
N ARG A 356 27.35 -22.27 -9.95
CA ARG A 356 28.22 -23.36 -9.52
C ARG A 356 27.57 -24.14 -8.39
N THR A 357 27.37 -25.44 -8.61
CA THR A 357 26.49 -26.29 -7.78
C THR A 357 27.25 -27.38 -7.01
N SER A 358 28.52 -27.13 -6.69
CA SER A 358 29.38 -28.10 -6.02
C SER A 358 29.47 -27.76 -4.53
N ASN A 359 29.04 -28.69 -3.68
CA ASN A 359 28.89 -28.50 -2.22
C ASN A 359 27.92 -27.35 -1.88
N ASN A 360 28.05 -26.77 -0.69
CA ASN A 360 27.12 -25.79 -0.14
C ASN A 360 27.35 -24.38 -0.67
N GLN A 361 26.24 -23.72 -0.96
CA GLN A 361 26.11 -22.27 -1.07
C GLN A 361 25.03 -21.84 -0.07
N ASP A 362 25.37 -20.90 0.80
CA ASP A 362 24.61 -20.59 2.00
C ASP A 362 24.75 -19.12 2.43
N SER A 363 23.98 -18.75 3.45
CA SER A 363 23.87 -17.40 4.02
C SER A 363 23.65 -16.28 2.99
N PRO A 364 22.65 -16.40 2.08
CA PRO A 364 22.42 -15.36 1.09
C PRO A 364 21.86 -14.08 1.72
N GLN A 365 22.25 -12.95 1.13
CA GLN A 365 21.74 -11.61 1.44
C GLN A 365 21.42 -10.88 0.14
N VAL A 366 20.31 -10.15 0.10
CA VAL A 366 19.89 -9.36 -1.08
C VAL A 366 19.79 -7.87 -0.76
N ILE A 367 20.27 -7.02 -1.67
CA ILE A 367 20.13 -5.57 -1.58
C ILE A 367 19.58 -4.98 -2.88
N ALA A 368 18.74 -3.96 -2.77
CA ALA A 368 18.27 -3.17 -3.91
C ALA A 368 19.33 -2.13 -4.28
N LEU A 369 19.56 -1.95 -5.59
CA LEU A 369 20.51 -0.98 -6.13
C LEU A 369 19.77 0.26 -6.63
N ALA A 370 20.48 1.39 -6.66
CA ALA A 370 19.90 2.69 -7.05
C ALA A 370 19.44 2.76 -8.51
N ASP A 371 19.89 1.83 -9.38
CA ASP A 371 19.45 1.72 -10.76
C ASP A 371 18.19 0.84 -10.94
N GLY A 372 17.58 0.42 -9.84
CA GLY A 372 16.40 -0.44 -9.81
C GLY A 372 16.70 -1.94 -9.85
N GLY A 373 17.95 -2.34 -10.10
CA GLY A 373 18.38 -3.73 -9.99
C GLY A 373 18.60 -4.19 -8.55
N PHE A 374 19.18 -5.38 -8.39
CA PHE A 374 19.55 -5.92 -7.09
C PHE A 374 20.83 -6.75 -7.14
N LEU A 375 21.47 -6.92 -5.98
CA LEU A 375 22.66 -7.74 -5.79
C LEU A 375 22.37 -8.82 -4.77
N ILE A 376 22.74 -10.07 -5.09
CA ILE A 376 22.71 -11.18 -4.14
C ILE A 376 24.15 -11.58 -3.82
N VAL A 377 24.49 -11.64 -2.53
CA VAL A 377 25.78 -12.10 -2.02
C VAL A 377 25.57 -13.37 -1.19
N TYR A 378 26.53 -14.29 -1.23
CA TYR A 378 26.41 -15.58 -0.53
C TYR A 378 27.78 -16.25 -0.30
N GLU A 379 27.79 -17.22 0.61
CA GLU A 379 28.93 -18.09 0.91
C GLU A 379 29.00 -19.27 -0.07
N SER A 380 30.20 -19.76 -0.37
CA SER A 380 30.42 -20.89 -1.28
C SER A 380 31.53 -21.82 -0.78
N TYR A 381 31.18 -23.04 -0.36
CA TYR A 381 32.12 -24.03 0.17
C TYR A 381 32.91 -24.78 -0.93
N ASN A 382 34.24 -24.55 -0.94
CA ASN A 382 35.27 -25.40 -1.54
C ASN A 382 35.03 -25.83 -3.02
N ASN A 383 35.69 -25.11 -3.96
CA ASN A 383 35.65 -25.20 -5.44
C ASN A 383 34.69 -24.23 -6.15
N GLY A 384 34.45 -23.05 -5.58
CA GLY A 384 34.02 -21.88 -6.33
C GLY A 384 35.16 -21.32 -7.22
N LEU A 385 35.09 -20.04 -7.57
CA LEU A 385 36.27 -19.30 -8.04
C LEU A 385 37.39 -19.30 -6.96
N ASP A 386 37.00 -19.37 -5.68
CA ASP A 386 37.88 -19.66 -4.55
C ASP A 386 38.22 -21.15 -4.47
N LYS A 387 39.50 -21.46 -4.28
CA LYS A 387 40.04 -22.82 -4.20
C LYS A 387 40.60 -23.17 -2.83
N ASP A 388 40.52 -22.27 -1.86
CA ASP A 388 41.26 -22.37 -0.61
C ASP A 388 40.39 -22.56 0.65
N ASN A 389 39.06 -22.30 0.64
CA ASN A 389 37.99 -22.83 1.54
C ASN A 389 36.61 -22.21 1.15
N ASP A 390 35.73 -21.86 2.11
CA ASP A 390 34.57 -20.97 1.94
C ASP A 390 34.99 -19.61 1.38
N GLY A 391 34.34 -19.18 0.29
CA GLY A 391 34.55 -17.90 -0.34
C GLY A 391 33.25 -17.10 -0.45
N VAL A 392 33.38 -15.79 -0.63
CA VAL A 392 32.26 -14.85 -0.82
C VAL A 392 32.03 -14.64 -2.31
N MET A 393 30.83 -14.98 -2.75
CA MET A 393 30.37 -14.81 -4.12
C MET A 393 29.27 -13.75 -4.19
N ALA A 394 29.12 -13.17 -5.37
CA ALA A 394 28.05 -12.24 -5.64
C ALA A 394 27.58 -12.35 -7.09
N ARG A 395 26.32 -11.96 -7.31
CA ARG A 395 25.72 -11.87 -8.64
C ARG A 395 24.71 -10.74 -8.71
N ARG A 396 24.80 -9.94 -9.77
CA ARG A 396 23.97 -8.76 -9.99
C ARG A 396 22.83 -9.06 -10.96
N TYR A 397 21.67 -8.50 -10.68
CA TYR A 397 20.44 -8.66 -11.44
C TYR A 397 19.84 -7.31 -11.80
N GLY A 398 19.15 -7.26 -12.93
CA GLY A 398 18.29 -6.16 -13.33
C GLY A 398 17.00 -6.19 -12.52
N SER A 399 16.21 -5.12 -12.64
CA SER A 399 14.92 -5.03 -11.96
C SER A 399 13.97 -6.16 -12.40
N ASP A 400 14.09 -6.63 -13.65
CA ASP A 400 13.36 -7.76 -14.24
C ASP A 400 13.76 -9.14 -13.69
N GLY A 401 14.76 -9.21 -12.79
CA GLY A 401 15.29 -10.45 -12.26
C GLY A 401 16.20 -11.20 -13.23
N GLN A 402 16.61 -10.60 -14.34
CA GLN A 402 17.63 -11.17 -15.23
C GLN A 402 19.03 -10.85 -14.73
N ALA A 403 19.93 -11.83 -14.83
CA ALA A 403 21.30 -11.62 -14.39
C ALA A 403 22.05 -10.66 -15.33
N VAL A 404 22.60 -9.59 -14.76
CA VAL A 404 23.46 -8.62 -15.45
C VAL A 404 24.90 -9.11 -15.49
N THR A 405 25.30 -9.91 -14.49
CA THR A 405 26.65 -10.46 -14.39
C THR A 405 26.64 -11.99 -14.32
N ASP A 406 27.75 -12.59 -14.72
CA ASP A 406 28.12 -13.91 -14.22
C ASP A 406 28.39 -13.85 -12.72
N GLU A 407 28.34 -15.00 -12.04
CA GLU A 407 28.78 -15.14 -10.66
C GLU A 407 30.29 -14.79 -10.55
N PHE A 408 30.62 -13.86 -9.64
CA PHE A 408 31.98 -13.39 -9.41
C PHE A 408 32.41 -13.51 -7.93
N GLN A 409 33.72 -13.67 -7.73
CA GLN A 409 34.33 -13.79 -6.41
C GLN A 409 34.67 -12.42 -5.84
N VAL A 410 34.27 -12.19 -4.60
CA VAL A 410 34.55 -10.94 -3.88
C VAL A 410 35.91 -11.01 -3.17
N ASN A 411 36.19 -12.12 -2.48
CA ASN A 411 37.44 -12.36 -1.74
C ASN A 411 38.54 -12.92 -2.67
N THR A 412 39.27 -12.05 -3.35
CA THR A 412 40.33 -12.43 -4.29
C THR A 412 41.73 -12.50 -3.68
N THR A 413 41.96 -11.95 -2.48
CA THR A 413 43.29 -11.89 -1.84
C THR A 413 43.38 -12.58 -0.49
N TYR A 414 42.29 -12.60 0.30
CA TYR A 414 42.22 -13.32 1.56
C TYR A 414 41.96 -14.82 1.30
N SER A 415 42.68 -15.69 2.01
CA SER A 415 42.57 -17.14 1.91
C SER A 415 42.01 -17.76 3.19
N GLY A 416 41.50 -19.00 3.09
CA GLY A 416 40.81 -19.68 4.18
C GLY A 416 39.33 -19.29 4.27
N ALA A 417 38.62 -19.76 5.28
CA ALA A 417 37.16 -19.57 5.39
C ALA A 417 36.78 -18.08 5.42
N GLN A 418 35.94 -17.66 4.47
CA GLN A 418 35.30 -16.36 4.41
C GLN A 418 33.79 -16.56 4.51
N ASN A 419 33.18 -16.02 5.56
CA ASN A 419 31.81 -16.36 5.95
C ASN A 419 30.95 -15.10 6.15
N ARG A 420 29.63 -15.30 6.19
CA ARG A 420 28.58 -14.34 6.57
C ARG A 420 28.70 -13.01 5.84
N PRO A 421 28.57 -13.00 4.51
CA PRO A 421 28.65 -11.77 3.76
C PRO A 421 27.39 -10.91 4.00
N GLY A 422 27.59 -9.65 4.32
CA GLY A 422 26.58 -8.60 4.27
C GLY A 422 26.88 -7.63 3.13
N ALA A 423 25.84 -6.97 2.60
CA ALA A 423 25.99 -6.00 1.52
C ALA A 423 25.15 -4.75 1.77
N MET A 424 25.53 -3.65 1.14
CA MET A 424 24.80 -2.39 1.19
C MET A 424 25.00 -1.62 -0.11
N ALA A 425 23.93 -1.03 -0.65
CA ALA A 425 24.02 -0.17 -1.82
C ALA A 425 24.57 1.21 -1.47
N THR A 426 25.31 1.82 -2.38
CA THR A 426 25.78 3.19 -2.25
C THR A 426 24.93 4.12 -3.12
N ALA A 427 24.80 5.38 -2.70
CA ALA A 427 23.93 6.37 -3.36
C ALA A 427 24.36 6.70 -4.82
N ASP A 428 25.59 6.38 -5.19
CA ASP A 428 26.13 6.53 -6.56
C ASP A 428 25.85 5.31 -7.46
N GLY A 429 25.02 4.37 -7.01
CA GLY A 429 24.64 3.16 -7.74
C GLY A 429 25.60 1.98 -7.57
N GLY A 430 26.70 2.16 -6.83
CA GLY A 430 27.60 1.08 -6.43
C GLY A 430 27.11 0.29 -5.22
N TYR A 431 28.03 -0.46 -4.61
CA TYR A 431 27.76 -1.24 -3.39
C TYR A 431 29.04 -1.60 -2.64
N VAL A 432 28.88 -1.89 -1.35
CA VAL A 432 29.93 -2.40 -0.46
C VAL A 432 29.52 -3.80 0.01
N ILE A 433 30.47 -4.73 -0.02
CA ILE A 433 30.29 -6.09 0.50
C ILE A 433 31.27 -6.27 1.66
N SER A 434 30.79 -6.75 2.80
CA SER A 434 31.57 -6.99 4.02
C SER A 434 31.40 -8.45 4.46
N TRP A 435 32.44 -9.06 5.03
CA TRP A 435 32.41 -10.45 5.47
C TRP A 435 33.38 -10.73 6.62
N GLU A 436 33.18 -11.89 7.24
CA GLU A 436 34.00 -12.45 8.30
C GLU A 436 35.15 -13.29 7.70
N SER A 437 36.38 -13.08 8.17
CA SER A 437 37.56 -13.89 7.78
C SER A 437 38.15 -14.69 8.95
N GLN A 438 37.95 -16.01 8.92
CA GLN A 438 38.57 -17.04 9.79
C GLN A 438 38.35 -16.89 11.31
N GLY A 439 37.27 -16.26 11.72
CA GLY A 439 36.96 -15.82 13.09
C GLY A 439 37.83 -14.68 13.62
N THR A 440 38.59 -13.98 12.77
CA THR A 440 39.66 -13.07 13.22
C THR A 440 39.56 -11.65 12.70
N SER A 441 38.85 -11.42 11.60
CA SER A 441 38.78 -10.09 10.98
C SER A 441 37.43 -9.86 10.33
N ILE A 442 37.00 -8.60 10.28
CA ILE A 442 35.96 -8.12 9.37
C ILE A 442 36.66 -7.45 8.19
N VAL A 443 36.27 -7.80 6.97
CA VAL A 443 36.88 -7.32 5.72
C VAL A 443 35.77 -6.82 4.82
N GLN A 444 36.03 -5.75 4.06
CA GLN A 444 35.07 -5.21 3.10
C GLN A 444 35.72 -4.87 1.75
N ARG A 445 34.89 -4.73 0.72
CA ARG A 445 35.29 -4.30 -0.61
C ARG A 445 34.17 -3.51 -1.29
N SER A 446 34.54 -2.43 -1.98
CA SER A 446 33.63 -1.52 -2.67
C SER A 446 33.65 -1.72 -4.18
N TYR A 447 32.49 -1.50 -4.81
CA TYR A 447 32.25 -1.61 -6.24
C TYR A 447 31.48 -0.38 -6.74
N ASP A 448 31.73 0.01 -7.98
CA ASP A 448 30.90 1.02 -8.69
C ASP A 448 29.65 0.39 -9.33
N ALA A 449 28.79 1.25 -9.89
CA ALA A 449 27.55 0.84 -10.56
C ALA A 449 27.76 -0.14 -11.74
N ASP A 450 28.95 -0.11 -12.34
CA ASP A 450 29.34 -0.99 -13.45
C ASP A 450 29.96 -2.32 -12.97
N ASN A 451 29.82 -2.64 -11.67
CA ASN A 451 30.36 -3.86 -11.04
C ASN A 451 31.90 -3.94 -11.09
N ASN A 452 32.60 -2.80 -11.20
CA ASN A 452 34.05 -2.77 -11.10
C ASN A 452 34.50 -2.50 -9.65
N PRO A 453 35.50 -3.24 -9.14
CA PRO A 453 36.01 -2.99 -7.80
C PRO A 453 36.72 -1.63 -7.74
N THR A 454 36.22 -0.74 -6.89
CA THR A 454 36.80 0.60 -6.65
C THR A 454 37.82 0.58 -5.51
N SER A 455 37.78 -0.43 -4.66
CA SER A 455 38.74 -0.66 -3.58
C SER A 455 39.46 -2.02 -3.71
N ALA A 456 40.62 -2.11 -3.03
CA ALA A 456 41.15 -3.42 -2.63
C ALA A 456 40.31 -4.01 -1.49
N GLU A 457 40.61 -5.24 -1.08
CA GLU A 457 40.05 -5.83 0.14
C GLU A 457 40.64 -5.10 1.37
N VAL A 458 39.77 -4.49 2.18
CA VAL A 458 40.15 -3.63 3.32
C VAL A 458 39.70 -4.30 4.62
N THR A 459 40.64 -4.53 5.54
CA THR A 459 40.30 -4.94 6.90
C THR A 459 39.65 -3.79 7.66
N VAL A 460 38.41 -3.99 8.06
CA VAL A 460 37.64 -3.10 8.95
C VAL A 460 38.16 -3.21 10.38
N ALA A 461 38.27 -4.43 10.89
CA ALA A 461 38.72 -4.68 12.26
C ALA A 461 39.37 -6.07 12.38
N THR A 462 40.22 -6.25 13.39
CA THR A 462 40.85 -7.52 13.75
C THR A 462 40.64 -7.83 15.22
N GLY A 463 40.42 -9.10 15.57
CA GLY A 463 40.18 -9.52 16.95
C GLY A 463 40.06 -11.03 17.09
N SER A 464 39.28 -11.46 18.07
CA SER A 464 38.97 -12.87 18.33
C SER A 464 37.47 -13.08 18.27
N SER A 465 37.05 -14.16 17.60
CA SER A 465 35.64 -14.48 17.35
C SER A 465 34.88 -13.32 16.69
N MET A 466 35.55 -12.61 15.78
CA MET A 466 34.94 -11.53 15.01
C MET A 466 33.86 -12.14 14.12
N GLY A 467 32.63 -11.63 14.19
CA GLY A 467 31.51 -12.08 13.38
C GLY A 467 31.01 -13.50 13.68
N ALA A 468 31.52 -14.17 14.73
CA ALA A 468 31.34 -15.62 14.93
C ALA A 468 29.94 -16.04 15.41
N SER A 469 29.18 -15.12 16.01
CA SER A 469 27.78 -15.31 16.40
C SER A 469 26.90 -14.18 15.85
N GLY A 470 27.18 -13.72 14.64
CA GLY A 470 26.46 -12.65 13.92
C GLY A 470 27.46 -11.90 13.06
N GLY A 471 27.34 -12.02 11.74
CA GLY A 471 28.28 -11.45 10.75
C GLY A 471 28.29 -9.91 10.76
N PRO A 472 29.05 -9.28 9.84
CA PRO A 472 28.98 -7.85 9.66
C PRO A 472 27.70 -7.41 8.94
N GLU A 473 26.88 -6.59 9.60
CA GLU A 473 25.70 -5.94 9.02
C GLU A 473 25.98 -4.46 8.73
N MET A 474 25.31 -3.89 7.72
CA MET A 474 25.61 -2.54 7.22
C MET A 474 24.35 -1.73 6.90
N ALA A 475 24.38 -0.44 7.24
CA ALA A 475 23.33 0.50 6.86
C ALA A 475 23.91 1.83 6.35
N ALA A 476 23.34 2.32 5.24
CA ALA A 476 23.71 3.60 4.63
C ALA A 476 22.84 4.71 5.19
N PHE A 477 23.42 5.88 5.44
CA PHE A 477 22.63 7.07 5.75
C PHE A 477 22.05 7.62 4.46
N THR A 478 20.73 7.78 4.42
CA THR A 478 19.99 8.23 3.23
C THR A 478 19.74 9.74 3.23
N ASP A 479 19.94 10.41 4.37
CA ASP A 479 19.76 11.84 4.47
C ASP A 479 20.93 12.63 3.85
N ALA A 480 20.62 13.82 3.36
CA ALA A 480 21.60 14.65 2.67
C ALA A 480 22.74 15.16 3.58
N ALA A 481 22.54 15.24 4.91
CA ALA A 481 23.55 15.78 5.82
C ALA A 481 24.71 14.80 6.00
N HIS A 482 24.44 13.50 5.98
CA HIS A 482 25.43 12.45 6.16
C HIS A 482 26.19 12.08 4.88
N ALA A 483 25.84 12.67 3.73
CA ALA A 483 26.63 12.64 2.48
C ALA A 483 27.12 11.24 2.07
N GLY A 484 26.27 10.22 2.19
CA GLY A 484 26.57 8.84 1.81
C GLY A 484 27.47 8.08 2.81
N MET A 485 27.61 8.56 4.04
CA MET A 485 28.19 7.75 5.13
C MET A 485 27.47 6.42 5.30
N TYR A 486 28.12 5.48 5.98
CA TYR A 486 27.52 4.22 6.39
C TYR A 486 28.14 3.69 7.68
N ILE A 487 27.45 2.74 8.32
CA ILE A 487 27.94 2.03 9.51
C ILE A 487 28.02 0.52 9.22
N THR A 488 29.06 -0.13 9.75
CA THR A 488 29.15 -1.60 9.82
C THR A 488 29.13 -2.03 11.29
N VAL A 489 28.29 -2.98 11.66
CA VAL A 489 28.19 -3.57 13.01
C VAL A 489 28.46 -5.07 12.99
N TRP A 490 29.01 -5.63 14.06
CA TRP A 490 29.29 -7.07 14.16
C TRP A 490 29.41 -7.52 15.62
N ASN A 491 29.30 -8.84 15.82
CA ASN A 491 29.57 -9.49 17.10
C ASN A 491 31.07 -9.76 17.30
N ALA A 492 31.60 -9.62 18.52
CA ALA A 492 32.97 -10.02 18.85
C ALA A 492 33.11 -10.53 20.29
N ALA A 493 34.06 -11.44 20.57
CA ALA A 493 34.31 -11.98 21.92
C ALA A 493 34.89 -10.94 22.92
N SER A 494 35.11 -9.70 22.49
CA SER A 494 35.43 -8.54 23.34
C SER A 494 35.48 -7.29 22.48
N GLY A 495 34.55 -6.36 22.67
CA GLY A 495 34.61 -5.03 22.07
C GLY A 495 35.37 -4.02 22.94
N PRO A 496 35.44 -2.74 22.54
CA PRO A 496 36.07 -1.67 23.30
C PRO A 496 35.36 -1.36 24.64
N GLY A 497 35.46 -2.23 25.64
CA GLY A 497 34.86 -2.03 26.97
C GLY A 497 34.15 -3.26 27.54
N ASP A 498 33.82 -4.24 26.70
CA ASP A 498 33.20 -5.50 27.13
C ASP A 498 34.25 -6.60 27.35
N THR A 499 34.18 -7.29 28.49
CA THR A 499 35.12 -8.35 28.88
C THR A 499 34.42 -9.64 29.34
N SER A 500 33.10 -9.74 29.17
CA SER A 500 32.31 -10.81 29.77
C SER A 500 32.20 -12.05 28.87
N SER A 501 31.67 -11.91 27.64
CA SER A 501 31.57 -12.98 26.65
C SER A 501 31.61 -12.44 25.22
N THR A 502 30.46 -12.05 24.64
CA THR A 502 30.38 -11.47 23.29
C THR A 502 29.62 -10.14 23.35
N GLY A 503 30.11 -9.13 22.63
CA GLY A 503 29.51 -7.80 22.57
C GLY A 503 29.32 -7.33 21.14
N VAL A 504 28.51 -6.28 20.97
CA VAL A 504 28.22 -5.63 19.68
C VAL A 504 29.18 -4.46 19.48
N VAL A 505 29.86 -4.43 18.33
CA VAL A 505 30.85 -3.42 17.96
C VAL A 505 30.46 -2.80 16.63
N GLY A 506 30.75 -1.52 16.42
CA GLY A 506 30.49 -0.84 15.16
C GLY A 506 31.60 0.12 14.72
N GLN A 507 31.64 0.42 13.43
CA GLN A 507 32.54 1.39 12.80
C GLN A 507 31.76 2.21 11.77
N VAL A 508 31.87 3.53 11.85
CA VAL A 508 31.30 4.47 10.87
C VAL A 508 32.32 4.77 9.78
N PHE A 509 31.86 4.91 8.54
CA PHE A 509 32.66 5.18 7.35
C PHE A 509 32.10 6.37 6.56
N ALA A 510 33.01 7.10 5.91
CA ALA A 510 32.65 8.03 4.84
C ALA A 510 32.20 7.26 3.59
N ALA A 511 31.54 7.95 2.66
CA ALA A 511 31.07 7.37 1.39
C ALA A 511 32.16 6.68 0.57
N ASP A 512 33.42 7.12 0.69
CA ASP A 512 34.57 6.51 0.00
C ASP A 512 35.18 5.29 0.73
N GLY A 513 34.53 4.82 1.80
CA GLY A 513 34.98 3.71 2.62
C GLY A 513 36.07 4.06 3.64
N THR A 514 36.41 5.36 3.80
CA THR A 514 37.37 5.80 4.82
C THR A 514 36.74 5.68 6.22
N PRO A 515 37.39 5.01 7.19
CA PRO A 515 36.86 4.92 8.55
C PRO A 515 36.88 6.29 9.24
N LEU A 516 35.74 6.65 9.84
CA LEU A 516 35.56 7.85 10.65
C LEU A 516 35.70 7.47 12.12
N GLY A 517 36.83 7.86 12.72
CA GLY A 517 37.18 7.44 14.08
C GLY A 517 37.72 6.01 14.15
N GLY A 518 37.53 5.35 15.29
CA GLY A 518 37.87 3.93 15.47
C GLY A 518 36.65 3.15 15.97
N SER A 519 36.75 1.83 16.00
CA SER A 519 35.61 0.97 16.35
C SER A 519 35.12 1.25 17.78
N VAL A 520 33.81 1.19 17.97
CA VAL A 520 33.11 1.58 19.21
C VAL A 520 32.28 0.40 19.71
N GLN A 521 32.19 0.24 21.03
CA GLN A 521 31.22 -0.67 21.66
C GLN A 521 29.81 -0.07 21.51
N ILE A 522 28.89 -0.83 20.93
CA ILE A 522 27.53 -0.37 20.65
C ILE A 522 26.60 -0.62 21.84
N ASN A 523 26.58 -1.85 22.37
CA ASN A 523 25.80 -2.20 23.56
C ASN A 523 26.33 -1.47 24.81
N THR A 524 25.40 -1.03 25.65
CA THR A 524 25.73 -0.42 26.95
C THR A 524 25.68 -1.43 28.09
N THR A 525 24.90 -2.50 27.93
CA THR A 525 24.87 -3.66 28.82
C THR A 525 25.96 -4.64 28.39
N THR A 526 26.99 -4.81 29.22
CA THR A 526 28.25 -5.52 28.87
C THR A 526 28.45 -6.84 29.64
N ASP A 527 27.38 -7.43 30.14
CA ASP A 527 27.39 -8.76 30.76
C ASP A 527 26.78 -9.82 29.82
N SER A 528 27.25 -11.06 29.97
CA SER A 528 26.91 -12.23 29.15
C SER A 528 27.10 -12.03 27.63
N ALA A 529 26.38 -12.81 26.82
CA ALA A 529 26.54 -12.85 25.36
C ALA A 529 25.48 -12.00 24.66
N GLN A 530 25.92 -11.22 23.68
CA GLN A 530 25.14 -10.30 22.85
C GLN A 530 25.39 -10.66 21.38
N ASN A 531 24.44 -11.29 20.67
CA ASN A 531 24.69 -11.95 19.38
C ASN A 531 23.70 -11.52 18.29
N TYR A 532 24.04 -11.85 17.05
CA TYR A 532 23.27 -11.57 15.83
C TYR A 532 22.84 -10.10 15.74
N PRO A 533 23.80 -9.15 15.78
CA PRO A 533 23.45 -7.74 15.68
C PRO A 533 23.08 -7.36 14.25
N ASP A 534 22.14 -6.45 14.12
CA ASP A 534 21.73 -5.84 12.87
C ASP A 534 21.40 -4.35 13.09
N VAL A 535 21.30 -3.56 12.02
CA VAL A 535 21.29 -2.11 12.06
C VAL A 535 20.42 -1.48 10.97
N ILE A 536 19.66 -0.46 11.36
CA ILE A 536 18.93 0.43 10.44
C ILE A 536 19.32 1.89 10.64
N THR A 537 19.16 2.69 9.59
CA THR A 537 19.29 4.14 9.61
C THR A 537 17.90 4.77 9.50
N LEU A 538 17.62 5.78 10.35
CA LEU A 538 16.35 6.50 10.33
C LEU A 538 16.44 7.75 9.44
N SER A 539 15.29 8.29 9.06
CA SER A 539 15.19 9.45 8.16
C SER A 539 15.78 10.75 8.73
N ASP A 540 15.98 10.83 10.05
CA ASP A 540 16.66 11.95 10.73
C ASP A 540 18.19 11.82 10.75
N GLY A 541 18.74 10.74 10.17
CA GLY A 541 20.17 10.44 10.14
C GLY A 541 20.69 9.78 11.43
N SER A 542 19.81 9.29 12.30
CA SER A 542 20.20 8.44 13.42
C SER A 542 20.33 6.96 13.02
N VAL A 543 20.83 6.13 13.94
CA VAL A 543 20.89 4.67 13.76
C VAL A 543 20.30 3.94 14.95
N VAL A 544 19.63 2.83 14.68
CA VAL A 544 19.18 1.86 15.68
C VAL A 544 19.91 0.55 15.42
N VAL A 545 20.60 0.03 16.44
CA VAL A 545 21.28 -1.27 16.40
C VAL A 545 20.58 -2.20 17.37
N PHE A 546 20.29 -3.42 16.95
CA PHE A 546 19.52 -4.40 17.72
C PHE A 546 20.12 -5.80 17.62
N TRP A 547 19.91 -6.63 18.64
CA TRP A 547 20.57 -7.94 18.80
C TRP A 547 19.82 -8.82 19.80
N ASP A 548 20.15 -10.13 19.85
CA ASP A 548 19.67 -11.02 20.91
C ASP A 548 20.65 -11.15 22.08
N SER A 549 20.11 -11.29 23.28
CA SER A 549 20.84 -11.03 24.53
C SER A 549 20.55 -12.04 25.61
N SER A 550 21.60 -12.59 26.23
CA SER A 550 21.50 -13.56 27.36
C SER A 550 22.02 -12.98 28.68
N ASP A 551 21.87 -11.67 28.88
CA ASP A 551 22.39 -10.95 30.05
C ASP A 551 21.59 -11.11 31.33
N SER A 552 22.09 -10.53 32.43
CA SER A 552 21.47 -10.68 33.75
C SER A 552 20.18 -9.89 33.96
N GLY A 553 19.87 -8.94 33.07
CA GLY A 553 18.61 -8.22 33.02
C GLY A 553 17.54 -8.94 32.18
N ALA A 554 17.94 -9.91 31.36
CA ALA A 554 17.05 -10.72 30.55
C ALA A 554 16.39 -11.84 31.36
N ASN A 555 15.15 -12.18 31.00
CA ASN A 555 14.42 -13.33 31.53
C ASN A 555 14.60 -14.56 30.60
N GLY A 556 15.81 -14.78 30.09
CA GLY A 556 16.07 -15.77 29.04
C GLY A 556 17.06 -15.22 28.04
N SER A 557 16.87 -15.52 26.76
CA SER A 557 17.44 -14.73 25.67
C SER A 557 16.37 -13.71 25.28
N ASP A 558 16.67 -12.41 25.35
CA ASP A 558 15.74 -11.32 25.03
C ASP A 558 16.28 -10.47 23.87
N ILE A 559 15.45 -9.66 23.24
CA ILE A 559 15.88 -8.72 22.19
C ILE A 559 16.22 -7.38 22.82
N ARG A 560 17.38 -6.84 22.44
CA ARG A 560 17.81 -5.49 22.83
C ARG A 560 18.02 -4.60 21.63
N ALA A 561 17.83 -3.30 21.87
CA ALA A 561 18.12 -2.26 20.89
C ALA A 561 18.80 -1.05 21.57
N VAL A 562 19.55 -0.29 20.78
CA VAL A 562 20.14 0.98 21.18
C VAL A 562 20.08 1.98 20.03
N HIS A 563 19.77 3.23 20.37
CA HIS A 563 19.61 4.32 19.42
C HIS A 563 20.73 5.36 19.60
N TYR A 564 21.45 5.64 18.51
CA TYR A 564 22.51 6.64 18.44
C TYR A 564 22.20 7.74 17.41
N ARG A 565 22.45 8.99 17.80
CA ARG A 565 22.65 10.09 16.84
C ARG A 565 24.06 10.05 16.30
N VAL A 566 24.21 10.35 15.01
CA VAL A 566 25.50 10.34 14.33
C VAL A 566 25.89 11.76 13.93
N ASP A 567 27.13 12.15 14.24
CA ASP A 567 27.65 13.45 13.81
C ASP A 567 27.97 13.40 12.31
N ALA A 568 27.22 14.16 11.52
CA ALA A 568 27.30 14.25 10.06
C ALA A 568 28.71 14.59 9.49
N THR A 569 29.65 15.08 10.31
CA THR A 569 31.00 15.45 9.87
C THR A 569 32.07 14.47 10.34
N THR A 570 31.91 13.93 11.54
CA THR A 570 32.95 13.16 12.23
C THR A 570 32.61 11.68 12.39
N GLY A 571 31.37 11.28 12.11
CA GLY A 571 30.87 9.92 12.37
C GLY A 571 30.75 9.58 13.86
N ALA A 572 30.86 10.56 14.75
CA ALA A 572 30.83 10.32 16.19
C ALA A 572 29.42 9.92 16.65
N LEU A 573 29.32 8.79 17.36
CA LEU A 573 28.06 8.27 17.91
C LEU A 573 27.76 8.91 19.28
N THR A 574 26.52 9.38 19.46
CA THR A 574 25.99 9.89 20.74
C THR A 574 24.67 9.22 21.06
N LEU A 575 24.54 8.62 22.26
CA LEU A 575 23.29 7.98 22.68
C LEU A 575 22.11 8.94 22.60
N ALA A 576 21.00 8.49 21.98
CA ALA A 576 19.75 9.24 21.96
C ALA A 576 19.04 9.17 23.33
N GLY A 577 19.09 8.01 23.99
CA GLY A 577 18.53 7.72 25.31
C GLY A 577 19.58 7.48 26.41
N SER A 578 19.21 6.71 27.44
CA SER A 578 20.08 6.38 28.60
C SER A 578 20.96 5.15 28.41
N GLY A 579 20.78 4.41 27.32
CA GLY A 579 21.46 3.17 27.01
C GLY A 579 20.59 2.27 26.15
N ASP A 580 20.98 1.00 26.05
CA ASP A 580 20.17 -0.05 25.45
C ASP A 580 18.95 -0.43 26.31
N PHE A 581 17.92 -0.96 25.66
CA PHE A 581 16.65 -1.35 26.29
C PHE A 581 16.15 -2.68 25.73
N ILE A 582 15.29 -3.36 26.49
CA ILE A 582 14.65 -4.61 26.08
C ILE A 582 13.44 -4.30 25.20
N VAL A 583 13.41 -4.92 24.01
CA VAL A 583 12.42 -4.71 22.94
C VAL A 583 11.18 -5.57 23.15
N ASN A 584 11.34 -6.80 23.61
CA ASN A 584 10.22 -7.69 23.87
C ASN A 584 9.61 -7.46 25.26
N SER A 585 8.32 -7.71 25.39
CA SER A 585 7.52 -7.71 26.61
C SER A 585 7.18 -9.13 27.04
N TYR A 586 6.98 -10.04 26.09
CA TYR A 586 6.98 -11.47 26.32
C TYR A 586 8.42 -11.98 26.44
N THR A 587 8.77 -12.54 27.59
CA THR A 587 10.13 -13.01 27.89
C THR A 587 10.18 -14.50 28.24
N SER A 588 9.13 -15.28 27.93
CA SER A 588 9.18 -16.73 28.13
C SER A 588 9.84 -17.38 26.91
N GLY A 589 10.71 -18.37 27.14
CA GLY A 589 11.50 -18.99 26.08
C GLY A 589 12.63 -18.10 25.53
N LYS A 590 13.36 -18.59 24.52
CA LYS A 590 14.40 -17.83 23.82
C LYS A 590 13.77 -16.84 22.85
N GLN A 591 14.18 -15.58 22.90
CA GLN A 591 13.98 -14.57 21.85
C GLN A 591 15.30 -14.38 21.07
N TYR A 592 15.25 -14.32 19.75
CA TYR A 592 16.44 -14.48 18.93
C TYR A 592 16.37 -13.82 17.55
N LYS A 593 17.56 -13.51 17.00
CA LYS A 593 17.83 -13.07 15.61
C LYS A 593 16.86 -11.99 15.10
N PRO A 594 16.87 -10.79 15.71
CA PRO A 594 15.97 -9.71 15.34
C PRO A 594 16.35 -9.07 13.99
N VAL A 595 15.35 -8.52 13.29
CA VAL A 595 15.49 -7.65 12.11
C VAL A 595 14.72 -6.36 12.32
N GLY A 596 15.04 -5.31 11.57
CA GLY A 596 14.44 -3.99 11.75
C GLY A 596 14.08 -3.31 10.43
N VAL A 597 13.03 -2.49 10.46
CA VAL A 597 12.59 -1.69 9.32
C VAL A 597 12.39 -0.25 9.77
N ALA A 598 13.04 0.69 9.09
CA ALA A 598 12.79 2.12 9.27
C ALA A 598 11.49 2.52 8.57
N LEU A 599 10.64 3.28 9.27
CA LEU A 599 9.33 3.69 8.77
C LEU A 599 9.36 5.12 8.23
N GLU A 600 8.43 5.45 7.33
CA GLU A 600 8.38 6.77 6.68
C GLU A 600 8.08 7.92 7.66
N ASP A 601 7.40 7.62 8.76
CA ASP A 601 7.11 8.58 9.84
C ASP A 601 8.32 8.91 10.73
N GLY A 602 9.48 8.28 10.46
CA GLY A 602 10.71 8.41 11.23
C GLY A 602 10.80 7.47 12.44
N GLY A 603 9.76 6.66 12.70
CA GLY A 603 9.80 5.54 13.63
C GLY A 603 10.46 4.31 13.03
N TYR A 604 10.34 3.19 13.73
CA TYR A 604 10.88 1.90 13.29
C TYR A 604 10.08 0.72 13.85
N LEU A 605 10.13 -0.40 13.13
CA LEU A 605 9.57 -1.69 13.54
C LEU A 605 10.72 -2.66 13.80
N LEU A 606 10.71 -3.34 14.95
CA LEU A 606 11.63 -4.45 15.23
C LEU A 606 10.86 -5.76 15.27
N ILE A 607 11.40 -6.80 14.63
CA ILE A 607 10.78 -8.10 14.43
C ILE A 607 11.76 -9.18 14.90
N TRP A 608 11.30 -10.25 15.57
CA TRP A 608 12.18 -11.30 16.11
C TRP A 608 11.50 -12.67 16.21
N GLY A 609 12.32 -13.73 16.33
CA GLY A 609 11.86 -15.08 16.63
C GLY A 609 11.71 -15.32 18.14
N SER A 610 10.70 -16.07 18.55
CA SER A 610 10.33 -16.35 19.94
C SER A 610 10.01 -17.84 20.14
N GLU A 611 10.65 -18.53 21.09
CA GLU A 611 10.29 -19.91 21.45
C GLU A 611 9.04 -19.95 22.32
N GLY A 612 8.00 -20.66 21.87
CA GLY A 612 6.78 -20.92 22.65
C GLY A 612 5.81 -19.74 22.73
N GLY A 613 6.00 -18.70 21.92
CA GLY A 613 5.10 -17.53 21.92
C GLY A 613 3.71 -17.81 21.34
N ASP A 614 3.60 -18.69 20.36
CA ASP A 614 2.32 -19.03 19.71
C ASP A 614 1.60 -20.28 20.26
N GLY A 615 2.22 -20.96 21.24
CA GLY A 615 1.68 -22.17 21.86
C GLY A 615 1.91 -23.48 21.11
N SER A 616 2.45 -23.50 19.88
CA SER A 616 2.73 -24.74 19.13
C SER A 616 4.14 -24.83 18.53
N GLY A 617 5.01 -23.85 18.78
CA GLY A 617 6.43 -23.93 18.44
C GLY A 617 7.15 -22.61 18.66
N SER A 618 8.10 -22.30 17.76
CA SER A 618 8.62 -20.95 17.64
C SER A 618 7.69 -20.06 16.83
N ALA A 619 7.67 -18.76 17.14
CA ALA A 619 6.81 -17.73 16.56
C ALA A 619 7.63 -16.51 16.12
N ILE A 620 7.04 -15.65 15.28
CA ILE A 620 7.60 -14.35 14.86
C ILE A 620 6.77 -13.24 15.50
N TYR A 621 7.44 -12.34 16.21
CA TYR A 621 6.84 -11.19 16.88
C TYR A 621 7.38 -9.88 16.34
N ALA A 622 6.62 -8.80 16.52
CA ALA A 622 7.06 -7.46 16.20
C ALA A 622 6.59 -6.42 17.23
N GLN A 623 7.31 -5.30 17.31
CA GLN A 623 6.97 -4.12 18.10
C GLN A 623 7.39 -2.86 17.34
N ARG A 624 6.45 -1.92 17.18
CA ARG A 624 6.72 -0.60 16.61
C ARG A 624 7.17 0.40 17.67
N PHE A 625 8.07 1.29 17.28
CA PHE A 625 8.58 2.39 18.08
C PHE A 625 8.46 3.72 17.31
N ASP A 626 8.21 4.80 18.02
CA ASP A 626 8.36 6.15 17.49
C ASP A 626 9.85 6.54 17.38
N ALA A 627 10.12 7.70 16.78
CA ALA A 627 11.48 8.24 16.64
C ALA A 627 12.22 8.51 17.97
N ASN A 628 11.55 8.39 19.13
CA ASN A 628 12.12 8.61 20.45
C ASN A 628 12.19 7.33 21.30
N ASP A 629 12.09 6.15 20.67
CA ASP A 629 12.12 4.83 21.32
C ASP A 629 10.91 4.55 22.22
N ASN A 630 9.81 5.30 22.07
CA ASN A 630 8.55 4.97 22.74
C ASN A 630 7.82 3.90 21.94
N ARG A 631 7.34 2.85 22.62
CA ARG A 631 6.48 1.83 22.01
C ARG A 631 5.22 2.49 21.45
N VAL A 632 4.89 2.17 20.20
CA VAL A 632 3.65 2.54 19.54
C VAL A 632 2.85 1.26 19.36
N GLY A 633 1.71 1.18 20.04
CA GLY A 633 0.92 -0.05 20.11
C GLY A 633 1.59 -1.16 20.91
N ARG A 634 1.00 -2.35 20.87
CA ARG A 634 1.49 -3.54 21.55
C ARG A 634 2.50 -4.31 20.72
N GLU A 635 3.19 -5.20 21.40
CA GLU A 635 3.84 -6.33 20.77
C GLU A 635 2.79 -7.27 20.19
N PHE A 636 3.01 -7.72 18.96
CA PHE A 636 2.04 -8.51 18.21
C PHE A 636 2.70 -9.68 17.47
N LEU A 637 1.90 -10.73 17.24
CA LEU A 637 2.29 -11.91 16.48
C LEU A 637 2.22 -11.60 14.97
N VAL A 638 3.30 -11.86 14.25
CA VAL A 638 3.42 -11.63 12.80
C VAL A 638 2.95 -12.85 12.01
N ASN A 639 3.38 -14.05 12.40
CA ASN A 639 2.94 -15.27 11.74
C ASN A 639 1.48 -15.57 12.11
N THR A 640 0.63 -15.74 11.11
CA THR A 640 -0.77 -16.10 11.32
C THR A 640 -0.96 -17.61 11.41
N THR A 641 -0.04 -18.37 10.80
CA THR A 641 0.10 -19.81 11.02
C THR A 641 0.85 -20.06 12.33
N THR A 642 0.13 -20.55 13.35
CA THR A 642 0.71 -20.91 14.66
C THR A 642 1.10 -22.38 14.78
N SER A 643 0.79 -23.20 13.78
CA SER A 643 1.16 -24.62 13.78
C SER A 643 2.64 -24.81 13.42
N GLY A 644 3.35 -25.61 14.22
CA GLY A 644 4.76 -25.92 13.98
C GLY A 644 5.73 -24.83 14.44
N ASN A 645 7.00 -24.94 14.07
CA ASN A 645 8.00 -23.91 14.33
C ASN A 645 8.10 -22.93 13.17
N GLN A 646 7.80 -21.66 13.46
CA GLN A 646 7.90 -20.51 12.57
C GLN A 646 9.26 -19.81 12.68
N GLY A 647 10.30 -20.62 12.91
CA GLY A 647 11.68 -20.18 13.08
C GLY A 647 12.46 -21.19 13.89
N SER A 648 13.75 -20.95 14.09
CA SER A 648 14.53 -21.78 15.01
C SER A 648 15.47 -20.98 15.89
N GLY A 649 15.31 -21.16 17.21
CA GLY A 649 16.21 -20.62 18.23
C GLY A 649 17.57 -21.33 18.26
N GLY A 650 17.81 -22.29 17.35
CA GLY A 650 19.06 -23.01 17.25
C GLY A 650 20.24 -22.08 16.92
N ASP A 651 21.30 -22.19 17.73
CA ASP A 651 22.60 -21.58 17.45
C ASP A 651 23.32 -22.42 16.36
N SER A 652 22.80 -22.36 15.13
CA SER A 652 23.48 -22.89 13.95
C SER A 652 24.35 -21.80 13.35
N VAL A 653 25.62 -22.11 13.10
CA VAL A 653 26.54 -21.18 12.44
C VAL A 653 26.18 -20.92 10.98
N ASP A 654 25.39 -21.81 10.38
CA ASP A 654 24.91 -21.77 8.99
C ASP A 654 23.46 -21.24 8.89
N ALA A 655 22.82 -20.86 10.00
CA ALA A 655 21.48 -20.27 10.02
C ALA A 655 21.48 -18.95 10.77
N THR A 656 22.17 -17.94 10.23
CA THR A 656 22.36 -16.63 10.87
C THR A 656 21.17 -15.70 10.73
N HIS A 657 20.38 -15.86 9.67
CA HIS A 657 19.16 -15.11 9.40
C HIS A 657 18.00 -16.10 9.34
N ILE A 658 16.98 -15.91 10.15
CA ILE A 658 15.82 -16.83 10.16
C ILE A 658 14.55 -16.15 9.69
N LEU A 659 14.60 -14.82 9.67
CA LEU A 659 13.62 -13.93 9.14
C LEU A 659 14.34 -12.70 8.56
N ASP A 660 13.65 -11.99 7.67
CA ASP A 660 14.05 -10.69 7.13
C ASP A 660 12.81 -9.89 6.73
N ALA A 661 12.93 -8.57 6.63
CA ALA A 661 11.80 -7.70 6.37
C ALA A 661 12.16 -6.45 5.57
N ALA A 662 11.21 -5.96 4.76
CA ALA A 662 11.36 -4.74 3.96
C ALA A 662 10.09 -3.88 4.02
N LEU A 663 10.27 -2.56 4.04
CA LEU A 663 9.18 -1.59 3.91
C LEU A 663 8.60 -1.65 2.49
N THR A 664 7.28 -1.81 2.36
CA THR A 664 6.56 -1.80 1.07
C THR A 664 6.33 -0.36 0.59
N ALA A 665 5.88 -0.18 -0.66
CA ALA A 665 5.70 1.15 -1.25
C ALA A 665 4.49 1.92 -0.67
N ASP A 666 3.54 1.21 -0.09
CA ASP A 666 2.32 1.71 0.55
C ASP A 666 2.45 1.90 2.07
N GLY A 667 3.66 1.72 2.63
CA GLY A 667 3.95 1.92 4.05
C GLY A 667 3.73 0.71 4.95
N GLY A 668 3.28 -0.42 4.39
CA GLY A 668 3.32 -1.72 5.06
C GLY A 668 4.73 -2.29 5.18
N VAL A 669 4.84 -3.47 5.77
CA VAL A 669 6.11 -4.21 5.92
C VAL A 669 5.92 -5.63 5.43
N TYR A 670 6.74 -6.05 4.47
CA TYR A 670 6.78 -7.45 4.04
C TYR A 670 7.82 -8.21 4.88
N VAL A 671 7.36 -9.21 5.63
CA VAL A 671 8.18 -10.04 6.52
C VAL A 671 8.28 -11.44 5.94
N THR A 672 9.47 -12.02 5.96
CA THR A 672 9.75 -13.39 5.51
C THR A 672 10.44 -14.18 6.61
N TRP A 673 10.11 -15.46 6.78
CA TRP A 673 10.70 -16.32 7.82
C TRP A 673 10.72 -17.80 7.43
N GLN A 674 11.44 -18.59 8.23
CA GLN A 674 11.51 -20.05 8.13
C GLN A 674 10.34 -20.73 8.84
N SER A 675 9.66 -21.70 8.22
CA SER A 675 8.53 -22.42 8.81
C SER A 675 8.57 -23.92 8.51
N ASP A 676 8.41 -24.78 9.52
CA ASP A 676 8.37 -26.25 9.35
C ASP A 676 7.00 -26.81 8.94
N ASN A 677 6.01 -25.94 8.71
CA ASN A 677 4.65 -26.30 8.33
C ASN A 677 4.41 -26.33 6.81
N VAL A 678 5.40 -25.92 6.02
CA VAL A 678 5.22 -25.53 4.61
C VAL A 678 5.28 -26.70 3.63
N ASP A 679 6.31 -27.54 3.69
CA ASP A 679 6.61 -28.50 2.62
C ASP A 679 6.43 -29.98 3.02
N GLY A 680 6.04 -30.23 4.28
CA GLY A 680 5.88 -31.58 4.86
C GLY A 680 7.15 -32.43 4.88
N SER A 681 8.31 -31.86 4.52
CA SER A 681 9.60 -32.54 4.35
C SER A 681 10.81 -31.80 4.95
N GLY A 682 10.57 -30.77 5.77
CA GLY A 682 11.61 -29.98 6.43
C GLY A 682 11.10 -28.58 6.74
N THR A 683 12.02 -27.62 6.79
CA THR A 683 11.72 -26.18 6.92
C THR A 683 11.56 -25.53 5.54
N GLY A 684 10.50 -24.75 5.30
CA GLY A 684 10.28 -23.89 4.13
C GLY A 684 10.38 -22.40 4.48
N ILE A 685 10.12 -21.52 3.51
CA ILE A 685 10.08 -20.05 3.68
C ILE A 685 8.64 -19.55 3.52
N GLU A 686 8.17 -18.76 4.46
CA GLU A 686 6.90 -18.05 4.42
C GLU A 686 7.13 -16.54 4.32
N GLY A 687 6.14 -15.81 3.80
CA GLY A 687 6.12 -14.36 3.72
C GLY A 687 4.73 -13.79 3.97
N ILE A 688 4.65 -12.59 4.53
CA ILE A 688 3.39 -11.87 4.78
C ILE A 688 3.62 -10.36 4.65
N VAL A 689 2.64 -9.63 4.13
CA VAL A 689 2.59 -8.17 4.28
C VAL A 689 1.80 -7.85 5.54
N ILE A 690 2.40 -7.12 6.46
CA ILE A 690 1.72 -6.55 7.62
C ILE A 690 1.52 -5.06 7.40
N ASP A 691 0.32 -4.56 7.71
CA ASP A 691 0.15 -3.14 7.97
C ASP A 691 0.74 -2.83 9.36
N VAL A 692 1.65 -1.85 9.40
CA VAL A 692 2.36 -1.42 10.61
C VAL A 692 1.43 -0.82 11.67
N ASP A 693 0.26 -0.33 11.25
CA ASP A 693 -0.83 0.10 12.11
C ASP A 693 -1.79 -1.07 12.40
N ALA A 694 -1.91 -2.08 11.54
CA ALA A 694 -2.75 -3.25 11.82
C ALA A 694 -2.28 -4.09 13.02
N ALA A 695 -1.06 -3.88 13.49
CA ALA A 695 -0.57 -4.32 14.80
C ALA A 695 -1.49 -3.94 15.98
N PHE A 696 -2.24 -2.83 15.89
CA PHE A 696 -3.25 -2.45 16.88
C PHE A 696 -4.44 -3.44 16.92
N TYR A 697 -4.64 -4.22 15.86
CA TYR A 697 -5.74 -5.18 15.66
C TYR A 697 -5.36 -6.64 15.97
N SER A 698 -4.18 -6.88 16.54
CA SER A 698 -3.73 -8.24 16.89
C SER A 698 -4.28 -8.71 18.25
N GLU A 699 -4.30 -10.02 18.45
CA GLU A 699 -4.65 -10.63 19.74
C GLU A 699 -3.64 -10.23 20.85
N TYR A 700 -4.13 -9.91 22.05
CA TYR A 700 -3.30 -9.63 23.23
C TYR A 700 -3.91 -10.10 24.55
N ALA A 701 -3.11 -10.20 25.62
CA ALA A 701 -3.61 -10.38 26.98
C ALA A 701 -4.11 -9.05 27.57
N VAL A 702 -5.39 -8.99 27.96
CA VAL A 702 -6.01 -7.84 28.65
C VAL A 702 -5.44 -7.73 30.07
N ASN A 703 -5.15 -8.86 30.70
CA ASN A 703 -4.61 -8.96 32.04
C ASN A 703 -3.10 -9.29 32.02
N SER A 704 -2.36 -8.62 32.88
CA SER A 704 -0.97 -8.83 33.29
C SER A 704 -0.81 -9.96 34.33
N THR A 705 -1.87 -10.30 35.08
CA THR A 705 -1.82 -11.39 36.07
C THR A 705 -2.46 -12.66 35.51
N THR A 706 -1.64 -13.65 35.16
CA THR A 706 -2.07 -14.96 34.63
C THR A 706 -1.99 -16.10 35.65
N ALA A 707 -1.67 -15.79 36.90
CA ALA A 707 -1.56 -16.79 37.97
C ALA A 707 -2.95 -17.29 38.41
N GLY A 708 -3.25 -18.56 38.08
CA GLY A 708 -4.54 -19.20 38.30
C GLY A 708 -5.61 -18.74 37.31
N ASP A 709 -6.78 -19.37 37.34
CA ASP A 709 -7.85 -19.15 36.36
C ASP A 709 -8.31 -17.67 36.29
N GLN A 710 -8.32 -17.13 35.08
CA GLN A 710 -8.90 -15.85 34.68
C GLN A 710 -10.02 -16.16 33.69
N THR A 711 -11.28 -15.84 34.03
CA THR A 711 -12.46 -16.34 33.32
C THR A 711 -13.59 -15.29 33.27
N VAL A 712 -14.60 -15.55 32.44
CA VAL A 712 -15.88 -14.84 32.33
C VAL A 712 -15.70 -13.33 32.20
N SER A 713 -15.11 -12.91 31.07
CA SER A 713 -14.98 -11.49 30.76
C SER A 713 -16.32 -10.85 30.35
N SER A 714 -16.47 -9.56 30.62
CA SER A 714 -17.53 -8.72 30.08
C SER A 714 -16.98 -7.36 29.69
N VAL A 715 -17.45 -6.82 28.56
CA VAL A 715 -16.93 -5.57 27.98
C VAL A 715 -18.05 -4.58 27.68
N ALA A 716 -17.77 -3.29 27.89
CA ALA A 716 -18.65 -2.21 27.49
C ALA A 716 -17.86 -1.01 26.97
N SER A 717 -18.38 -0.38 25.90
CA SER A 717 -17.82 0.84 25.32
C SER A 717 -18.02 2.07 26.21
N LEU A 718 -17.08 2.99 26.14
CA LEU A 718 -17.11 4.27 26.85
C LEU A 718 -17.44 5.42 25.89
N PRO A 719 -18.03 6.52 26.38
CA PRO A 719 -18.37 7.69 25.57
C PRO A 719 -17.18 8.37 24.87
N ASP A 720 -15.96 8.15 25.33
CA ASP A 720 -14.73 8.68 24.74
C ASP A 720 -14.16 7.79 23.62
N GLY A 721 -14.83 6.68 23.31
CA GLY A 721 -14.42 5.70 22.32
C GLY A 721 -13.61 4.53 22.89
N GLY A 722 -13.21 4.57 24.17
CA GLY A 722 -12.54 3.46 24.82
C GLY A 722 -13.48 2.34 25.28
N ALA A 723 -12.97 1.44 26.12
CA ALA A 723 -13.77 0.36 26.71
C ALA A 723 -13.35 0.04 28.15
N VAL A 724 -14.23 -0.64 28.89
CA VAL A 724 -13.89 -1.26 30.16
C VAL A 724 -14.13 -2.75 30.07
N VAL A 725 -13.11 -3.54 30.44
CA VAL A 725 -13.20 -5.00 30.53
C VAL A 725 -13.18 -5.40 31.99
N VAL A 726 -14.14 -6.21 32.42
CA VAL A 726 -14.19 -6.81 33.75
C VAL A 726 -14.13 -8.33 33.64
N TRP A 727 -13.50 -9.01 34.61
CA TRP A 727 -13.39 -10.47 34.59
C TRP A 727 -13.30 -11.07 36.00
N GLN A 728 -13.52 -12.37 36.08
CA GLN A 728 -13.32 -13.17 37.28
C GLN A 728 -11.85 -13.64 37.34
N SER A 729 -11.17 -13.35 38.45
CA SER A 729 -9.80 -13.77 38.70
C SER A 729 -9.71 -14.69 39.91
N ALA A 730 -9.02 -15.82 39.78
CA ALA A 730 -8.73 -16.74 40.89
C ALA A 730 -7.77 -16.15 41.95
N SER A 731 -7.17 -14.98 41.68
CA SER A 731 -6.23 -14.31 42.57
C SER A 731 -6.49 -12.80 42.66
N GLY A 732 -6.30 -12.21 43.84
CA GLY A 732 -6.33 -10.75 44.01
C GLY A 732 -6.95 -10.24 45.31
N ASP A 733 -7.83 -11.00 45.96
CA ASP A 733 -8.50 -10.55 47.21
C ASP A 733 -8.16 -11.39 48.46
N GLY A 734 -7.45 -12.51 48.27
CA GLY A 734 -6.91 -13.35 49.34
C GLY A 734 -7.91 -14.31 50.00
N SER A 735 -9.12 -14.47 49.46
CA SER A 735 -10.12 -15.38 50.05
C SER A 735 -10.98 -16.16 49.04
N GLY A 736 -10.79 -15.95 47.73
CA GLY A 736 -11.44 -16.72 46.67
C GLY A 736 -11.24 -16.06 45.31
N SER A 737 -12.13 -16.36 44.37
CA SER A 737 -12.23 -15.61 43.11
C SER A 737 -12.70 -14.19 43.37
N CYS A 738 -12.11 -13.20 42.70
CA CYS A 738 -12.46 -11.79 42.80
C CYS A 738 -12.79 -11.20 41.42
N ILE A 739 -13.34 -9.98 41.39
CA ILE A 739 -13.64 -9.27 40.15
C ILE A 739 -12.54 -8.25 39.88
N ARG A 740 -11.90 -8.35 38.73
CA ARG A 740 -10.85 -7.45 38.25
C ARG A 740 -11.37 -6.61 37.08
N ALA A 741 -10.75 -5.46 36.85
CA ALA A 741 -11.08 -4.59 35.74
C ALA A 741 -9.84 -3.93 35.13
N GLN A 742 -9.91 -3.68 33.83
CA GLN A 742 -8.94 -2.94 33.04
C GLN A 742 -9.69 -1.94 32.17
N LEU A 743 -9.22 -0.71 32.19
CA LEU A 743 -9.69 0.35 31.30
C LEU A 743 -8.86 0.32 30.01
N LEU A 744 -9.51 0.54 28.88
CA LEU A 744 -8.90 0.61 27.56
C LEU A 744 -9.21 1.96 26.91
N ASP A 745 -8.26 2.51 26.17
CA ASP A 745 -8.50 3.67 25.31
C ASP A 745 -9.19 3.27 23.98
N ALA A 746 -9.43 4.25 23.10
CA ALA A 746 -10.09 4.02 21.82
C ALA A 746 -9.29 3.15 20.83
N LYS A 747 -8.01 2.87 21.11
CA LYS A 747 -7.16 1.96 20.34
C LYS A 747 -7.09 0.57 20.98
N GLY A 748 -7.80 0.34 22.08
CA GLY A 748 -7.71 -0.90 22.86
C GLY A 748 -6.51 -0.96 23.79
N GLU A 749 -5.80 0.15 24.06
CA GLU A 749 -4.62 0.13 24.92
C GLU A 749 -4.96 0.27 26.41
N PRO A 750 -4.26 -0.42 27.33
CA PRO A 750 -4.55 -0.36 28.75
C PRO A 750 -4.27 1.03 29.32
N VAL A 751 -5.30 1.65 29.90
CA VAL A 751 -5.19 2.93 30.60
C VAL A 751 -5.04 2.69 32.10
N GLY A 752 -3.82 2.90 32.59
CA GLY A 752 -3.49 2.68 34.00
C GLY A 752 -3.42 1.20 34.38
N ALA A 753 -3.24 0.94 35.68
CA ALA A 753 -3.09 -0.42 36.20
C ALA A 753 -4.44 -1.09 36.46
N GLU A 754 -4.47 -2.42 36.31
CA GLU A 754 -5.58 -3.24 36.76
C GLU A 754 -5.86 -3.07 38.25
N PHE A 755 -7.14 -3.19 38.61
CA PHE A 755 -7.56 -3.12 40.00
C PHE A 755 -8.70 -4.10 40.30
N THR A 756 -8.88 -4.38 41.59
CA THR A 756 -9.97 -5.23 42.09
C THR A 756 -11.22 -4.37 42.29
N VAL A 757 -12.34 -4.77 41.69
CA VAL A 757 -13.64 -4.07 41.73
C VAL A 757 -14.36 -4.30 43.05
N ASN A 758 -14.42 -5.55 43.51
CA ASN A 758 -15.12 -5.89 44.75
C ASN A 758 -14.34 -5.43 45.98
N SER A 759 -15.06 -4.92 46.97
CA SER A 759 -14.52 -4.56 48.29
C SER A 759 -14.75 -5.66 49.33
N THR A 760 -15.82 -6.45 49.15
CA THR A 760 -16.10 -7.66 49.91
C THR A 760 -15.23 -8.79 49.39
N THR A 761 -14.39 -9.35 50.26
CA THR A 761 -13.46 -10.42 49.89
C THR A 761 -13.92 -11.81 50.34
N ALA A 762 -15.06 -11.94 51.02
CA ALA A 762 -15.49 -13.23 51.57
C ALA A 762 -16.15 -14.13 50.51
N GLY A 763 -15.55 -15.29 50.25
CA GLY A 763 -16.05 -16.28 49.27
C GLY A 763 -15.76 -15.88 47.82
N ASP A 764 -16.20 -16.70 46.89
CA ASP A 764 -16.02 -16.50 45.46
C ASP A 764 -17.00 -15.45 44.90
N GLN A 765 -16.44 -14.47 44.20
CA GLN A 765 -17.15 -13.51 43.37
C GLN A 765 -17.13 -13.99 41.93
N LEU A 766 -18.31 -14.15 41.32
CA LEU A 766 -18.47 -14.90 40.08
C LEU A 766 -19.33 -14.13 39.06
N THR A 767 -19.09 -14.40 37.77
CA THR A 767 -19.89 -13.94 36.62
C THR A 767 -20.15 -12.43 36.61
N PRO A 768 -19.11 -11.59 36.49
CA PRO A 768 -19.29 -10.15 36.42
C PRO A 768 -19.96 -9.74 35.10
N GLN A 769 -20.74 -8.66 35.14
CA GLN A 769 -21.26 -7.97 33.97
C GLN A 769 -21.13 -6.46 34.17
N VAL A 770 -20.89 -5.74 33.08
CA VAL A 770 -20.68 -4.29 33.09
C VAL A 770 -21.63 -3.57 32.15
N ALA A 771 -22.11 -2.40 32.57
CA ALA A 771 -22.80 -1.45 31.71
C ALA A 771 -22.28 -0.03 31.98
N VAL A 772 -22.29 0.80 30.95
CA VAL A 772 -21.93 2.22 31.04
C VAL A 772 -23.21 3.03 30.90
N LEU A 773 -23.49 3.88 31.89
CA LEU A 773 -24.67 4.75 31.90
C LEU A 773 -24.43 5.99 31.02
N ALA A 774 -25.52 6.68 30.67
CA ALA A 774 -25.48 7.86 29.80
C ALA A 774 -24.60 9.01 30.34
N ASP A 775 -24.35 9.06 31.66
CA ASP A 775 -23.47 10.04 32.30
C ASP A 775 -21.99 9.61 32.35
N GLY A 776 -21.68 8.44 31.77
CA GLY A 776 -20.35 7.83 31.81
C GLY A 776 -20.07 7.01 33.07
N THR A 777 -20.99 6.91 34.03
CA THR A 777 -20.80 6.06 35.20
C THR A 777 -20.78 4.59 34.78
N VAL A 778 -19.78 3.84 35.22
CA VAL A 778 -19.65 2.40 34.97
C VAL A 778 -20.31 1.64 36.12
N GLN A 779 -21.23 0.73 35.81
CA GLN A 779 -21.87 -0.14 36.80
C GLN A 779 -21.42 -1.58 36.58
N VAL A 780 -20.84 -2.19 37.62
CA VAL A 780 -20.43 -3.60 37.59
C VAL A 780 -21.29 -4.38 38.57
N VAL A 781 -21.86 -5.51 38.13
CA VAL A 781 -22.65 -6.43 38.96
C VAL A 781 -22.08 -7.84 38.89
N TRP A 782 -22.20 -8.61 39.98
CA TRP A 782 -21.69 -9.99 40.05
C TRP A 782 -22.47 -10.82 41.07
N SER A 783 -22.27 -12.14 41.03
CA SER A 783 -22.87 -13.08 41.99
C SER A 783 -21.86 -13.55 43.04
N THR A 784 -22.34 -14.01 44.19
CA THR A 784 -21.50 -14.56 45.27
C THR A 784 -21.88 -16.00 45.62
N ASP A 785 -20.89 -16.87 45.79
CA ASP A 785 -21.10 -18.26 46.25
C ASP A 785 -21.58 -18.32 47.71
N SER A 786 -21.11 -17.35 48.52
CA SER A 786 -21.42 -17.21 49.92
C SER A 786 -22.70 -16.38 50.08
N GLY A 787 -23.80 -17.06 50.44
CA GLY A 787 -25.05 -16.41 50.81
C GLY A 787 -26.07 -16.19 49.68
N ALA A 788 -25.75 -16.55 48.42
CA ALA A 788 -26.64 -16.42 47.27
C ALA A 788 -27.13 -14.97 47.08
N HIS A 789 -26.19 -14.05 46.91
CA HIS A 789 -26.47 -12.63 46.72
C HIS A 789 -26.00 -12.14 45.35
N ILE A 790 -26.65 -11.08 44.88
CA ILE A 790 -26.20 -10.29 43.74
C ILE A 790 -25.66 -8.97 44.28
N LYS A 791 -24.44 -8.64 43.87
CA LYS A 791 -23.70 -7.44 44.31
C LYS A 791 -23.53 -6.47 43.16
N GLY A 792 -23.29 -5.21 43.50
CA GLY A 792 -22.95 -4.18 42.53
C GLY A 792 -22.01 -3.13 43.11
N GLN A 793 -21.26 -2.48 42.22
CA GLN A 793 -20.37 -1.36 42.50
C GLN A 793 -20.39 -0.37 41.33
N GLY A 794 -20.64 0.89 41.65
CA GLY A 794 -20.44 1.99 40.69
C GLY A 794 -18.97 2.36 40.61
N LEU A 795 -18.48 2.67 39.43
CA LEU A 795 -17.14 3.18 39.16
C LEU A 795 -17.24 4.47 38.34
N THR A 796 -16.32 5.39 38.59
CA THR A 796 -16.13 6.61 37.81
C THR A 796 -14.71 6.62 37.30
N TYR A 797 -14.50 7.14 36.09
CA TYR A 797 -13.16 7.34 35.56
C TYR A 797 -12.78 8.83 35.57
N SER A 798 -11.46 9.08 35.58
CA SER A 798 -10.85 10.41 35.63
C SER A 798 -10.25 10.76 34.28
N TYR A 799 -10.11 12.05 33.98
CA TYR A 799 -9.44 12.52 32.76
C TYR A 799 -8.10 13.21 33.08
N ASP A 800 -7.11 13.03 32.21
CA ASP A 800 -5.85 13.76 32.24
C ASP A 800 -6.03 15.21 31.72
N ALA A 801 -4.93 15.97 31.68
CA ALA A 801 -4.95 17.36 31.23
C ALA A 801 -5.25 17.54 29.73
N ALA A 802 -5.12 16.48 28.93
CA ALA A 802 -5.44 16.43 27.52
C ALA A 802 -6.88 15.97 27.25
N GLY A 803 -7.59 15.53 28.29
CA GLY A 803 -8.96 15.04 28.18
C GLY A 803 -9.06 13.54 27.89
N ASN A 804 -7.95 12.79 27.98
CA ASN A 804 -7.98 11.33 27.86
C ASN A 804 -8.29 10.71 29.22
N VAL A 805 -8.95 9.55 29.24
CA VAL A 805 -9.20 8.87 30.50
C VAL A 805 -7.87 8.43 31.13
N SER A 806 -7.75 8.52 32.46
CA SER A 806 -6.51 8.29 33.21
C SER A 806 -6.62 7.23 34.31
N GLY A 807 -7.81 6.64 34.50
CA GLY A 807 -8.02 5.52 35.42
C GLY A 807 -9.39 5.49 36.09
N LEU A 808 -9.74 4.34 36.65
CA LEU A 808 -11.02 4.04 37.31
C LEU A 808 -10.93 4.16 38.85
N ALA A 809 -12.01 4.59 39.48
CA ALA A 809 -12.16 4.66 40.92
C ALA A 809 -13.58 4.26 41.36
N ALA A 810 -13.70 3.60 42.51
CA ALA A 810 -14.99 3.28 43.09
C ALA A 810 -15.81 4.54 43.40
N SER A 811 -17.04 4.56 42.92
CA SER A 811 -18.05 5.57 43.20
C SER A 811 -19.05 5.02 44.21
N GLY A 812 -18.93 5.47 45.46
CA GLY A 812 -19.75 4.98 46.57
C GLY A 812 -19.31 3.61 47.09
N ALA A 813 -20.15 3.01 47.94
CA ALA A 813 -19.89 1.71 48.55
C ALA A 813 -20.57 0.59 47.76
N GLU A 814 -19.96 -0.59 47.79
CA GLU A 814 -20.55 -1.83 47.28
C GLU A 814 -21.94 -2.06 47.90
N TYR A 815 -22.90 -2.44 47.05
CA TYR A 815 -24.30 -2.60 47.42
C TYR A 815 -24.82 -4.00 47.06
N SER A 816 -25.90 -4.42 47.74
CA SER A 816 -26.66 -5.61 47.39
C SER A 816 -27.79 -5.23 46.43
N VAL A 817 -27.87 -5.93 45.32
CA VAL A 817 -28.98 -5.81 44.36
C VAL A 817 -30.22 -6.50 44.91
N ASP A 818 -30.05 -7.67 45.52
CA ASP A 818 -31.10 -8.39 46.20
C ASP A 818 -31.39 -7.82 47.61
N SER A 819 -32.60 -8.10 48.07
CA SER A 819 -33.20 -7.65 49.32
C SER A 819 -33.86 -8.79 50.10
N SER A 820 -34.03 -9.99 49.51
CA SER A 820 -34.78 -11.11 50.08
C SER A 820 -33.95 -12.38 50.33
N THR A 821 -34.21 -13.05 51.45
CA THR A 821 -33.62 -14.35 51.82
C THR A 821 -34.48 -15.55 51.34
N ALA A 822 -35.42 -15.33 50.41
CA ALA A 822 -36.40 -16.35 50.02
C ALA A 822 -35.86 -17.32 48.96
N ALA A 823 -34.90 -16.88 48.14
CA ALA A 823 -34.22 -17.73 47.18
C ALA A 823 -33.12 -18.55 47.87
N SER A 824 -32.97 -19.80 47.46
CA SER A 824 -31.90 -20.68 47.98
C SER A 824 -30.59 -20.56 47.20
N LYS A 825 -30.63 -20.00 46.00
CA LYS A 825 -29.50 -19.76 45.08
C LYS A 825 -29.83 -18.55 44.21
N MET A 826 -28.83 -17.74 43.87
CA MET A 826 -28.89 -16.66 42.90
C MET A 826 -27.61 -16.69 42.07
N ARG A 827 -27.69 -16.39 40.78
CA ARG A 827 -26.53 -16.42 39.87
C ARG A 827 -26.76 -15.57 38.62
N VAL A 828 -25.67 -15.32 37.90
CA VAL A 828 -25.63 -14.75 36.54
C VAL A 828 -26.46 -13.49 36.42
N PRO A 829 -26.06 -12.41 37.12
CA PRO A 829 -26.68 -11.13 36.92
C PRO A 829 -26.31 -10.61 35.53
N VAL A 830 -27.23 -9.90 34.89
CA VAL A 830 -27.00 -9.08 33.69
C VAL A 830 -27.56 -7.69 33.93
N ILE A 831 -26.97 -6.69 33.28
CA ILE A 831 -27.29 -5.28 33.50
C ILE A 831 -27.53 -4.58 32.17
N ALA A 832 -28.53 -3.70 32.13
CA ALA A 832 -28.83 -2.84 30.99
C ALA A 832 -28.96 -1.39 31.45
N ALA A 833 -28.24 -0.48 30.79
CA ALA A 833 -28.42 0.97 30.97
C ALA A 833 -29.74 1.40 30.31
N LEU A 834 -30.52 2.24 30.97
CA LEU A 834 -31.83 2.71 30.51
C LEU A 834 -31.73 4.14 29.96
N GLU A 835 -32.65 4.50 29.06
CA GLU A 835 -32.71 5.86 28.46
C GLU A 835 -32.91 6.99 29.48
N ASP A 836 -33.49 6.69 30.65
CA ASP A 836 -33.67 7.66 31.73
C ASP A 836 -32.39 7.92 32.55
N GLY A 837 -31.26 7.32 32.15
CA GLY A 837 -29.97 7.37 32.83
C GLY A 837 -29.84 6.36 33.97
N GLY A 838 -30.91 5.61 34.29
CA GLY A 838 -30.88 4.53 35.25
C GLY A 838 -30.41 3.21 34.66
N TYR A 839 -30.68 2.11 35.37
CA TYR A 839 -30.33 0.76 34.89
C TYR A 839 -31.28 -0.31 35.44
N LEU A 840 -31.38 -1.41 34.72
CA LEU A 840 -32.08 -2.63 35.13
C LEU A 840 -31.07 -3.74 35.39
N VAL A 841 -31.13 -4.36 36.57
CA VAL A 841 -30.39 -5.59 36.86
C VAL A 841 -31.35 -6.78 36.81
N VAL A 842 -31.00 -7.80 36.05
CA VAL A 842 -31.76 -9.05 35.89
C VAL A 842 -30.91 -10.24 36.35
N TRP A 843 -31.49 -11.22 37.04
CA TRP A 843 -30.76 -12.41 37.50
C TRP A 843 -31.67 -13.63 37.64
N GLU A 844 -31.06 -14.82 37.73
CA GLU A 844 -31.79 -16.04 38.08
C GLU A 844 -31.82 -16.26 39.59
N ALA A 845 -32.99 -16.63 40.13
CA ALA A 845 -33.15 -17.02 41.52
C ALA A 845 -33.90 -18.36 41.65
N SER A 846 -33.45 -19.22 42.57
CA SER A 846 -34.11 -20.49 42.86
C SER A 846 -35.17 -20.33 43.94
N LEU A 847 -36.44 -20.38 43.54
CA LEU A 847 -37.59 -20.36 44.45
C LEU A 847 -38.28 -21.73 44.49
N SER A 848 -38.41 -22.29 45.69
CA SER A 848 -39.12 -23.56 45.90
C SER A 848 -38.64 -24.71 44.99
N GLY A 849 -37.37 -24.70 44.58
CA GLY A 849 -36.75 -25.72 43.73
C GLY A 849 -36.86 -25.47 42.22
N SER A 850 -37.35 -24.31 41.78
CA SER A 850 -37.38 -23.92 40.36
C SER A 850 -36.70 -22.58 40.12
N TRP A 851 -36.03 -22.43 38.98
CA TRP A 851 -35.45 -21.16 38.55
C TRP A 851 -36.55 -20.18 38.11
N VAL A 852 -36.37 -18.91 38.49
CA VAL A 852 -37.18 -17.78 38.03
C VAL A 852 -36.26 -16.62 37.66
N VAL A 853 -36.70 -15.80 36.72
CA VAL A 853 -35.96 -14.60 36.28
C VAL A 853 -36.51 -13.40 37.06
N TYR A 854 -35.63 -12.72 37.79
CA TYR A 854 -35.93 -11.52 38.56
C TYR A 854 -35.34 -10.28 37.88
N GLY A 855 -35.97 -9.14 38.14
CA GLY A 855 -35.46 -7.83 37.76
C GLY A 855 -35.63 -6.80 38.88
N ARG A 856 -34.71 -5.84 38.93
CA ARG A 856 -34.81 -4.66 39.78
C ARG A 856 -34.24 -3.44 39.06
N GLN A 857 -35.04 -2.39 39.00
CA GLN A 857 -34.71 -1.13 38.32
C GLN A 857 -34.17 -0.11 39.31
N TYR A 858 -33.18 0.65 38.86
CA TYR A 858 -32.46 1.69 39.58
C TYR A 858 -32.51 3.00 38.79
N ASP A 859 -32.53 4.12 39.49
CA ASP A 859 -32.35 5.44 38.88
C ASP A 859 -30.86 5.75 38.67
N ALA A 860 -30.57 6.89 38.03
CA ALA A 860 -29.21 7.34 37.74
C ALA A 860 -28.32 7.50 39.00
N ASP A 861 -28.93 7.73 40.17
CA ASP A 861 -28.20 7.84 41.44
C ASP A 861 -27.93 6.45 42.08
N GLY A 862 -28.30 5.36 41.41
CA GLY A 862 -28.19 4.00 41.93
C GLY A 862 -29.20 3.68 43.03
N THR A 863 -30.32 4.42 43.11
CA THR A 863 -31.39 4.16 44.05
C THR A 863 -32.44 3.23 43.44
N PRO A 864 -32.86 2.15 44.13
CA PRO A 864 -33.89 1.26 43.60
C PRO A 864 -35.24 1.97 43.39
N VAL A 865 -35.73 1.96 42.15
CA VAL A 865 -37.05 2.48 41.75
C VAL A 865 -38.12 1.42 42.00
N THR A 866 -37.78 0.14 41.81
CA THR A 866 -38.67 -1.00 42.05
C THR A 866 -38.17 -1.88 43.20
N GLY A 867 -39.10 -2.69 43.73
CA GLY A 867 -38.72 -3.91 44.44
C GLY A 867 -38.25 -5.00 43.48
N GLU A 868 -37.89 -6.16 44.02
CA GLU A 868 -37.65 -7.38 43.24
C GLU A 868 -38.93 -7.80 42.50
N THR A 869 -38.85 -7.86 41.18
CA THR A 869 -39.98 -8.20 40.31
C THR A 869 -39.70 -9.49 39.58
N VAL A 870 -40.63 -10.45 39.62
CA VAL A 870 -40.53 -11.67 38.81
C VAL A 870 -40.87 -11.30 37.37
N LEU A 871 -39.89 -11.44 36.48
CA LEU A 871 -40.05 -11.18 35.05
C LEU A 871 -40.54 -12.44 34.33
N ALA A 872 -40.03 -13.62 34.71
CA ALA A 872 -40.45 -14.88 34.11
C ALA A 872 -40.32 -16.07 35.06
N THR A 873 -41.11 -17.12 34.79
CA THR A 873 -40.99 -18.44 35.44
C THR A 873 -40.51 -19.45 34.42
N THR A 874 -39.37 -20.10 34.66
CA THR A 874 -38.74 -20.96 33.64
C THR A 874 -39.26 -22.39 33.68
N GLY A 875 -39.71 -22.86 34.86
CA GLY A 875 -40.08 -24.26 35.06
C GLY A 875 -38.87 -25.22 35.11
N LEU A 876 -37.65 -24.69 35.08
CA LEU A 876 -36.41 -25.46 35.21
C LEU A 876 -36.16 -25.84 36.66
N ASN A 877 -35.57 -27.02 36.87
CA ASN A 877 -35.25 -27.54 38.21
C ASN A 877 -33.91 -26.97 38.69
N ALA A 878 -33.91 -26.32 39.86
CA ALA A 878 -32.73 -25.67 40.43
C ALA A 878 -31.63 -26.63 40.98
N ASN A 879 -31.90 -27.94 40.96
CA ASN A 879 -30.99 -29.00 41.39
C ASN A 879 -30.60 -29.96 40.25
N ALA A 880 -31.09 -29.74 39.03
CA ALA A 880 -30.57 -30.48 37.88
C ALA A 880 -29.15 -30.00 37.58
N LEU A 881 -28.21 -30.93 37.44
CA LEU A 881 -26.89 -30.64 36.87
C LEU A 881 -27.09 -30.31 35.39
N ILE A 882 -27.17 -29.04 35.07
CA ILE A 882 -26.88 -28.54 33.74
C ILE A 882 -25.36 -28.42 33.67
N ALA A 883 -24.71 -29.49 33.22
CA ALA A 883 -23.28 -29.49 32.95
C ALA A 883 -23.05 -28.65 31.69
N GLU A 884 -22.28 -27.56 31.77
CA GLU A 884 -21.76 -26.75 30.66
C GLU A 884 -22.78 -26.00 29.76
N TRP A 885 -24.08 -26.33 29.86
CA TRP A 885 -25.19 -25.64 29.17
C TRP A 885 -25.83 -24.62 30.10
N GLU A 886 -25.33 -23.38 30.17
CA GLU A 886 -25.96 -22.39 31.04
C GLU A 886 -27.12 -21.68 30.30
N PRO A 887 -28.40 -21.92 30.69
CA PRO A 887 -29.53 -21.13 30.21
C PRO A 887 -29.48 -19.74 30.84
N LEU A 888 -28.69 -18.85 30.27
CA LEU A 888 -28.46 -17.54 30.86
C LEU A 888 -29.53 -16.54 30.43
N PRO A 889 -30.02 -15.69 31.36
CA PRO A 889 -30.78 -14.54 30.95
C PRO A 889 -29.86 -13.55 30.23
N SER A 890 -30.36 -12.91 29.18
CA SER A 890 -29.71 -11.81 28.48
C SER A 890 -30.72 -10.68 28.29
N VAL A 891 -30.23 -9.44 28.20
CA VAL A 891 -31.06 -8.24 28.17
C VAL A 891 -30.60 -7.30 27.06
N ALA A 892 -31.56 -6.66 26.39
CA ALA A 892 -31.30 -5.58 25.45
C ALA A 892 -32.37 -4.49 25.58
N VAL A 893 -31.95 -3.22 25.56
CA VAL A 893 -32.87 -2.09 25.51
C VAL A 893 -33.26 -1.83 24.06
N LEU A 894 -34.55 -1.82 23.79
CA LEU A 894 -35.13 -1.59 22.47
C LEU A 894 -35.33 -0.08 22.26
N GLU A 895 -35.34 0.36 21.00
CA GLU A 895 -35.50 1.78 20.60
C GLU A 895 -36.78 2.44 21.15
N ASN A 896 -37.79 1.65 21.51
CA ASN A 896 -39.01 2.15 22.13
C ASN A 896 -38.92 2.32 23.66
N GLY A 897 -37.71 2.21 24.23
CA GLY A 897 -37.43 2.28 25.67
C GLY A 897 -37.80 1.03 26.48
N GLN A 898 -38.30 -0.04 25.84
CA GLN A 898 -38.58 -1.32 26.51
C GLN A 898 -37.34 -2.21 26.60
N VAL A 899 -37.36 -3.22 27.46
CA VAL A 899 -36.25 -4.16 27.62
C VAL A 899 -36.69 -5.57 27.25
N ALA A 900 -36.06 -6.14 26.22
CA ALA A 900 -36.21 -7.56 25.90
C ALA A 900 -35.35 -8.39 26.85
N VAL A 901 -35.93 -9.44 27.42
CA VAL A 901 -35.26 -10.36 28.36
C VAL A 901 -35.42 -11.77 27.85
N THR A 902 -34.33 -12.42 27.45
CA THR A 902 -34.33 -13.85 27.07
C THR A 902 -34.02 -14.73 28.27
N TYR A 903 -34.45 -15.98 28.22
CA TYR A 903 -34.19 -17.01 29.22
C TYR A 903 -34.60 -18.38 28.68
N ALA A 904 -34.04 -19.47 29.18
CA ALA A 904 -34.55 -20.80 28.81
C ALA A 904 -35.79 -21.18 29.61
N ILE A 905 -36.68 -21.94 28.98
CA ILE A 905 -37.90 -22.50 29.59
C ILE A 905 -37.94 -24.02 29.45
N LYS A 906 -38.63 -24.67 30.40
CA LYS A 906 -38.86 -26.12 30.33
C LYS A 906 -40.07 -26.45 29.45
N ALA A 907 -39.82 -27.15 28.35
CA ALA A 907 -40.85 -27.68 27.44
C ALA A 907 -40.72 -29.22 27.26
N THR A 908 -40.94 -29.75 26.05
CA THR A 908 -40.57 -31.14 25.71
C THR A 908 -39.06 -31.37 25.80
N GLY A 909 -38.27 -30.31 25.64
CA GLY A 909 -36.82 -30.17 25.89
C GLY A 909 -36.52 -28.89 26.69
N TYR A 910 -35.68 -28.02 26.14
CA TYR A 910 -35.48 -26.63 26.57
C TYR A 910 -35.80 -25.71 25.39
N ASP A 911 -36.58 -24.65 25.60
CA ASP A 911 -36.88 -23.65 24.55
C ASP A 911 -36.45 -22.25 25.03
N VAL A 912 -36.39 -21.28 24.12
CA VAL A 912 -36.00 -19.90 24.40
C VAL A 912 -37.24 -19.04 24.63
N GLY A 913 -37.44 -18.62 25.88
CA GLY A 913 -38.46 -17.65 26.24
C GLY A 913 -37.95 -16.22 26.10
N VAL A 914 -38.86 -15.31 25.73
CA VAL A 914 -38.63 -13.86 25.71
C VAL A 914 -39.72 -13.19 26.54
N SER A 915 -39.34 -12.24 27.38
CA SER A 915 -40.25 -11.31 28.05
C SER A 915 -39.85 -9.88 27.74
N VAL A 916 -40.80 -9.04 27.37
CA VAL A 916 -40.58 -7.61 27.13
C VAL A 916 -41.03 -6.84 28.37
N TYR A 917 -40.10 -6.22 29.08
CA TYR A 917 -40.33 -5.39 30.26
C TYR A 917 -40.44 -3.92 29.86
N ASP A 918 -41.40 -3.21 30.43
CA ASP A 918 -41.57 -1.76 30.25
C ASP A 918 -41.05 -1.05 31.50
N PRO A 919 -39.88 -0.37 31.43
CA PRO A 919 -39.28 0.35 32.56
C PRO A 919 -40.13 1.51 33.08
N SER A 920 -41.00 2.09 32.25
CA SER A 920 -41.87 3.20 32.66
C SER A 920 -43.10 2.72 33.42
N ALA A 921 -43.63 1.56 33.04
CA ALA A 921 -44.79 0.93 33.68
C ALA A 921 -44.40 -0.03 34.81
N HIS A 922 -43.13 -0.41 34.88
CA HIS A 922 -42.57 -1.40 35.80
C HIS A 922 -43.24 -2.78 35.71
N LEU A 923 -43.61 -3.22 34.50
CA LEU A 923 -44.34 -4.46 34.25
C LEU A 923 -43.87 -5.15 32.96
N VAL A 924 -44.06 -6.47 32.89
CA VAL A 924 -43.87 -7.25 31.65
C VAL A 924 -45.07 -7.03 30.74
N SER A 925 -44.83 -6.48 29.55
CA SER A 925 -45.85 -6.13 28.56
C SER A 925 -46.23 -7.33 27.67
N SER A 926 -45.28 -8.23 27.37
CA SER A 926 -45.52 -9.44 26.58
C SER A 926 -44.50 -10.55 26.91
N SER A 927 -44.89 -11.81 26.63
CA SER A 927 -43.99 -12.96 26.71
C SER A 927 -44.31 -13.98 25.61
N PHE A 928 -43.29 -14.57 24.99
CA PHE A 928 -43.42 -15.54 23.89
C PHE A 928 -42.20 -16.48 23.81
N VAL A 929 -42.24 -17.46 22.90
CA VAL A 929 -41.11 -18.39 22.61
C VAL A 929 -40.46 -17.96 21.30
N ALA A 930 -39.13 -17.81 21.30
CA ALA A 930 -38.39 -17.32 20.13
C ALA A 930 -38.23 -18.40 19.04
N ASN A 931 -37.80 -19.60 19.43
CA ASN A 931 -37.57 -20.67 18.48
C ASN A 931 -38.90 -21.23 17.90
N GLN A 932 -38.94 -21.40 16.59
CA GLN A 932 -39.93 -22.17 15.83
C GLN A 932 -39.68 -23.68 15.96
N THR A 933 -38.42 -24.10 15.96
CA THR A 933 -38.02 -25.51 16.07
C THR A 933 -38.13 -25.95 17.52
N LEU A 934 -38.95 -26.97 17.81
CA LEU A 934 -39.21 -27.49 19.18
C LEU A 934 -38.62 -28.88 19.44
N THR A 935 -37.89 -29.43 18.46
CA THR A 935 -37.17 -30.69 18.60
C THR A 935 -35.79 -30.41 19.16
N GLY A 936 -35.25 -31.31 19.98
CA GLY A 936 -33.95 -31.09 20.62
C GLY A 936 -34.03 -30.19 21.86
N ASN A 937 -32.90 -29.60 22.21
CA ASN A 937 -32.74 -28.60 23.25
C ASN A 937 -32.16 -27.31 22.66
N GLN A 938 -32.74 -26.20 23.08
CA GLN A 938 -32.42 -24.85 22.69
C GLN A 938 -31.97 -24.11 23.96
N ALA A 939 -30.73 -23.63 23.98
CA ALA A 939 -30.08 -23.11 25.18
C ALA A 939 -29.21 -21.87 24.89
N SER A 940 -28.53 -21.35 25.93
CA SER A 940 -27.56 -20.25 25.83
C SER A 940 -28.09 -19.00 25.11
N SER A 941 -29.34 -18.63 25.38
CA SER A 941 -30.00 -17.57 24.63
C SER A 941 -29.37 -16.20 24.86
N ALA A 942 -29.15 -15.43 23.80
CA ALA A 942 -28.77 -14.02 23.89
C ALA A 942 -29.77 -13.14 23.13
N VAL A 943 -29.86 -11.87 23.51
CA VAL A 943 -30.65 -10.86 22.80
C VAL A 943 -29.83 -9.60 22.62
N SER A 944 -29.93 -9.02 21.42
CA SER A 944 -29.30 -7.77 21.08
C SER A 944 -30.28 -6.90 20.30
N ALA A 945 -30.38 -5.63 20.70
CA ALA A 945 -31.12 -4.63 19.95
C ALA A 945 -30.36 -4.29 18.67
N LEU A 946 -31.09 -4.06 17.59
CA LEU A 946 -30.56 -3.54 16.34
C LEU A 946 -30.94 -2.06 16.27
N ASP A 947 -30.03 -1.22 15.80
CA ASP A 947 -30.24 0.23 15.81
C ASP A 947 -31.35 0.70 14.86
N ASN A 948 -31.82 -0.19 13.97
CA ASN A 948 -33.02 0.02 13.15
C ASN A 948 -34.35 -0.21 13.88
N GLY A 949 -34.33 -0.42 15.21
CA GLY A 949 -35.51 -0.62 16.05
C GLY A 949 -35.98 -2.06 16.21
N ASN A 950 -35.31 -3.01 15.56
CA ASN A 950 -35.57 -4.44 15.72
C ASN A 950 -34.67 -5.05 16.82
N TYR A 951 -34.80 -6.34 17.07
CA TYR A 951 -33.86 -7.09 17.88
C TYR A 951 -33.71 -8.52 17.38
N VAL A 952 -32.53 -9.09 17.60
CA VAL A 952 -32.21 -10.47 17.27
C VAL A 952 -32.11 -11.29 18.54
N VAL A 953 -32.67 -12.49 18.51
CA VAL A 953 -32.52 -13.49 19.56
C VAL A 953 -31.72 -14.64 18.99
N THR A 954 -30.66 -15.05 19.69
CA THR A 954 -29.79 -16.18 19.31
C THR A 954 -29.86 -17.30 20.34
N TRP A 955 -29.54 -18.53 19.92
CA TRP A 955 -29.47 -19.70 20.80
C TRP A 955 -28.67 -20.86 20.20
N ASP A 956 -28.21 -21.75 21.06
CA ASP A 956 -27.58 -23.01 20.67
C ASP A 956 -28.66 -24.07 20.45
N SER A 957 -28.53 -24.90 19.42
CA SER A 957 -29.48 -25.98 19.10
C SER A 957 -28.75 -27.29 18.83
N ASN A 958 -29.17 -28.38 19.49
CA ASN A 958 -28.73 -29.74 19.12
C ASN A 958 -29.69 -30.47 18.17
N ASP A 959 -30.59 -29.74 17.52
CA ASP A 959 -31.41 -30.34 16.47
C ASP A 959 -30.57 -30.57 15.21
N THR A 960 -30.13 -31.81 15.03
CA THR A 960 -29.34 -32.26 13.88
C THR A 960 -30.19 -32.61 12.64
N SER A 961 -31.48 -32.28 12.64
CA SER A 961 -32.35 -32.46 11.47
C SER A 961 -32.31 -31.29 10.47
N GLY A 962 -31.63 -30.19 10.83
CA GLY A 962 -31.46 -28.98 10.04
C GLY A 962 -30.20 -28.95 9.16
N PRO A 963 -29.77 -27.76 8.70
CA PRO A 963 -28.57 -27.57 7.89
C PRO A 963 -27.27 -28.01 8.60
N ASP A 964 -27.19 -27.83 9.93
CA ASP A 964 -26.13 -28.43 10.74
C ASP A 964 -26.52 -29.84 11.16
N GLN A 965 -25.68 -30.81 10.79
CA GLN A 965 -25.90 -32.23 11.04
C GLN A 965 -24.83 -32.85 11.95
N SER A 966 -23.87 -32.06 12.45
CA SER A 966 -22.66 -32.59 13.10
C SER A 966 -22.67 -32.56 14.62
N GLY A 967 -23.46 -31.66 15.21
CA GLY A 967 -23.42 -31.39 16.65
C GLY A 967 -24.41 -30.29 17.03
N TYR A 968 -23.99 -29.39 17.90
CA TYR A 968 -24.72 -28.15 18.17
C TYR A 968 -24.39 -27.06 17.16
N GLY A 969 -25.41 -26.38 16.65
CA GLY A 969 -25.27 -25.18 15.83
C GLY A 969 -25.82 -23.95 16.54
N VAL A 970 -25.39 -22.77 16.12
CA VAL A 970 -25.88 -21.48 16.61
C VAL A 970 -26.94 -20.96 15.65
N TRP A 971 -28.10 -20.58 16.20
CA TRP A 971 -29.26 -20.12 15.45
C TRP A 971 -29.68 -18.72 15.88
N GLY A 972 -30.35 -18.00 14.98
CA GLY A 972 -30.87 -16.66 15.21
C GLY A 972 -32.25 -16.44 14.60
N ARG A 973 -32.96 -15.43 15.10
CA ARG A 973 -34.21 -14.93 14.53
C ARG A 973 -34.46 -13.47 14.89
N ILE A 974 -34.93 -12.68 13.93
CA ILE A 974 -35.16 -11.24 14.09
C ILE A 974 -36.63 -10.95 14.43
N TYR A 975 -36.83 -9.99 15.32
CA TYR A 975 -38.12 -9.53 15.83
C TYR A 975 -38.23 -8.01 15.74
N ALA A 976 -39.42 -7.53 15.44
CA ALA A 976 -39.78 -6.14 15.68
C ALA A 976 -39.87 -5.86 17.18
N ALA A 977 -39.68 -4.60 17.60
CA ALA A 977 -39.75 -4.18 19.01
C ALA A 977 -40.98 -4.72 19.79
N GLY A 978 -42.12 -4.88 19.13
CA GLY A 978 -43.34 -5.44 19.71
C GLY A 978 -43.38 -6.97 19.89
N GLY A 979 -42.29 -7.69 19.59
CA GLY A 979 -42.21 -9.16 19.70
C GLY A 979 -42.79 -9.94 18.52
N THR A 980 -43.05 -9.28 17.39
CA THR A 980 -43.46 -9.97 16.16
C THR A 980 -42.22 -10.41 15.40
N ALA A 981 -42.10 -11.70 15.09
CA ALA A 981 -40.99 -12.21 14.29
C ALA A 981 -41.05 -11.67 12.85
N LEU A 982 -39.91 -11.22 12.34
CA LEU A 982 -39.72 -10.69 10.99
C LEU A 982 -39.09 -11.71 10.04
N THR A 983 -38.34 -12.67 10.58
CA THR A 983 -37.69 -13.74 9.82
C THR A 983 -38.17 -15.12 10.27
N ASP A 984 -37.84 -16.14 9.49
CA ASP A 984 -37.73 -17.52 9.99
C ASP A 984 -36.43 -17.69 10.79
N GLU A 985 -36.25 -18.86 11.42
CA GLU A 985 -34.97 -19.21 12.06
C GLU A 985 -33.87 -19.35 10.99
N PHE A 986 -32.68 -18.80 11.26
CA PHE A 986 -31.52 -18.93 10.38
C PHE A 986 -30.30 -19.43 11.15
N LEU A 987 -29.42 -20.17 10.46
CA LEU A 987 -28.18 -20.68 11.01
C LEU A 987 -27.09 -19.59 10.97
N ILE A 988 -26.46 -19.33 12.10
CA ILE A 988 -25.40 -18.32 12.22
C ILE A 988 -24.07 -18.89 11.74
N ASN A 989 -23.65 -20.06 12.24
CA ASN A 989 -22.40 -20.68 11.81
C ASN A 989 -22.43 -21.09 10.34
N THR A 990 -21.27 -21.02 9.67
CA THR A 990 -21.08 -21.45 8.29
C THR A 990 -20.42 -22.83 8.25
N ALA A 991 -19.43 -23.05 9.11
CA ALA A 991 -18.86 -24.37 9.33
C ALA A 991 -19.77 -25.19 10.28
N THR A 992 -20.09 -26.40 9.86
CA THR A 992 -21.01 -27.32 10.55
C THR A 992 -20.25 -28.58 10.96
N ALA A 993 -19.03 -28.44 11.50
CA ALA A 993 -18.23 -29.58 11.95
C ALA A 993 -17.90 -29.39 13.43
N GLY A 994 -18.23 -30.36 14.27
CA GLY A 994 -18.09 -30.18 15.72
C GLY A 994 -19.18 -29.25 16.28
N ASP A 995 -19.03 -28.83 17.52
CA ASP A 995 -20.04 -28.03 18.21
C ASP A 995 -19.77 -26.52 18.10
N GLN A 996 -20.83 -25.72 17.96
CA GLN A 996 -20.82 -24.25 18.00
C GLN A 996 -21.77 -23.69 19.06
N HIS A 997 -21.32 -22.70 19.83
CA HIS A 997 -22.00 -22.25 21.05
C HIS A 997 -21.90 -20.75 21.36
N MET A 998 -22.76 -20.30 22.28
CA MET A 998 -22.75 -19.02 23.02
C MET A 998 -22.52 -17.79 22.16
N ALA A 999 -23.36 -17.60 21.15
CA ALA A 999 -23.26 -16.41 20.30
C ALA A 999 -23.61 -15.12 21.04
N ARG A 1000 -22.76 -14.11 20.86
CA ARG A 1000 -22.99 -12.71 21.23
C ARG A 1000 -23.20 -11.90 19.97
N VAL A 1001 -24.22 -11.04 19.98
CA VAL A 1001 -24.49 -10.16 18.85
C VAL A 1001 -24.25 -8.71 19.23
N VAL A 1002 -23.55 -7.99 18.37
CA VAL A 1002 -23.41 -6.53 18.43
C VAL A 1002 -23.88 -5.95 17.11
N SER A 1003 -24.56 -4.81 17.17
CA SER A 1003 -25.22 -4.17 16.03
C SER A 1003 -24.56 -2.84 15.68
N GLN A 1004 -24.72 -2.44 14.42
CA GLN A 1004 -24.35 -1.12 13.91
C GLN A 1004 -25.60 -0.25 13.71
N ALA A 1005 -25.37 1.05 13.50
CA ALA A 1005 -26.40 2.08 13.34
C ALA A 1005 -27.43 1.79 12.22
N ASP A 1006 -27.04 1.06 11.18
CA ASP A 1006 -27.91 0.68 10.06
C ASP A 1006 -28.75 -0.59 10.34
N GLY A 1007 -28.57 -1.21 11.50
CA GLY A 1007 -29.20 -2.45 11.92
C GLY A 1007 -28.53 -3.72 11.39
N SER A 1008 -27.43 -3.62 10.64
CA SER A 1008 -26.53 -4.74 10.40
C SER A 1008 -25.90 -5.19 11.73
N PHE A 1009 -25.42 -6.43 11.79
CA PHE A 1009 -24.91 -6.98 13.02
C PHE A 1009 -23.85 -8.05 12.82
N VAL A 1010 -23.02 -8.24 13.85
CA VAL A 1010 -21.99 -9.28 13.93
C VAL A 1010 -22.40 -10.26 15.00
N ALA A 1011 -22.41 -11.55 14.67
CA ALA A 1011 -22.52 -12.62 15.65
C ALA A 1011 -21.14 -13.23 15.91
N VAL A 1012 -20.65 -13.11 17.14
CA VAL A 1012 -19.40 -13.72 17.61
C VAL A 1012 -19.73 -14.96 18.44
N PHE A 1013 -19.11 -16.11 18.17
CA PHE A 1013 -19.46 -17.41 18.76
C PHE A 1013 -18.26 -18.35 18.85
N LEU A 1014 -18.43 -19.43 19.61
CA LEU A 1014 -17.41 -20.47 19.74
C LEU A 1014 -17.61 -21.57 18.70
N SER A 1015 -16.53 -22.14 18.20
CA SER A 1015 -16.59 -23.26 17.24
C SER A 1015 -15.47 -24.27 17.47
N ALA A 1016 -15.84 -25.56 17.54
CA ALA A 1016 -14.91 -26.70 17.63
C ALA A 1016 -14.57 -27.31 16.26
N THR A 1017 -14.48 -26.48 15.22
CA THR A 1017 -14.31 -26.87 13.81
C THR A 1017 -12.88 -27.24 13.41
N ASP A 1018 -11.87 -26.91 14.23
CA ASP A 1018 -10.46 -26.94 13.82
C ASP A 1018 -9.84 -28.34 13.90
N THR A 1019 -9.24 -28.80 12.80
CA THR A 1019 -8.69 -30.16 12.65
C THR A 1019 -7.19 -30.31 12.94
N ALA A 1020 -6.48 -29.30 13.50
CA ALA A 1020 -5.06 -29.42 13.92
C ALA A 1020 -4.66 -28.41 15.03
N PRO A 1021 -3.52 -28.60 15.72
CA PRO A 1021 -3.38 -29.42 16.92
C PRO A 1021 -4.00 -28.79 18.19
N GLY A 1022 -5.21 -29.26 18.45
CA GLY A 1022 -5.94 -29.22 19.71
C GLY A 1022 -7.19 -30.06 19.50
N ALA A 1023 -7.05 -31.36 19.23
CA ALA A 1023 -8.19 -32.18 18.84
C ALA A 1023 -9.30 -32.12 19.92
N GLY A 1024 -10.37 -31.36 19.64
CA GLY A 1024 -11.47 -31.10 20.57
C GLY A 1024 -11.39 -29.80 21.38
N THR A 1025 -10.59 -28.80 20.99
CA THR A 1025 -10.63 -27.44 21.55
C THR A 1025 -11.50 -26.51 20.70
N SER A 1026 -12.05 -25.45 21.32
CA SER A 1026 -12.87 -24.44 20.64
C SER A 1026 -12.03 -23.20 20.29
N GLY A 1027 -12.34 -22.57 19.15
CA GLY A 1027 -11.88 -21.22 18.76
C GLY A 1027 -13.02 -20.20 18.78
N ILE A 1028 -12.67 -18.91 18.64
CA ILE A 1028 -13.61 -17.78 18.58
C ILE A 1028 -13.81 -17.34 17.13
N TYR A 1029 -15.05 -17.21 16.70
CA TYR A 1029 -15.43 -16.90 15.32
C TYR A 1029 -16.45 -15.78 15.25
N ALA A 1030 -16.49 -15.05 14.13
CA ALA A 1030 -17.48 -14.01 13.85
C ALA A 1030 -18.13 -14.20 12.48
N GLN A 1031 -19.41 -13.85 12.35
CA GLN A 1031 -20.14 -13.79 11.08
C GLN A 1031 -20.94 -12.50 11.00
N TYR A 1032 -20.83 -11.80 9.87
CA TYR A 1032 -21.56 -10.56 9.58
C TYR A 1032 -22.90 -10.84 8.93
N PHE A 1033 -23.86 -9.99 9.25
CA PHE A 1033 -25.20 -10.03 8.70
C PHE A 1033 -25.67 -8.63 8.33
N ASP A 1034 -26.39 -8.52 7.22
CA ASP A 1034 -27.17 -7.32 6.93
C ASP A 1034 -28.35 -7.19 7.90
N ALA A 1035 -29.04 -6.05 7.85
CA ALA A 1035 -30.19 -5.78 8.70
C ALA A 1035 -31.38 -6.75 8.51
N ALA A 1036 -31.42 -7.50 7.41
CA ALA A 1036 -32.44 -8.51 7.12
C ALA A 1036 -32.04 -9.90 7.65
N GLY A 1037 -30.82 -10.08 8.15
CA GLY A 1037 -30.29 -11.36 8.63
C GLY A 1037 -29.68 -12.22 7.53
N ASN A 1038 -29.31 -11.65 6.38
CA ASN A 1038 -28.53 -12.36 5.37
C ASN A 1038 -27.05 -12.26 5.71
N LYS A 1039 -26.30 -13.35 5.56
CA LYS A 1039 -24.85 -13.37 5.77
C LYS A 1039 -24.14 -12.45 4.77
N VAL A 1040 -23.23 -11.62 5.27
CA VAL A 1040 -22.32 -10.78 4.49
C VAL A 1040 -20.90 -11.31 4.71
N GLY A 1041 -20.15 -11.50 3.64
CA GLY A 1041 -18.79 -12.04 3.71
C GLY A 1041 -18.73 -13.46 4.28
N GLN A 1042 -17.50 -13.91 4.54
CA GLN A 1042 -17.23 -15.22 5.13
C GLN A 1042 -17.23 -15.16 6.66
N GLN A 1043 -17.36 -16.33 7.28
CA GLN A 1043 -17.11 -16.48 8.72
C GLN A 1043 -15.62 -16.30 8.97
N MET A 1044 -15.26 -15.53 10.00
CA MET A 1044 -13.88 -15.19 10.33
C MET A 1044 -13.48 -15.80 11.65
N GLN A 1045 -12.24 -16.26 11.76
CA GLN A 1045 -11.65 -16.65 13.04
C GLN A 1045 -11.05 -15.42 13.73
N ILE A 1046 -11.43 -15.19 14.99
CA ILE A 1046 -10.99 -14.01 15.77
C ILE A 1046 -9.70 -14.30 16.53
N ASN A 1047 -9.56 -15.46 17.15
CA ASN A 1047 -8.32 -15.83 17.84
C ASN A 1047 -7.24 -16.24 16.82
N GLN A 1048 -6.01 -15.80 17.02
CA GLN A 1048 -4.86 -16.21 16.20
C GLN A 1048 -4.09 -17.35 16.89
N LEU A 1049 -4.07 -17.35 18.22
CA LEU A 1049 -3.53 -18.44 19.02
C LEU A 1049 -4.55 -19.59 19.09
N THR A 1050 -4.15 -20.77 18.62
CA THR A 1050 -5.04 -21.94 18.51
C THR A 1050 -4.77 -23.01 19.57
N TYR A 1051 -3.77 -22.80 20.43
CA TYR A 1051 -3.46 -23.71 21.51
C TYR A 1051 -4.39 -23.49 22.71
N GLY A 1052 -4.85 -24.59 23.33
CA GLY A 1052 -5.77 -24.55 24.46
C GLY A 1052 -7.22 -24.27 24.07
N GLU A 1053 -8.12 -24.29 25.05
CA GLU A 1053 -9.54 -24.04 24.85
C GLU A 1053 -9.80 -22.52 24.89
N GLN A 1054 -10.30 -21.95 23.80
CA GLN A 1054 -10.75 -20.56 23.76
C GLN A 1054 -12.25 -20.54 24.11
N VAL A 1055 -12.61 -19.86 25.20
CA VAL A 1055 -13.99 -19.87 25.73
C VAL A 1055 -14.51 -18.50 26.15
N GLU A 1056 -15.80 -18.39 26.49
CA GLU A 1056 -16.38 -17.24 27.22
C GLU A 1056 -16.21 -15.89 26.49
N VAL A 1057 -16.75 -15.80 25.28
CA VAL A 1057 -16.66 -14.61 24.42
C VAL A 1057 -17.64 -13.49 24.82
N ASP A 1058 -17.19 -12.24 24.69
CA ASP A 1058 -18.00 -11.02 24.71
C ASP A 1058 -17.48 -10.01 23.68
N ALA A 1059 -18.30 -9.04 23.27
CA ALA A 1059 -17.90 -8.04 22.28
C ALA A 1059 -18.66 -6.71 22.41
N THR A 1060 -18.05 -5.63 21.93
CA THR A 1060 -18.69 -4.32 21.76
C THR A 1060 -18.13 -3.60 20.53
N PHE A 1061 -18.91 -2.71 19.93
CA PHE A 1061 -18.37 -1.70 19.03
C PHE A 1061 -17.73 -0.55 19.82
N LEU A 1062 -16.61 -0.03 19.32
CA LEU A 1062 -16.03 1.24 19.78
C LEU A 1062 -16.57 2.40 18.92
N ALA A 1063 -16.39 3.63 19.38
CA ALA A 1063 -16.93 4.82 18.69
C ALA A 1063 -16.38 5.02 17.26
N GLY A 1064 -15.23 4.42 16.93
CA GLY A 1064 -14.66 4.42 15.58
C GLY A 1064 -15.23 3.36 14.64
N GLY A 1065 -16.21 2.56 15.07
CA GLY A 1065 -16.82 1.48 14.27
C GLY A 1065 -16.06 0.16 14.30
N GLN A 1066 -14.91 0.10 14.97
CA GLN A 1066 -14.18 -1.15 15.15
C GLN A 1066 -14.88 -2.08 16.15
N LEU A 1067 -14.84 -3.37 15.87
CA LEU A 1067 -15.35 -4.42 16.73
C LEU A 1067 -14.26 -4.81 17.74
N TYR A 1068 -14.53 -4.68 19.03
CA TYR A 1068 -13.64 -5.16 20.08
C TYR A 1068 -14.18 -6.44 20.72
N VAL A 1069 -13.41 -7.53 20.64
CA VAL A 1069 -13.79 -8.88 21.11
C VAL A 1069 -12.90 -9.29 22.28
N THR A 1070 -13.49 -9.84 23.33
CA THR A 1070 -12.77 -10.42 24.48
C THR A 1070 -13.15 -11.88 24.70
N TRP A 1071 -12.21 -12.70 25.16
CA TRP A 1071 -12.44 -14.11 25.48
C TRP A 1071 -11.46 -14.63 26.53
N THR A 1072 -11.71 -15.83 27.04
CA THR A 1072 -10.82 -16.56 27.95
C THR A 1072 -9.97 -17.55 27.16
N ASP A 1073 -8.65 -17.43 27.30
CA ASP A 1073 -7.66 -18.37 26.78
C ASP A 1073 -7.17 -19.30 27.90
N LYS A 1074 -7.51 -20.60 27.83
CA LYS A 1074 -7.04 -21.62 28.78
C LYS A 1074 -5.68 -22.22 28.42
N GLY A 1075 -5.02 -21.73 27.38
CA GLY A 1075 -3.81 -22.30 26.76
C GLY A 1075 -2.49 -21.61 27.09
N VAL A 1076 -2.47 -20.51 27.86
CA VAL A 1076 -1.24 -19.75 28.11
C VAL A 1076 -0.17 -20.62 28.79
N GLY A 1077 0.91 -20.93 28.05
CA GLY A 1077 1.80 -22.07 28.29
C GLY A 1077 2.48 -22.16 29.67
N ASP A 1078 2.45 -23.38 30.23
CA ASP A 1078 3.31 -23.96 31.29
C ASP A 1078 2.83 -24.05 32.77
N GLY A 1079 1.60 -23.63 33.14
CA GLY A 1079 1.07 -23.76 34.52
C GLY A 1079 -0.46 -23.70 34.63
N ASP A 1080 -1.02 -24.06 35.79
CA ASP A 1080 -2.47 -24.26 36.08
C ASP A 1080 -3.36 -22.98 35.97
N GLY A 1081 -3.27 -22.15 34.92
CA GLY A 1081 -4.02 -20.89 34.77
C GLY A 1081 -4.52 -20.57 33.36
N SER A 1082 -5.29 -19.48 33.26
CA SER A 1082 -5.85 -18.93 32.00
C SER A 1082 -5.66 -17.41 31.93
N ALA A 1083 -5.91 -16.81 30.77
CA ALA A 1083 -5.85 -15.34 30.59
C ALA A 1083 -7.09 -14.81 29.87
N ILE A 1084 -7.37 -13.52 30.07
CA ILE A 1084 -8.35 -12.78 29.29
C ILE A 1084 -7.63 -12.18 28.09
N LYS A 1085 -8.11 -12.52 26.90
CA LYS A 1085 -7.62 -12.00 25.63
C LYS A 1085 -8.54 -10.91 25.09
N GLY A 1086 -7.97 -10.03 24.29
CA GLY A 1086 -8.67 -8.97 23.58
C GLY A 1086 -8.13 -8.85 22.16
N ARG A 1087 -9.02 -8.49 21.22
CA ARG A 1087 -8.66 -8.14 19.85
C ARG A 1087 -9.60 -7.07 19.32
N LEU A 1088 -9.02 -6.05 18.66
CA LEU A 1088 -9.76 -5.05 17.91
C LEU A 1088 -9.80 -5.47 16.44
N VAL A 1089 -10.95 -5.34 15.76
CA VAL A 1089 -11.14 -5.76 14.36
C VAL A 1089 -11.75 -4.62 13.56
N ASP A 1090 -11.06 -4.19 12.51
CA ASP A 1090 -11.63 -3.27 11.52
C ASP A 1090 -12.50 -4.04 10.51
N LEU A 1091 -13.80 -3.85 10.61
CA LEU A 1091 -14.77 -4.55 9.77
C LEU A 1091 -14.78 -4.06 8.33
N ASN A 1092 -14.56 -2.77 8.13
CA ASN A 1092 -14.71 -2.18 6.81
C ASN A 1092 -13.56 -2.59 5.92
N GLU A 1093 -12.35 -2.59 6.46
CA GLU A 1093 -11.18 -3.14 5.78
C GLU A 1093 -11.35 -4.65 5.54
N THR A 1094 -11.71 -5.40 6.58
CA THR A 1094 -11.77 -6.87 6.49
C THR A 1094 -12.85 -7.37 5.52
N LEU A 1095 -13.95 -6.64 5.37
CA LEU A 1095 -15.04 -6.99 4.45
C LEU A 1095 -14.94 -6.28 3.09
N GLY A 1096 -13.90 -5.46 2.86
CA GLY A 1096 -13.74 -4.68 1.64
C GLY A 1096 -14.84 -3.63 1.44
N LEU A 1097 -15.36 -3.07 2.54
CA LEU A 1097 -16.42 -2.05 2.57
C LEU A 1097 -15.85 -0.62 2.58
N THR A 1098 -14.59 -0.42 2.18
CA THR A 1098 -13.95 0.89 2.25
C THR A 1098 -14.72 1.94 1.45
N ALA A 1099 -15.19 2.96 2.17
CA ALA A 1099 -15.78 4.16 1.62
C ALA A 1099 -14.66 5.14 1.20
N GLU A 1100 -14.72 5.61 -0.04
CA GLU A 1100 -14.00 6.79 -0.51
C GLU A 1100 -14.26 7.96 0.47
N THR A 1101 -13.19 8.46 1.09
CA THR A 1101 -13.27 9.51 2.10
C THR A 1101 -13.51 10.87 1.43
N GLY A 1102 -14.71 11.42 1.55
CA GLY A 1102 -14.98 12.79 1.06
C GLY A 1102 -16.40 13.33 1.21
N ALA A 1103 -17.44 12.50 1.26
CA ALA A 1103 -18.83 12.96 1.39
C ALA A 1103 -19.34 12.77 2.84
N THR A 1104 -19.89 13.83 3.44
CA THR A 1104 -20.61 13.73 4.71
C THR A 1104 -21.90 12.94 4.52
N HIS A 1105 -21.89 11.66 4.88
CA HIS A 1105 -23.07 10.81 4.97
C HIS A 1105 -23.99 11.33 6.09
N ILE A 1106 -25.19 11.83 5.73
CA ILE A 1106 -26.28 12.04 6.69
C ILE A 1106 -27.04 10.72 6.81
N ALA A 1107 -27.18 10.24 8.06
CA ALA A 1107 -27.75 8.95 8.42
C ALA A 1107 -29.14 8.68 7.83
N TYR A 1108 -29.40 7.39 7.55
CA TYR A 1108 -30.71 6.81 7.23
C TYR A 1108 -31.81 7.34 8.18
N GLN A 1109 -32.85 7.97 7.61
CA GLN A 1109 -34.03 8.46 8.33
C GLN A 1109 -35.28 7.73 7.80
N PRO A 1110 -35.80 6.70 8.48
CA PRO A 1110 -37.04 6.06 8.05
C PRO A 1110 -38.24 7.00 8.29
N ALA A 1111 -38.94 7.34 7.20
CA ALA A 1111 -40.23 8.01 7.14
C ALA A 1111 -40.33 9.42 7.77
N GLN A 1112 -39.66 10.41 7.17
CA GLN A 1112 -40.26 11.74 7.07
C GLN A 1112 -40.98 11.89 5.74
N TYR A 1113 -42.16 12.53 5.78
CA TYR A 1113 -42.92 12.83 4.57
C TYR A 1113 -42.12 13.74 3.63
N ASP A 1114 -41.24 14.61 4.14
CA ASP A 1114 -40.47 15.56 3.33
C ASP A 1114 -38.98 15.47 3.73
N LEU A 1115 -38.08 15.27 2.76
CA LEU A 1115 -36.63 15.25 2.93
C LEU A 1115 -36.05 16.59 2.45
N ASN A 1116 -35.17 17.20 3.23
CA ASN A 1116 -34.44 18.40 2.83
C ASN A 1116 -32.94 18.18 3.03
N GLY A 1117 -32.14 18.42 1.99
CA GLY A 1117 -30.69 18.42 2.04
C GLY A 1117 -30.12 19.66 2.74
N THR A 1118 -28.81 19.82 2.65
CA THR A 1118 -27.99 20.92 3.17
C THR A 1118 -27.50 21.81 2.03
N ASP A 1119 -26.75 22.86 2.32
CA ASP A 1119 -26.19 23.72 1.26
C ASP A 1119 -24.83 23.16 0.74
N GLY A 1120 -24.61 21.84 0.82
CA GLY A 1120 -23.46 21.13 0.24
C GLY A 1120 -23.85 19.77 -0.33
N SER A 1121 -22.94 19.11 -1.05
CA SER A 1121 -23.19 17.82 -1.73
C SER A 1121 -23.67 16.71 -0.78
N ASP A 1122 -24.89 16.24 -1.00
CA ASP A 1122 -25.59 15.25 -0.18
C ASP A 1122 -25.86 13.93 -0.94
N ILE A 1123 -25.97 12.83 -0.19
CA ILE A 1123 -26.59 11.59 -0.68
C ILE A 1123 -27.89 11.39 0.10
N LEU A 1124 -29.02 11.51 -0.58
CA LEU A 1124 -30.37 11.51 -0.02
C LEU A 1124 -31.11 10.22 -0.40
N ASP A 1125 -31.31 9.31 0.55
CA ASP A 1125 -32.18 8.14 0.35
C ASP A 1125 -33.66 8.54 0.49
N ALA A 1126 -34.32 8.75 -0.66
CA ALA A 1126 -35.72 9.16 -0.77
C ALA A 1126 -36.70 8.01 -1.01
N ARG A 1127 -36.29 6.75 -0.78
CA ARG A 1127 -37.15 5.56 -0.89
C ARG A 1127 -38.28 5.61 0.16
N GLY A 1128 -39.45 6.09 -0.26
CA GLY A 1128 -40.64 6.24 0.58
C GLY A 1128 -40.93 7.67 1.05
N ALA A 1129 -40.13 8.66 0.62
CA ALA A 1129 -40.38 10.07 0.88
C ALA A 1129 -41.53 10.63 0.02
N SER A 1130 -42.27 11.60 0.56
CA SER A 1130 -43.35 12.30 -0.14
C SER A 1130 -42.87 13.53 -0.89
N SER A 1131 -41.84 14.23 -0.42
CA SER A 1131 -41.10 15.22 -1.23
C SER A 1131 -39.61 15.29 -0.88
N VAL A 1132 -38.78 15.79 -1.80
CA VAL A 1132 -37.33 16.03 -1.62
C VAL A 1132 -36.98 17.46 -2.06
N ASP A 1133 -36.14 18.17 -1.30
CA ASP A 1133 -35.49 19.43 -1.67
C ASP A 1133 -34.01 19.39 -1.27
N ALA A 1134 -33.11 19.08 -2.22
CA ALA A 1134 -31.70 18.78 -1.93
C ALA A 1134 -30.85 20.04 -1.68
N LYS A 1135 -31.24 21.18 -2.27
CA LYS A 1135 -30.70 22.56 -2.09
C LYS A 1135 -29.43 22.84 -2.90
N GLU A 1136 -28.35 23.33 -2.30
CA GLU A 1136 -27.13 23.71 -3.04
C GLU A 1136 -26.10 22.59 -2.87
N GLY A 1137 -25.46 22.11 -3.93
CA GLY A 1137 -24.56 20.96 -3.86
C GLY A 1137 -24.66 20.08 -5.09
N ASP A 1138 -23.64 19.24 -5.32
CA ASP A 1138 -23.76 18.13 -6.29
C ASP A 1138 -24.38 16.93 -5.56
N ASP A 1139 -25.69 16.73 -5.68
CA ASP A 1139 -26.45 15.81 -4.82
C ASP A 1139 -26.78 14.49 -5.52
N THR A 1140 -26.96 13.41 -4.74
CA THR A 1140 -27.44 12.11 -5.21
C THR A 1140 -28.73 11.71 -4.51
N ILE A 1141 -29.81 11.54 -5.25
CA ILE A 1141 -31.16 11.28 -4.70
C ILE A 1141 -31.61 9.88 -5.10
N VAL A 1142 -31.81 8.98 -4.14
CA VAL A 1142 -32.18 7.57 -4.40
C VAL A 1142 -33.68 7.37 -4.24
N ILE A 1143 -34.37 6.86 -5.26
CA ILE A 1143 -35.81 6.56 -5.24
C ILE A 1143 -36.10 5.14 -5.74
N ASN A 1144 -37.15 4.52 -5.20
CA ASN A 1144 -37.58 3.16 -5.61
C ASN A 1144 -39.03 3.09 -6.10
N SER A 1145 -39.73 4.23 -6.12
CA SER A 1145 -41.11 4.33 -6.57
C SER A 1145 -41.43 5.72 -7.11
N THR A 1146 -42.47 5.83 -7.93
CA THR A 1146 -43.00 7.10 -8.45
C THR A 1146 -44.03 7.75 -7.50
N SER A 1147 -44.15 7.24 -6.27
CA SER A 1147 -45.18 7.61 -5.29
C SER A 1147 -44.79 8.83 -4.43
N PHE A 1148 -44.23 9.86 -5.06
CA PHE A 1148 -43.89 11.15 -4.43
C PHE A 1148 -44.71 12.31 -5.01
N THR A 1149 -44.65 13.45 -4.32
CA THR A 1149 -45.33 14.70 -4.67
C THR A 1149 -44.40 15.70 -5.35
N SER A 1150 -43.13 15.80 -4.93
CA SER A 1150 -42.09 16.59 -5.61
C SER A 1150 -40.67 16.12 -5.29
N ILE A 1151 -39.74 16.25 -6.24
CA ILE A 1151 -38.30 16.10 -6.03
C ILE A 1151 -37.64 17.33 -6.65
N ASN A 1152 -36.81 18.02 -5.88
CA ASN A 1152 -36.01 19.14 -6.33
C ASN A 1152 -34.53 18.87 -6.01
N GLY A 1153 -33.67 18.76 -7.02
CA GLY A 1153 -32.21 18.66 -6.82
C GLY A 1153 -31.60 20.00 -6.42
N GLY A 1154 -32.17 21.10 -6.88
CA GLY A 1154 -31.70 22.44 -6.49
C GLY A 1154 -30.56 22.94 -7.37
N SER A 1155 -29.44 23.37 -6.78
CA SER A 1155 -28.33 24.03 -7.47
C SER A 1155 -27.04 23.24 -7.34
N GLY A 1156 -26.62 22.61 -8.43
CA GLY A 1156 -25.33 21.92 -8.57
C GLY A 1156 -25.44 20.87 -9.67
N TYR A 1157 -24.67 19.80 -9.58
CA TYR A 1157 -24.79 18.65 -10.48
C TYR A 1157 -25.47 17.49 -9.76
N ASP A 1158 -26.76 17.30 -10.03
CA ASP A 1158 -27.62 16.42 -9.25
C ASP A 1158 -27.96 15.13 -10.02
N THR A 1159 -27.87 14.01 -9.30
CA THR A 1159 -28.08 12.66 -9.83
C THR A 1159 -29.30 12.00 -9.19
N LEU A 1160 -30.28 11.61 -9.99
CA LEU A 1160 -31.42 10.81 -9.55
C LEU A 1160 -31.13 9.32 -9.78
N VAL A 1161 -31.04 8.55 -8.71
CA VAL A 1161 -30.81 7.10 -8.75
C VAL A 1161 -32.14 6.37 -8.65
N TRP A 1162 -32.40 5.49 -9.62
CA TRP A 1162 -33.56 4.62 -9.63
C TRP A 1162 -33.19 3.23 -9.13
N ASP A 1163 -33.57 2.95 -7.88
CA ASP A 1163 -33.34 1.70 -7.17
C ASP A 1163 -34.64 0.88 -7.05
N SER A 1164 -35.13 0.35 -8.17
CA SER A 1164 -36.36 -0.46 -8.21
C SER A 1164 -36.31 -1.50 -9.30
N ASN A 1165 -36.81 -2.71 -9.09
CA ASN A 1165 -36.84 -3.75 -10.13
C ASN A 1165 -37.90 -3.50 -11.24
N ASN A 1166 -38.37 -2.26 -11.40
CA ASN A 1166 -39.42 -1.87 -12.33
C ASN A 1166 -38.87 -0.89 -13.38
N ASP A 1167 -39.49 -0.86 -14.55
CA ASP A 1167 -39.23 0.18 -15.55
C ASP A 1167 -39.51 1.58 -14.98
N PHE A 1168 -38.70 2.56 -15.37
CA PHE A 1168 -38.84 3.94 -14.95
C PHE A 1168 -39.39 4.79 -16.10
N ASP A 1169 -40.67 5.15 -16.01
CA ASP A 1169 -41.31 6.08 -16.95
C ASP A 1169 -41.23 7.51 -16.41
N ILE A 1170 -40.29 8.29 -16.93
CA ILE A 1170 -40.10 9.68 -16.51
C ILE A 1170 -41.33 10.52 -16.83
N GLY A 1171 -42.04 10.25 -17.93
CA GLY A 1171 -43.24 10.99 -18.31
C GLY A 1171 -44.37 10.90 -17.27
N ALA A 1172 -44.33 9.91 -16.38
CA ALA A 1172 -45.27 9.79 -15.27
C ALA A 1172 -44.94 10.71 -14.08
N VAL A 1173 -43.70 11.22 -13.99
CA VAL A 1173 -43.19 11.99 -12.85
C VAL A 1173 -42.50 13.30 -13.20
N SER A 1174 -42.19 13.60 -14.47
CA SER A 1174 -41.42 14.79 -14.90
C SER A 1174 -42.01 16.10 -14.41
N ALA A 1175 -43.33 16.23 -14.35
CA ALA A 1175 -44.01 17.40 -13.79
C ALA A 1175 -43.82 17.60 -12.26
N LYS A 1176 -43.17 16.65 -11.58
CA LYS A 1176 -42.88 16.65 -10.14
C LYS A 1176 -41.38 16.62 -9.84
N VAL A 1177 -40.50 16.53 -10.84
CA VAL A 1177 -39.05 16.43 -10.65
C VAL A 1177 -38.38 17.60 -11.36
N SER A 1178 -37.54 18.35 -10.64
CA SER A 1178 -36.77 19.49 -11.17
C SER A 1178 -35.35 19.48 -10.63
N GLY A 1179 -34.43 20.16 -11.34
CA GLY A 1179 -33.05 20.33 -10.88
C GLY A 1179 -32.23 19.05 -11.00
N ILE A 1180 -32.35 18.26 -12.07
CA ILE A 1180 -31.62 16.98 -12.21
C ILE A 1180 -30.81 16.95 -13.50
N GLU A 1181 -29.50 16.75 -13.41
CA GLU A 1181 -28.53 16.68 -14.53
C GLU A 1181 -28.24 15.24 -14.96
N ALA A 1182 -28.40 14.27 -14.06
CA ALA A 1182 -28.09 12.88 -14.32
C ALA A 1182 -29.15 11.92 -13.76
N ILE A 1183 -29.34 10.79 -14.44
CA ILE A 1183 -30.13 9.66 -13.96
C ILE A 1183 -29.24 8.42 -13.99
N HIS A 1184 -29.22 7.69 -12.87
CA HIS A 1184 -28.55 6.40 -12.77
C HIS A 1184 -29.57 5.28 -12.54
N MET A 1185 -29.49 4.23 -13.35
CA MET A 1185 -30.30 3.01 -13.23
C MET A 1185 -29.41 1.90 -12.65
N GLY A 1186 -29.63 1.43 -11.43
CA GLY A 1186 -28.65 0.51 -10.80
C GLY A 1186 -29.21 -0.35 -9.69
N ASN A 1187 -29.65 -1.57 -10.02
CA ASN A 1187 -29.97 -2.62 -9.04
C ASN A 1187 -29.65 -4.05 -9.54
N ASN A 1188 -28.81 -4.18 -10.55
CA ASN A 1188 -28.44 -5.44 -11.18
C ASN A 1188 -29.60 -6.21 -11.85
N THR A 1189 -30.70 -5.54 -12.20
CA THR A 1189 -31.82 -6.10 -13.00
C THR A 1189 -32.07 -5.25 -14.24
N ALA A 1190 -32.29 -5.90 -15.39
CA ALA A 1190 -32.56 -5.20 -16.64
C ALA A 1190 -33.89 -4.43 -16.57
N GLN A 1191 -33.80 -3.11 -16.70
CA GLN A 1191 -34.93 -2.19 -16.66
C GLN A 1191 -34.98 -1.33 -17.91
N THR A 1192 -36.13 -0.71 -18.14
CA THR A 1192 -36.31 0.28 -19.19
C THR A 1192 -36.55 1.67 -18.59
N LEU A 1193 -35.66 2.62 -18.88
CA LEU A 1193 -35.91 4.04 -18.70
C LEU A 1193 -36.65 4.58 -19.93
N ILE A 1194 -37.84 5.14 -19.76
CA ILE A 1194 -38.63 5.77 -20.83
C ILE A 1194 -38.56 7.28 -20.64
N ILE A 1195 -38.06 7.98 -21.66
CA ILE A 1195 -37.84 9.44 -21.59
C ILE A 1195 -38.08 10.12 -22.94
N SER A 1196 -38.68 11.31 -22.92
CA SER A 1196 -38.92 12.16 -24.09
C SER A 1196 -38.16 13.49 -24.01
N ALA A 1197 -38.12 14.24 -25.11
CA ALA A 1197 -37.48 15.56 -25.12
C ALA A 1197 -38.17 16.56 -24.17
N SER A 1198 -39.49 16.46 -23.99
CA SER A 1198 -40.20 17.28 -22.99
C SER A 1198 -39.81 16.93 -21.57
N ASP A 1199 -39.54 15.66 -21.27
CA ASP A 1199 -39.13 15.23 -19.94
C ASP A 1199 -37.75 15.78 -19.57
N VAL A 1200 -36.82 15.81 -20.54
CA VAL A 1200 -35.50 16.43 -20.34
C VAL A 1200 -35.62 17.91 -20.01
N LEU A 1201 -36.51 18.63 -20.71
CA LEU A 1201 -36.76 20.04 -20.44
C LEU A 1201 -37.35 20.26 -19.04
N ASP A 1202 -38.28 19.41 -18.61
CA ASP A 1202 -38.91 19.53 -17.30
C ASP A 1202 -37.88 19.26 -16.17
N LEU A 1203 -37.12 18.17 -16.28
CA LEU A 1203 -36.08 17.77 -15.31
C LEU A 1203 -34.95 18.79 -15.16
N THR A 1204 -34.49 19.37 -16.27
CA THR A 1204 -33.28 20.22 -16.31
C THR A 1204 -33.58 21.72 -16.30
N SER A 1205 -34.85 22.10 -16.11
CA SER A 1205 -35.32 23.49 -16.28
C SER A 1205 -34.68 24.50 -15.32
N GLU A 1206 -34.12 24.04 -14.20
CA GLU A 1206 -33.55 24.89 -13.14
C GLU A 1206 -32.00 24.93 -13.17
N ASN A 1207 -31.37 24.20 -14.11
CA ASN A 1207 -29.95 23.79 -14.09
C ASN A 1207 -28.95 24.80 -14.72
N GLY A 1208 -29.32 26.07 -14.81
CA GLY A 1208 -28.42 27.13 -15.33
C GLY A 1208 -27.81 26.82 -16.71
N GLU A 1209 -26.47 26.72 -16.79
CA GLU A 1209 -25.74 26.44 -18.05
C GLU A 1209 -25.90 25.00 -18.56
N GLN A 1210 -26.37 24.07 -17.71
CA GLN A 1210 -26.65 22.67 -18.07
C GLN A 1210 -28.11 22.43 -18.49
N ALA A 1211 -28.94 23.48 -18.50
CA ALA A 1211 -30.32 23.37 -18.94
C ALA A 1211 -30.42 22.70 -20.32
N ASN A 1212 -31.41 21.80 -20.46
CA ASN A 1212 -31.70 21.00 -21.64
C ASN A 1212 -30.70 19.84 -21.91
N THR A 1213 -29.77 19.53 -20.99
CA THR A 1213 -28.86 18.40 -21.13
C THR A 1213 -29.01 17.43 -19.96
N LEU A 1214 -29.30 16.16 -20.25
CA LEU A 1214 -29.43 15.11 -19.23
C LEU A 1214 -28.53 13.92 -19.55
N ARG A 1215 -27.85 13.38 -18.54
CA ARG A 1215 -26.98 12.20 -18.64
C ARG A 1215 -27.66 10.98 -18.06
N ILE A 1216 -27.44 9.83 -18.69
CA ILE A 1216 -28.05 8.57 -18.29
C ILE A 1216 -26.95 7.52 -18.22
N THR A 1217 -26.82 6.92 -17.05
CA THR A 1217 -25.94 5.78 -16.77
C THR A 1217 -26.76 4.61 -16.24
N GLY A 1218 -26.23 3.41 -16.36
CA GLY A 1218 -26.86 2.22 -15.77
C GLY A 1218 -26.15 0.93 -16.14
N ASP A 1219 -26.82 -0.20 -15.90
CA ASP A 1219 -26.19 -1.52 -16.09
C ASP A 1219 -25.83 -1.74 -17.57
N VAL A 1220 -24.53 -1.86 -17.84
CA VAL A 1220 -23.96 -2.23 -19.14
C VAL A 1220 -23.28 -3.59 -19.08
N GLU A 1221 -23.13 -4.24 -20.24
CA GLU A 1221 -22.69 -5.65 -20.34
C GLU A 1221 -21.32 -5.94 -19.68
N SER A 1222 -20.49 -4.91 -19.45
CA SER A 1222 -19.17 -4.98 -18.82
C SER A 1222 -19.18 -4.84 -17.28
N GLU A 1223 -20.29 -4.46 -16.65
CA GLU A 1223 -20.32 -4.05 -15.23
C GLU A 1223 -21.23 -4.93 -14.35
N ASN A 1224 -21.96 -5.91 -14.91
CA ASN A 1224 -22.94 -6.72 -14.17
C ASN A 1224 -22.74 -8.25 -14.35
N LEU A 1225 -22.64 -8.98 -13.23
CA LEU A 1225 -22.50 -10.45 -13.12
C LEU A 1225 -23.61 -11.26 -13.84
N ASN A 1226 -24.79 -10.67 -14.08
CA ASN A 1226 -25.95 -11.33 -14.68
C ASN A 1226 -26.14 -11.09 -16.19
N LYS A 1227 -25.26 -10.31 -16.85
CA LYS A 1227 -25.39 -9.89 -18.26
C LYS A 1227 -26.70 -9.16 -18.59
N THR A 1228 -27.31 -8.53 -17.60
CA THR A 1228 -28.50 -7.69 -17.78
C THR A 1228 -28.06 -6.31 -18.24
N ILE A 1229 -28.61 -5.83 -19.35
CA ILE A 1229 -28.33 -4.51 -19.93
C ILE A 1229 -29.58 -3.66 -19.77
N ASP A 1230 -29.43 -2.46 -19.22
CA ASP A 1230 -30.50 -1.49 -19.13
C ASP A 1230 -30.83 -0.89 -20.49
N THR A 1231 -32.12 -0.64 -20.68
CA THR A 1231 -32.67 -0.09 -21.92
C THR A 1231 -33.09 1.35 -21.72
N VAL A 1232 -32.67 2.25 -22.61
CA VAL A 1232 -33.16 3.64 -22.65
C VAL A 1232 -34.04 3.81 -23.89
N ASN A 1233 -35.35 3.96 -23.67
CA ASN A 1233 -36.32 4.20 -24.71
C ASN A 1233 -36.52 5.70 -24.91
N ILE A 1234 -35.90 6.24 -25.97
CA ILE A 1234 -35.95 7.67 -26.32
C ILE A 1234 -36.85 7.96 -27.53
N GLY A 1235 -37.35 6.91 -28.19
CA GLY A 1235 -38.04 7.03 -29.47
C GLY A 1235 -37.10 7.57 -30.55
N LYS A 1236 -36.07 6.79 -30.92
CA LYS A 1236 -34.94 7.20 -31.79
C LYS A 1236 -35.28 8.01 -33.05
N SER A 1237 -36.49 7.91 -33.61
CA SER A 1237 -36.92 8.75 -34.74
C SER A 1237 -36.93 10.26 -34.45
N GLU A 1238 -36.99 10.64 -33.17
CA GLU A 1238 -37.05 12.04 -32.72
C GLU A 1238 -35.66 12.62 -32.41
N TRP A 1239 -34.59 11.81 -32.51
CA TRP A 1239 -33.23 12.19 -32.14
C TRP A 1239 -32.22 11.90 -33.25
N SER A 1240 -31.16 12.70 -33.29
CA SER A 1240 -29.99 12.49 -34.14
C SER A 1240 -28.76 12.24 -33.27
N VAL A 1241 -27.97 11.23 -33.63
CA VAL A 1241 -26.71 10.92 -32.93
C VAL A 1241 -25.61 11.89 -33.37
N SER A 1242 -24.92 12.49 -32.41
CA SER A 1242 -23.75 13.36 -32.57
C SER A 1242 -22.47 12.60 -32.16
N SER A 1243 -21.31 13.24 -32.27
CA SER A 1243 -20.04 12.71 -31.78
C SER A 1243 -20.13 12.30 -30.30
N ALA A 1244 -19.60 11.11 -29.97
CA ALA A 1244 -19.46 10.64 -28.61
C ALA A 1244 -18.62 11.62 -27.77
N GLN A 1245 -18.91 11.65 -26.48
CA GLN A 1245 -18.27 12.54 -25.53
C GLN A 1245 -17.91 11.76 -24.27
N THR A 1246 -16.72 12.02 -23.73
CA THR A 1246 -16.30 11.49 -22.43
C THR A 1246 -16.49 12.57 -21.37
N GLU A 1247 -17.18 12.24 -20.29
CA GLU A 1247 -17.32 13.09 -19.11
C GLU A 1247 -17.10 12.24 -17.86
N ASN A 1248 -16.23 12.70 -16.95
CA ASN A 1248 -15.91 12.02 -15.68
C ASN A 1248 -15.60 10.51 -15.82
N GLY A 1249 -14.83 10.13 -16.84
CA GLY A 1249 -14.46 8.74 -17.10
C GLY A 1249 -15.54 7.88 -17.79
N VAL A 1250 -16.77 8.38 -17.94
CA VAL A 1250 -17.85 7.68 -18.64
C VAL A 1250 -17.92 8.12 -20.11
N GLN A 1251 -17.96 7.17 -21.03
CA GLN A 1251 -18.20 7.45 -22.45
C GLN A 1251 -19.70 7.48 -22.75
N TYR A 1252 -20.16 8.57 -23.36
CA TYR A 1252 -21.56 8.78 -23.72
C TYR A 1252 -21.75 8.87 -25.23
N ASP A 1253 -22.78 8.20 -25.73
CA ASP A 1253 -23.38 8.52 -27.02
C ASP A 1253 -24.29 9.74 -26.86
N VAL A 1254 -24.01 10.79 -27.64
CA VAL A 1254 -24.75 12.05 -27.56
C VAL A 1254 -25.91 12.04 -28.56
N TYR A 1255 -27.14 12.13 -28.06
CA TYR A 1255 -28.36 12.27 -28.84
C TYR A 1255 -28.86 13.71 -28.77
N VAL A 1256 -29.17 14.31 -29.92
CA VAL A 1256 -29.66 15.68 -30.05
C VAL A 1256 -31.08 15.65 -30.64
N ASN A 1257 -32.03 16.36 -30.05
CA ASN A 1257 -33.41 16.32 -30.53
C ASN A 1257 -33.53 16.97 -31.92
N ASN A 1258 -34.35 16.37 -32.79
CA ASN A 1258 -34.49 16.80 -34.18
C ASN A 1258 -35.27 18.11 -34.34
N ASP A 1259 -36.17 18.40 -33.41
CA ASP A 1259 -37.03 19.59 -33.42
C ASP A 1259 -36.41 20.75 -32.61
N ASP A 1260 -35.62 20.45 -31.57
CA ASP A 1260 -34.85 21.41 -30.79
C ASP A 1260 -33.42 20.90 -30.52
N ASN A 1261 -32.45 21.43 -31.27
CA ASN A 1261 -31.06 21.00 -31.17
C ASN A 1261 -30.33 21.45 -29.90
N THR A 1262 -31.01 22.21 -29.02
CA THR A 1262 -30.48 22.56 -27.69
C THR A 1262 -30.75 21.46 -26.67
N VAL A 1263 -31.69 20.55 -26.93
CA VAL A 1263 -31.99 19.41 -26.05
C VAL A 1263 -31.07 18.24 -26.37
N ARG A 1264 -30.32 17.79 -25.36
CA ARG A 1264 -29.30 16.75 -25.47
C ARG A 1264 -29.53 15.65 -24.44
N LEU A 1265 -29.37 14.40 -24.88
CA LEU A 1265 -29.27 13.22 -24.03
C LEU A 1265 -27.89 12.61 -24.20
N LEU A 1266 -27.17 12.41 -23.10
CA LEU A 1266 -25.90 11.71 -23.08
C LEU A 1266 -26.17 10.34 -22.45
N ILE A 1267 -26.10 9.28 -23.24
CA ILE A 1267 -26.41 7.93 -22.77
C ILE A 1267 -25.13 7.10 -22.74
N GLN A 1268 -24.83 6.48 -21.61
CA GLN A 1268 -23.63 5.66 -21.43
C GLN A 1268 -23.51 4.61 -22.53
N GLN A 1269 -22.33 4.53 -23.13
CA GLN A 1269 -22.04 3.53 -24.16
C GLN A 1269 -22.15 2.12 -23.56
N GLY A 1270 -22.86 1.25 -24.26
CA GLY A 1270 -23.14 -0.11 -23.79
C GLY A 1270 -24.59 -0.32 -23.33
N MET A 1271 -25.35 0.75 -23.06
CA MET A 1271 -26.79 0.64 -22.79
C MET A 1271 -27.57 0.35 -24.09
N ASN A 1272 -28.67 -0.38 -23.96
CA ASN A 1272 -29.56 -0.63 -25.10
C ASN A 1272 -30.46 0.57 -25.35
N VAL A 1273 -30.15 1.41 -26.34
CA VAL A 1273 -31.05 2.52 -26.71
C VAL A 1273 -32.08 2.04 -27.71
N ILE A 1274 -33.37 2.33 -27.53
CA ILE A 1274 -34.46 1.98 -28.46
C ILE A 1274 -35.29 3.17 -28.96
#